data_AF-A0A0G1XCM0-F1
#
_entry.id   AF-A0A0G1XCM0-F1
#
_cell.length_a   1.000
_cell.length_b   1.000
_cell.length_c   1.000
_cell.angle_alpha   90.00
_cell.angle_beta   90.00
_cell.angle_gamma   90.00
#
_symmetry.space_group_name_H-M   'P 1'
#
loop_
_entity.id
_entity.type
_entity.pdbx_description
1 polymer ?
#
loop_
_entity_poly.entity_id
_entity_poly.type
_entity_poly.pdbx_seq_one_letter_code
_entity_poly.pdbx_strand_id
1 'polypeptide(L)'
;MLRRFLKYTGFISVLFFIFFAINSAQSASYTWDGGGATNNWSDCTNWSTNVCPVAADTVTFNATSTKDSVIDAGWGGSATSIVIASGYTGTVSLERTLALSGAFSIASGTFTAGAQAIDFNGAVTVSGGIFNASTTSMTIAGNFTHTAGGTFNHNNGLITVDGAAASTWDVATSEELYDVTLNKTFATSANLIIATGDTLVVNGTSTFTDGSIGTGTWSAKGAVSIGTAFGLASNSSGTLLINGAGAQTVAMTVFTNTTFEPFDAITLNNASATFSGTGTTGLLVFDKLNINAGTFDMTGYTMTANEAVAIGGGTMTMGTSGTNTFSSTFALTSGAFNGSSSTVDYNGSVTISGGTYTASTGSTFLATSYTHALGGTFAHSNGTVVYDGTAAQTWDVAVTEEFYNLTINNTLATSSVSLVIGSGSADTFSVLNTLTLTNGSIGTGTISAKGAVNIGTDWGLASNSTGTISIDGSGAQAVSMASLADATFEVADTFTLNNASATFTGTGAAGQLAFDKLNITAGLFDVTGYSLTTQDAVVVNGGTLTLGSATFNSTFAISSGTFNGGSGAVDHNGAITISGGTYNATTGTTSISVAYTHSAGTFNHNSGLIVFDGNSQVTWDVNITEELGSFTMNNPRTTNIPLIIATGDTLVVNGALTLTDGAWQTGDIIAKGDVSIASTFGFSSVGSGTLYISGTGVQTVSVAASAVTSDEFVNTLTINNVQATVQGTGAAGTLAFNSITLTAGTINATSYTLSSVGTLTVNGGTLNLGEGGGSLATVNLSSGTLNAGSSTVTFSATFTQSGGVFDGQSATITYSTTFVLSAGTFTASSGTTTLSGAFTHTAGGTFSAATGTVVAGGGTSTWNVATTETFNNFQINSTGTKTVSSGDTLVVNGTLEFTDGEFSTGTIDAFGDVNIASTWNGGTGGSILLIDGTASTTVSLTNGGGNTEPANTLRVVNPNAVVNAPASGSSYIFVLDMQAGTLNASGSALTVGSTLTLSGGTINANTGSVIVSSAYTQSGGTFNGNSASVTHESTFTLSGGTYNASTGTTSIEYHFTHTAGGTFNHNNGLFRSMGGIGDGTFDVATSEEFYNFTVVRTTNDTVITTGDTLVIRGDLTLETGSIFGGTLAAYGNVAVASCSAHSSVLQFLGTADQTYSLAAGTTCLNSDVTINKASGKVTLLSDVTMTVNNQDLTITSGTLDLNGYNLNNNPLVGGVFTIGASGTLQLQGGETVTTDAATNQILAGSTVKYTGTVGPYTIIDFPYKNLVIAGGA
;
A
#
# COMPACT_ATOMS: atom_id res chain seq x y z
N MET A 1 69.37 -3.08 -88.37
CA MET A 1 68.64 -3.01 -89.65
C MET A 1 67.17 -2.84 -89.25
N LEU A 2 66.53 -1.68 -89.35
CA LEU A 2 66.89 -0.49 -90.10
C LEU A 2 65.97 0.65 -89.56
N ARG A 3 66.44 1.70 -88.87
CA ARG A 3 67.25 2.76 -89.45
C ARG A 3 67.06 2.93 -90.96
N ARG A 4 65.81 2.97 -91.46
CA ARG A 4 65.42 3.63 -92.75
C ARG A 4 63.91 3.64 -93.04
N PHE A 5 63.03 2.98 -92.29
CA PHE A 5 61.58 3.08 -92.57
C PHE A 5 60.97 4.46 -92.28
N LEU A 6 61.72 5.34 -91.59
CA LEU A 6 61.44 6.78 -91.46
C LEU A 6 61.86 7.62 -92.70
N LYS A 7 62.35 7.00 -93.79
CA LYS A 7 62.76 7.69 -95.03
C LYS A 7 61.85 7.44 -96.24
N TYR A 8 60.77 6.67 -96.09
CA TYR A 8 59.82 6.39 -97.19
C TYR A 8 58.44 7.04 -97.03
N THR A 9 58.12 7.57 -95.85
CA THR A 9 56.89 8.35 -95.61
C THR A 9 57.02 9.82 -95.99
N GLY A 10 58.23 10.39 -96.01
CA GLY A 10 58.45 11.79 -96.44
C GLY A 10 58.45 12.01 -97.95
N PHE A 11 58.66 10.97 -98.77
CA PHE A 11 58.71 11.09 -100.23
C PHE A 11 57.37 10.76 -100.90
N ILE A 12 56.50 9.99 -100.23
CA ILE A 12 55.12 9.77 -100.68
C ILE A 12 54.26 11.01 -100.42
N SER A 13 54.51 11.78 -99.36
CA SER A 13 53.79 13.04 -99.11
C SER A 13 54.06 14.16 -100.12
N VAL A 14 55.22 14.15 -100.80
CA VAL A 14 55.54 15.14 -101.86
C VAL A 14 55.14 14.64 -103.25
N LEU A 15 55.06 13.32 -103.47
CA LEU A 15 54.52 12.73 -104.70
C LEU A 15 52.97 12.71 -104.72
N PHE A 16 52.31 12.66 -103.56
CA PHE A 16 50.86 12.87 -103.44
C PHE A 16 50.44 14.32 -103.69
N PHE A 17 51.34 15.29 -103.43
CA PHE A 17 51.09 16.72 -103.66
C PHE A 17 51.36 17.18 -105.11
N ILE A 18 52.02 16.38 -105.94
CA ILE A 18 52.42 16.77 -107.32
C ILE A 18 51.61 16.02 -108.41
N PHE A 19 50.74 15.06 -108.04
CA PHE A 19 49.81 14.40 -108.98
C PHE A 19 48.33 14.84 -108.86
N PHE A 20 48.01 15.79 -107.96
CA PHE A 20 46.65 16.36 -107.80
C PHE A 20 46.57 17.85 -108.16
N ALA A 21 47.51 18.35 -108.96
CA ALA A 21 47.34 19.60 -109.71
C ALA A 21 46.71 19.29 -111.08
N ILE A 22 45.49 18.75 -111.06
CA ILE A 22 44.62 18.70 -112.24
C ILE A 22 43.35 19.46 -111.87
N ASN A 23 43.35 20.72 -112.25
CA ASN A 23 42.21 21.54 -112.65
C ASN A 23 40.83 21.16 -112.06
N SER A 24 40.64 21.68 -110.84
CA SER A 24 39.55 22.55 -110.40
C SER A 24 38.10 22.12 -110.63
N ALA A 25 37.31 22.17 -109.55
CA ALA A 25 36.03 22.84 -109.63
C ALA A 25 35.81 23.65 -108.34
N GLN A 26 36.09 24.95 -108.38
CA GLN A 26 35.24 25.88 -107.63
C GLN A 26 33.81 25.63 -108.14
N SER A 27 32.85 25.41 -107.24
CA SER A 27 31.43 25.32 -107.60
C SER A 27 31.07 26.50 -108.49
N ALA A 28 30.86 26.26 -109.77
CA ALA A 28 30.34 27.27 -110.68
C ALA A 28 28.81 27.32 -110.48
N SER A 29 28.25 28.52 -110.54
CA SER A 29 26.80 28.70 -110.46
C SER A 29 26.27 28.92 -111.87
N TYR A 30 25.41 28.01 -112.33
CA TYR A 30 24.76 28.10 -113.64
C TYR A 30 23.31 28.54 -113.45
N THR A 31 22.94 29.63 -114.11
CA THR A 31 21.55 30.13 -114.09
C THR A 31 20.83 29.65 -115.33
N TRP A 32 19.64 29.07 -115.15
CA TRP A 32 18.76 28.71 -116.26
C TRP A 32 18.25 29.98 -116.94
N ASP A 33 18.69 30.22 -118.18
CA ASP A 33 18.18 31.30 -119.03
C ASP A 33 17.21 30.79 -120.10
N GLY A 34 17.26 29.49 -120.42
CA GLY A 34 16.39 28.86 -121.41
C GLY A 34 16.70 29.25 -122.86
N GLY A 35 17.91 29.75 -123.12
CA GLY A 35 18.36 30.26 -124.43
C GLY A 35 18.47 29.22 -125.55
N GLY A 36 18.39 27.92 -125.23
CA GLY A 36 18.50 26.81 -126.16
C GLY A 36 17.20 26.40 -126.86
N ALA A 37 17.33 25.52 -127.85
CA ALA A 37 16.21 25.08 -128.69
C ALA A 37 15.26 24.13 -127.95
N THR A 38 15.78 23.37 -126.99
CA THR A 38 15.01 22.42 -126.19
C THR A 38 14.82 22.93 -124.75
N ASN A 39 14.08 22.20 -123.91
CA ASN A 39 13.98 22.47 -122.46
C ASN A 39 14.96 21.59 -121.65
N ASN A 40 15.89 20.90 -122.32
CA ASN A 40 16.72 19.86 -121.72
C ASN A 40 17.98 20.46 -121.06
N TRP A 41 18.39 19.89 -119.92
CA TRP A 41 19.64 20.23 -119.24
C TRP A 41 20.87 19.86 -120.06
N SER A 42 20.78 18.82 -120.90
CA SER A 42 21.86 18.41 -121.83
C SER A 42 22.06 19.38 -123.00
N ASP A 43 21.13 20.31 -123.26
CA ASP A 43 21.29 21.38 -124.23
C ASP A 43 22.01 22.54 -123.55
N CYS A 44 23.34 22.57 -123.69
CA CYS A 44 24.19 23.49 -122.93
C CYS A 44 23.85 24.97 -123.17
N THR A 45 23.14 25.29 -124.26
CA THR A 45 22.71 26.65 -124.60
C THR A 45 21.55 27.19 -123.76
N ASN A 46 20.95 26.38 -122.88
CA ASN A 46 19.94 26.81 -121.91
C ASN A 46 20.51 27.41 -120.61
N TRP A 47 21.84 27.53 -120.52
CA TRP A 47 22.54 27.98 -119.33
C TRP A 47 23.30 29.29 -119.59
N SER A 48 23.41 30.15 -118.57
CA SER A 48 23.99 31.51 -118.65
C SER A 48 25.41 31.64 -119.23
N THR A 49 26.15 30.54 -119.32
CA THR A 49 27.51 30.49 -119.91
C THR A 49 27.59 29.62 -121.16
N ASN A 50 26.46 29.09 -121.63
CA ASN A 50 26.33 28.08 -122.68
C ASN A 50 27.10 26.77 -122.37
N VAL A 51 27.27 26.44 -121.09
CA VAL A 51 27.91 25.21 -120.60
C VAL A 51 26.91 24.46 -119.72
N CYS A 52 26.75 23.16 -119.98
CA CYS A 52 25.91 22.30 -119.17
C CYS A 52 26.50 22.15 -117.76
N PRO A 53 25.69 22.21 -116.68
CA PRO A 53 26.15 21.99 -115.32
C PRO A 53 26.61 20.53 -115.14
N VAL A 54 27.53 20.30 -114.20
CA VAL A 54 28.03 18.98 -113.81
C VAL A 54 27.81 18.74 -112.30
N ALA A 55 28.23 17.56 -111.83
CA ALA A 55 28.01 17.10 -110.44
C ALA A 55 28.47 18.07 -109.35
N ALA A 56 29.50 18.88 -109.60
CA ALA A 56 30.07 19.80 -108.62
C ALA A 56 29.36 21.17 -108.55
N ASP A 57 28.37 21.42 -109.40
CA ASP A 57 27.85 22.77 -109.63
C ASP A 57 26.57 23.08 -108.88
N THR A 58 26.32 24.39 -108.71
CA THR A 58 25.05 24.91 -108.20
C THR A 58 24.19 25.38 -109.36
N VAL A 59 22.96 24.90 -109.43
CA VAL A 59 21.99 25.26 -110.46
C VAL A 59 20.95 26.21 -109.89
N THR A 60 20.79 27.37 -110.52
CA THR A 60 19.85 28.41 -110.07
C THR A 60 18.77 28.68 -111.10
N PHE A 61 17.50 28.63 -110.67
CA PHE A 61 16.35 29.14 -111.39
C PHE A 61 15.87 30.40 -110.70
N ASN A 62 15.78 31.51 -111.44
CA ASN A 62 15.32 32.80 -110.90
C ASN A 62 14.52 33.54 -111.99
N ALA A 63 14.21 34.81 -111.77
CA ALA A 63 13.48 35.65 -112.72
C ALA A 63 14.18 35.88 -114.08
N THR A 64 15.41 35.39 -114.28
CA THR A 64 16.11 35.45 -115.58
C THR A 64 15.36 34.64 -116.65
N SER A 65 14.61 33.61 -116.28
CA SER A 65 13.78 32.83 -117.21
C SER A 65 12.46 32.40 -116.58
N THR A 66 11.46 32.17 -117.41
CA THR A 66 10.20 31.53 -117.02
C THR A 66 9.97 30.21 -117.76
N LYS A 67 10.90 29.82 -118.64
CA LYS A 67 10.81 28.62 -119.47
C LYS A 67 10.92 27.37 -118.60
N ASP A 68 10.08 26.39 -118.89
CA ASP A 68 10.15 25.08 -118.26
C ASP A 68 11.51 24.40 -118.54
N SER A 69 11.89 23.52 -117.63
CA SER A 69 13.17 22.84 -117.64
C SER A 69 12.98 21.34 -117.40
N VAL A 70 13.75 20.53 -118.11
CA VAL A 70 13.70 19.08 -118.08
C VAL A 70 15.10 18.55 -117.75
N ILE A 71 15.23 17.90 -116.60
CA ILE A 71 16.39 17.07 -116.25
C ILE A 71 16.25 15.78 -117.05
N ASP A 72 16.67 15.86 -118.31
CA ASP A 72 16.51 14.84 -119.34
C ASP A 72 17.54 13.71 -119.18
N ALA A 73 17.38 12.62 -119.96
CA ALA A 73 18.27 11.44 -119.96
C ALA A 73 19.67 11.65 -120.61
N GLY A 74 19.98 12.82 -121.17
CA GLY A 74 21.30 13.16 -121.72
C GLY A 74 22.28 13.80 -120.72
N TRP A 75 21.79 14.37 -119.61
CA TRP A 75 22.57 14.98 -118.53
C TRP A 75 23.25 14.00 -117.53
N GLY A 76 23.99 14.46 -116.51
CA GLY A 76 24.74 13.59 -115.58
C GLY A 76 23.93 12.98 -114.43
N GLY A 77 22.75 13.53 -114.10
CA GLY A 77 21.88 13.05 -113.02
C GLY A 77 22.27 13.50 -111.60
N SER A 78 23.31 14.31 -111.45
CA SER A 78 23.75 14.82 -110.14
C SER A 78 24.23 16.26 -110.21
N ALA A 79 23.98 17.04 -109.14
CA ALA A 79 24.53 18.39 -108.96
C ALA A 79 24.87 18.62 -107.47
N THR A 80 25.54 19.73 -107.15
CA THR A 80 25.74 20.11 -105.75
C THR A 80 24.43 20.65 -105.18
N SER A 81 23.87 21.73 -105.73
CA SER A 81 22.65 22.35 -105.18
C SER A 81 21.70 22.76 -106.30
N ILE A 82 20.40 22.76 -106.01
CA ILE A 82 19.38 23.38 -106.86
C ILE A 82 18.66 24.45 -106.06
N VAL A 83 18.66 25.68 -106.59
CA VAL A 83 18.01 26.83 -105.98
C VAL A 83 16.97 27.37 -106.94
N ILE A 84 15.69 27.14 -106.65
CA ILE A 84 14.57 27.77 -107.35
C ILE A 84 14.16 29.01 -106.54
N ALA A 85 14.79 30.12 -106.88
CA ALA A 85 14.62 31.40 -106.21
C ALA A 85 13.29 32.07 -106.56
N SER A 86 12.91 33.07 -105.77
CA SER A 86 11.74 33.91 -106.02
C SER A 86 11.77 34.52 -107.43
N GLY A 87 10.63 34.46 -108.12
CA GLY A 87 10.47 35.02 -109.46
C GLY A 87 10.62 34.03 -110.62
N TYR A 88 11.12 32.81 -110.38
CA TYR A 88 10.95 31.72 -111.36
C TYR A 88 9.51 31.20 -111.31
N THR A 89 8.85 31.11 -112.46
CA THR A 89 7.45 30.63 -112.57
C THR A 89 7.29 29.35 -113.38
N GLY A 90 8.39 28.85 -113.97
CA GLY A 90 8.37 27.64 -114.79
C GLY A 90 8.34 26.36 -113.95
N THR A 91 8.28 25.24 -114.66
CA THR A 91 8.32 23.89 -114.10
C THR A 91 9.67 23.23 -114.37
N VAL A 92 10.34 22.75 -113.32
CA VAL A 92 11.49 21.84 -113.41
C VAL A 92 10.98 20.41 -113.28
N SER A 93 11.19 19.58 -114.30
CA SER A 93 10.70 18.21 -114.38
C SER A 93 11.83 17.19 -114.55
N LEU A 94 11.67 15.99 -113.97
CA LEU A 94 12.68 14.92 -114.05
C LEU A 94 12.26 13.82 -115.02
N GLU A 95 13.14 13.45 -115.94
CA GLU A 95 13.04 12.24 -116.76
C GLU A 95 14.07 11.17 -116.36
N ARG A 96 14.88 11.46 -115.34
CA ARG A 96 15.84 10.56 -114.73
C ARG A 96 15.98 10.81 -113.23
N THR A 97 16.63 9.88 -112.55
CA THR A 97 17.02 10.01 -111.15
C THR A 97 17.89 11.24 -110.91
N LEU A 98 17.70 11.89 -109.76
CA LEU A 98 18.46 13.07 -109.34
C LEU A 98 19.11 12.83 -107.99
N ALA A 99 20.42 13.09 -107.89
CA ALA A 99 21.15 13.11 -106.62
C ALA A 99 21.78 14.49 -106.37
N LEU A 100 21.56 15.07 -105.18
CA LEU A 100 22.15 16.33 -104.75
C LEU A 100 23.06 16.12 -103.55
N SER A 101 24.30 16.61 -103.63
CA SER A 101 25.25 16.56 -102.49
C SER A 101 25.14 17.76 -101.53
N GLY A 102 24.44 18.81 -101.93
CA GLY A 102 24.20 20.06 -101.23
C GLY A 102 22.71 20.42 -101.18
N ALA A 103 22.39 21.70 -101.00
CA ALA A 103 21.03 22.13 -100.66
C ALA A 103 20.06 22.14 -101.86
N PHE A 104 18.82 21.72 -101.62
CA PHE A 104 17.67 21.99 -102.48
C PHE A 104 16.80 23.07 -101.84
N SER A 105 16.46 24.10 -102.59
CA SER A 105 15.50 25.12 -102.11
C SER A 105 14.54 25.54 -103.20
N ILE A 106 13.26 25.66 -102.83
CA ILE A 106 12.21 26.20 -103.68
C ILE A 106 11.46 27.30 -102.93
N ALA A 107 11.47 28.49 -103.53
CA ALA A 107 10.79 29.68 -103.04
C ALA A 107 9.70 30.18 -104.00
N SER A 108 9.62 29.61 -105.22
CA SER A 108 8.63 29.94 -106.27
C SER A 108 8.65 28.85 -107.36
N GLY A 109 7.73 28.88 -108.31
CA GLY A 109 7.70 27.94 -109.43
C GLY A 109 7.27 26.53 -109.04
N THR A 110 7.46 25.55 -109.94
CA THR A 110 7.11 24.14 -109.70
C THR A 110 8.32 23.23 -109.92
N PHE A 111 8.55 22.29 -109.00
CA PHE A 111 9.45 21.15 -109.22
C PHE A 111 8.64 19.86 -109.20
N THR A 112 8.80 19.00 -110.21
CA THR A 112 8.06 17.74 -110.33
C THR A 112 8.97 16.56 -110.68
N ALA A 113 9.03 15.57 -109.79
CA ALA A 113 9.90 14.41 -109.98
C ALA A 113 9.26 13.27 -110.78
N GLY A 114 7.94 13.24 -110.90
CA GLY A 114 7.23 12.11 -111.51
C GLY A 114 7.56 10.79 -110.82
N ALA A 115 7.87 9.75 -111.60
CA ALA A 115 8.25 8.43 -111.08
C ALA A 115 9.76 8.26 -110.82
N GLN A 116 10.55 9.34 -110.93
CA GLN A 116 12.00 9.28 -110.78
C GLN A 116 12.42 9.35 -109.32
N ALA A 117 13.46 8.60 -108.95
CA ALA A 117 14.02 8.66 -107.60
C ALA A 117 14.80 9.96 -107.38
N ILE A 118 14.67 10.53 -106.18
CA ILE A 118 15.41 11.73 -105.75
C ILE A 118 16.22 11.39 -104.51
N ASP A 119 17.48 11.82 -104.47
CA ASP A 119 18.35 11.71 -103.31
C ASP A 119 18.89 13.09 -102.91
N PHE A 120 18.55 13.55 -101.71
CA PHE A 120 18.99 14.81 -101.12
C PHE A 120 19.95 14.54 -99.96
N ASN A 121 21.25 14.66 -100.22
CA ASN A 121 22.25 14.54 -99.16
C ASN A 121 22.43 15.85 -98.36
N GLY A 122 21.99 16.99 -98.89
CA GLY A 122 21.96 18.28 -98.19
C GLY A 122 20.56 18.71 -97.71
N ALA A 123 20.44 19.94 -97.23
CA ALA A 123 19.16 20.46 -96.70
C ALA A 123 18.12 20.70 -97.81
N VAL A 124 16.86 20.35 -97.53
CA VAL A 124 15.68 20.58 -98.38
C VAL A 124 14.85 21.70 -97.75
N THR A 125 14.63 22.79 -98.47
CA THR A 125 13.83 23.92 -98.01
C THR A 125 12.70 24.25 -98.98
N VAL A 126 11.47 24.11 -98.54
CA VAL A 126 10.24 24.48 -99.25
C VAL A 126 9.66 25.70 -98.55
N SER A 127 10.03 26.89 -99.04
CA SER A 127 9.59 28.17 -98.48
C SER A 127 8.55 28.90 -99.34
N GLY A 128 8.38 28.45 -100.59
CA GLY A 128 7.41 28.94 -101.56
C GLY A 128 7.34 28.01 -102.78
N GLY A 129 6.38 28.25 -103.70
CA GLY A 129 6.20 27.40 -104.88
C GLY A 129 5.63 26.01 -104.58
N ILE A 130 5.66 25.11 -105.57
CA ILE A 130 5.11 23.75 -105.50
C ILE A 130 6.21 22.71 -105.68
N PHE A 131 6.45 21.88 -104.68
CA PHE A 131 7.32 20.70 -104.77
C PHE A 131 6.49 19.42 -104.82
N ASN A 132 6.39 18.82 -106.01
CA ASN A 132 5.81 17.50 -106.23
C ASN A 132 6.91 16.44 -106.13
N ALA A 133 6.96 15.74 -104.99
CA ALA A 133 7.91 14.67 -104.72
C ALA A 133 7.69 13.46 -105.64
N SER A 134 8.60 12.49 -105.56
CA SER A 134 8.53 11.27 -106.37
C SER A 134 7.31 10.42 -106.01
N THR A 135 6.65 9.82 -107.02
CA THR A 135 5.66 8.75 -106.80
C THR A 135 6.31 7.40 -106.48
N THR A 136 7.63 7.28 -106.56
CA THR A 136 8.37 6.05 -106.24
C THR A 136 9.18 6.21 -104.95
N SER A 137 10.24 7.01 -104.95
CA SER A 137 11.10 7.19 -103.78
C SER A 137 11.83 8.54 -103.72
N MET A 138 11.89 9.11 -102.51
CA MET A 138 12.73 10.26 -102.16
C MET A 138 13.56 9.94 -100.93
N THR A 139 14.87 10.19 -100.97
CA THR A 139 15.79 10.01 -99.85
C THR A 139 16.26 11.38 -99.36
N ILE A 140 16.28 11.59 -98.04
CA ILE A 140 16.69 12.85 -97.41
C ILE A 140 17.66 12.54 -96.26
N ALA A 141 18.92 12.95 -96.42
CA ALA A 141 19.93 12.86 -95.37
C ALA A 141 19.96 14.10 -94.47
N GLY A 142 19.74 15.28 -95.07
CA GLY A 142 19.84 16.59 -94.42
C GLY A 142 18.57 17.08 -93.73
N ASN A 143 18.58 18.35 -93.32
CA ASN A 143 17.41 19.01 -92.73
C ASN A 143 16.28 19.14 -93.75
N PHE A 144 15.03 19.04 -93.31
CA PHE A 144 13.85 19.34 -94.11
C PHE A 144 13.11 20.52 -93.46
N THR A 145 12.88 21.59 -94.22
CA THR A 145 12.14 22.74 -93.73
C THR A 145 11.00 23.04 -94.68
N HIS A 146 9.76 22.95 -94.20
CA HIS A 146 8.56 23.33 -94.95
C HIS A 146 7.82 24.43 -94.20
N THR A 147 7.92 25.66 -94.71
CA THR A 147 7.19 26.78 -94.13
C THR A 147 5.86 26.98 -94.84
N ALA A 148 4.90 27.63 -94.17
CA ALA A 148 3.55 27.84 -94.68
C ALA A 148 3.45 28.58 -96.04
N GLY A 149 4.55 29.14 -96.55
CA GLY A 149 4.59 29.81 -97.86
C GLY A 149 4.67 28.86 -99.06
N GLY A 150 5.10 27.61 -98.88
CA GLY A 150 5.25 26.61 -99.95
C GLY A 150 4.17 25.54 -99.96
N THR A 151 4.16 24.70 -101.00
CA THR A 151 3.32 23.49 -101.10
C THR A 151 4.21 22.28 -101.35
N PHE A 152 4.20 21.32 -100.43
CA PHE A 152 4.83 20.02 -100.59
C PHE A 152 3.78 18.94 -100.87
N ASN A 153 3.92 18.24 -101.99
CA ASN A 153 3.06 17.12 -102.37
C ASN A 153 3.89 15.83 -102.35
N HIS A 154 3.70 15.00 -101.33
CA HIS A 154 4.45 13.74 -101.15
C HIS A 154 4.12 12.66 -102.19
N ASN A 155 2.99 12.78 -102.93
CA ASN A 155 2.62 11.93 -104.06
C ASN A 155 2.56 10.41 -103.78
N ASN A 156 2.29 10.03 -102.53
CA ASN A 156 2.24 8.63 -102.06
C ASN A 156 3.53 7.81 -102.29
N GLY A 157 4.66 8.46 -102.57
CA GLY A 157 5.95 7.76 -102.69
C GLY A 157 6.56 7.42 -101.33
N LEU A 158 7.58 6.56 -101.36
CA LEU A 158 8.39 6.23 -100.18
C LEU A 158 9.36 7.38 -99.87
N ILE A 159 9.34 7.88 -98.64
CA ILE A 159 10.35 8.81 -98.14
C ILE A 159 11.30 8.07 -97.22
N THR A 160 12.59 8.05 -97.55
CA THR A 160 13.63 7.47 -96.70
C THR A 160 14.42 8.59 -96.05
N VAL A 161 14.46 8.60 -94.71
CA VAL A 161 15.29 9.52 -93.94
C VAL A 161 16.59 8.79 -93.60
N ASP A 162 17.71 9.19 -94.20
CA ASP A 162 18.99 8.49 -94.09
C ASP A 162 20.13 9.41 -93.60
N GLY A 163 21.37 8.94 -93.71
CA GLY A 163 22.56 9.66 -93.28
C GLY A 163 23.00 9.35 -91.84
N ALA A 164 24.26 9.66 -91.53
CA ALA A 164 24.88 9.41 -90.22
C ALA A 164 24.78 10.58 -89.23
N ALA A 165 24.31 11.75 -89.69
CA ALA A 165 24.18 12.96 -88.89
C ALA A 165 22.72 13.20 -88.46
N ALA A 166 22.56 13.90 -87.34
CA ALA A 166 21.28 14.44 -86.92
C ALA A 166 20.68 15.33 -88.03
N SER A 167 19.38 15.20 -88.28
CA SER A 167 18.64 16.12 -89.16
C SER A 167 17.41 16.67 -88.45
N THR A 168 17.19 17.97 -88.58
CA THR A 168 15.98 18.63 -88.09
C THR A 168 14.96 18.74 -89.22
N TRP A 169 13.76 18.23 -88.95
CA TRP A 169 12.57 18.42 -89.78
C TRP A 169 11.66 19.42 -89.08
N ASP A 170 11.54 20.60 -89.68
CA ASP A 170 10.81 21.77 -89.16
C ASP A 170 9.68 22.11 -90.13
N VAL A 171 8.43 21.98 -89.68
CA VAL A 171 7.24 22.02 -90.53
C VAL A 171 6.18 22.95 -89.93
N ALA A 172 5.15 23.32 -90.69
CA ALA A 172 4.16 24.31 -90.27
C ALA A 172 3.10 23.79 -89.27
N THR A 173 3.51 23.04 -88.22
CA THR A 173 2.76 22.27 -87.19
C THR A 173 2.51 20.79 -87.47
N SER A 174 2.13 20.43 -88.69
CA SER A 174 2.00 19.02 -89.08
C SER A 174 2.32 18.82 -90.54
N GLU A 175 3.03 17.74 -90.87
CA GLU A 175 3.34 17.36 -92.24
C GLU A 175 2.76 15.98 -92.55
N GLU A 176 1.98 15.88 -93.63
CA GLU A 176 1.43 14.62 -94.09
C GLU A 176 2.37 13.94 -95.08
N LEU A 177 2.69 12.68 -94.80
CA LEU A 177 3.51 11.78 -95.60
C LEU A 177 2.76 10.47 -95.79
N TYR A 178 3.22 9.63 -96.72
CA TYR A 178 2.57 8.35 -96.99
C TYR A 178 3.35 7.17 -96.43
N ASP A 179 4.34 6.63 -97.15
CA ASP A 179 5.24 5.60 -96.64
C ASP A 179 6.56 6.25 -96.24
N VAL A 180 7.04 5.98 -95.01
CA VAL A 180 8.28 6.56 -94.50
C VAL A 180 9.17 5.50 -93.86
N THR A 181 10.43 5.49 -94.26
CA THR A 181 11.49 4.67 -93.64
C THR A 181 12.50 5.57 -92.93
N LEU A 182 12.71 5.40 -91.63
CA LEU A 182 13.79 6.04 -90.87
C LEU A 182 14.97 5.06 -90.78
N ASN A 183 16.08 5.42 -91.40
CA ASN A 183 17.29 4.60 -91.52
C ASN A 183 18.56 5.45 -91.39
N LYS A 184 18.71 6.15 -90.26
CA LYS A 184 19.91 6.93 -89.95
C LYS A 184 21.03 5.98 -89.54
N THR A 185 21.97 5.68 -90.43
CA THR A 185 23.05 4.70 -90.20
C THR A 185 23.78 4.98 -88.87
N PHE A 186 23.89 3.95 -88.01
CA PHE A 186 24.35 4.04 -86.62
C PHE A 186 25.62 4.90 -86.40
N ALA A 187 25.42 6.07 -85.77
CA ALA A 187 26.44 6.93 -85.18
C ALA A 187 25.88 7.56 -83.89
N THR A 188 26.74 7.99 -82.96
CA THR A 188 26.37 8.48 -81.60
C THR A 188 25.46 9.73 -81.57
N SER A 189 25.02 10.24 -82.71
CA SER A 189 24.13 11.40 -82.86
C SER A 189 23.19 11.27 -84.08
N ALA A 190 22.89 10.04 -84.51
CA ALA A 190 22.08 9.76 -85.70
C ALA A 190 20.57 9.80 -85.38
N ASN A 191 20.03 11.00 -85.11
CA ASN A 191 18.60 11.17 -84.80
C ASN A 191 17.85 12.03 -85.83
N LEU A 192 16.56 11.74 -86.00
CA LEU A 192 15.61 12.64 -86.64
C LEU A 192 14.98 13.52 -85.55
N ILE A 193 15.28 14.82 -85.58
CA ILE A 193 14.68 15.80 -84.70
C ILE A 193 13.45 16.36 -85.42
N ILE A 194 12.25 16.01 -84.97
CA ILE A 194 11.03 16.74 -85.37
C ILE A 194 10.98 17.98 -84.47
N ALA A 195 10.92 19.17 -85.07
CA ALA A 195 11.01 20.42 -84.32
C ALA A 195 9.92 20.51 -83.25
N THR A 196 10.22 21.21 -82.16
CA THR A 196 9.35 21.24 -80.98
C THR A 196 7.97 21.80 -81.32
N GLY A 197 6.92 21.02 -81.06
CA GLY A 197 5.54 21.38 -81.37
C GLY A 197 5.02 20.78 -82.68
N ASP A 198 5.89 20.19 -83.49
CA ASP A 198 5.53 19.62 -84.79
C ASP A 198 5.16 18.13 -84.73
N THR A 199 4.34 17.71 -85.68
CA THR A 199 3.91 16.32 -85.87
C THR A 199 4.17 15.84 -87.30
N LEU A 200 4.88 14.73 -87.47
CA LEU A 200 4.92 14.03 -88.76
C LEU A 200 3.79 12.99 -88.80
N VAL A 201 2.87 13.14 -89.76
CA VAL A 201 1.73 12.24 -89.94
C VAL A 201 2.03 11.28 -91.09
N VAL A 202 2.11 10.00 -90.79
CA VAL A 202 2.42 8.95 -91.79
C VAL A 202 1.16 8.14 -92.07
N ASN A 203 0.55 8.41 -93.23
CA ASN A 203 -0.74 7.82 -93.63
C ASN A 203 -0.62 6.32 -94.02
N GLY A 204 0.52 5.93 -94.60
CA GLY A 204 0.87 4.56 -94.96
C GLY A 204 1.74 3.89 -93.89
N THR A 205 2.82 3.25 -94.32
CA THR A 205 3.70 2.43 -93.47
C THR A 205 4.81 3.27 -92.84
N SER A 206 4.99 3.15 -91.52
CA SER A 206 6.17 3.65 -90.81
C SER A 206 7.16 2.51 -90.56
N THR A 207 8.36 2.61 -91.13
CA THR A 207 9.42 1.62 -90.94
C THR A 207 10.62 2.25 -90.23
N PHE A 208 10.94 1.77 -89.04
CA PHE A 208 12.09 2.22 -88.26
C PHE A 208 13.17 1.13 -88.30
N THR A 209 14.23 1.34 -89.07
CA THR A 209 15.32 0.35 -89.18
C THR A 209 16.52 0.71 -88.32
N ASP A 210 16.92 1.98 -88.30
CA ASP A 210 18.09 2.50 -87.56
C ASP A 210 17.90 3.99 -87.24
N GLY A 211 18.63 4.50 -86.25
CA GLY A 211 18.52 5.87 -85.73
C GLY A 211 17.63 6.00 -84.50
N SER A 212 17.24 7.23 -84.15
CA SER A 212 16.27 7.54 -83.09
C SER A 212 15.42 8.76 -83.45
N ILE A 213 14.32 8.99 -82.73
CA ILE A 213 13.57 10.26 -82.81
C ILE A 213 14.00 11.15 -81.65
N GLY A 214 14.61 12.29 -81.98
CA GLY A 214 15.16 13.22 -81.01
C GLY A 214 14.07 13.88 -80.17
N THR A 215 13.07 14.49 -80.79
CA THR A 215 11.94 15.20 -80.16
C THR A 215 10.73 15.18 -81.09
N GLY A 216 9.57 15.63 -80.61
CA GLY A 216 8.35 15.80 -81.41
C GLY A 216 7.51 14.51 -81.54
N THR A 217 6.45 14.58 -82.34
CA THR A 217 5.49 13.46 -82.46
C THR A 217 5.54 12.80 -83.83
N TRP A 218 5.73 11.48 -83.85
CA TRP A 218 5.49 10.64 -85.01
C TRP A 218 4.10 10.02 -84.94
N SER A 219 3.16 10.53 -85.75
CA SER A 219 1.77 10.09 -85.79
C SER A 219 1.56 9.06 -86.90
N ALA A 220 1.63 7.76 -86.56
CA ALA A 220 1.42 6.68 -87.51
C ALA A 220 -0.08 6.33 -87.67
N LYS A 221 -0.58 6.37 -88.92
CA LYS A 221 -1.95 5.99 -89.29
C LYS A 221 -2.05 4.61 -89.93
N GLY A 222 -0.97 4.09 -90.54
CA GLY A 222 -0.89 2.72 -91.05
C GLY A 222 -0.02 1.79 -90.19
N ALA A 223 0.56 0.75 -90.79
CA ALA A 223 1.37 -0.24 -90.08
C ALA A 223 2.71 0.35 -89.61
N VAL A 224 3.19 -0.11 -88.46
CA VAL A 224 4.48 0.30 -87.88
C VAL A 224 5.37 -0.92 -87.70
N SER A 225 6.60 -0.84 -88.20
CA SER A 225 7.63 -1.87 -88.03
C SER A 225 8.87 -1.26 -87.39
N ILE A 226 9.30 -1.78 -86.25
CA ILE A 226 10.48 -1.34 -85.50
C ILE A 226 11.53 -2.46 -85.50
N GLY A 227 12.68 -2.18 -86.12
CA GLY A 227 13.82 -3.07 -86.23
C GLY A 227 14.78 -2.97 -85.04
N THR A 228 15.73 -3.90 -84.98
CA THR A 228 16.64 -4.07 -83.82
C THR A 228 17.76 -3.03 -83.70
N ALA A 229 17.92 -2.11 -84.66
CA ALA A 229 18.96 -1.08 -84.60
C ALA A 229 18.43 0.32 -84.25
N PHE A 230 17.11 0.54 -84.36
CA PHE A 230 16.47 1.82 -84.10
C PHE A 230 16.32 2.10 -82.59
N GLY A 231 16.98 3.07 -81.97
CA GLY A 231 16.83 3.39 -80.53
C GLY A 231 18.03 3.06 -79.65
N LEU A 232 19.17 2.67 -80.26
CA LEU A 232 20.41 2.32 -79.55
C LEU A 232 21.24 3.53 -79.05
N ALA A 233 20.83 4.77 -79.36
CA ALA A 233 21.46 6.00 -78.88
C ALA A 233 20.67 6.61 -77.73
N SER A 234 21.36 7.09 -76.68
CA SER A 234 20.79 7.58 -75.40
C SER A 234 20.04 8.93 -75.49
N ASN A 235 19.35 9.20 -76.61
CA ASN A 235 18.78 10.51 -76.93
C ASN A 235 17.40 10.42 -77.63
N SER A 236 16.68 9.30 -77.51
CA SER A 236 15.29 9.25 -77.96
C SER A 236 14.41 10.00 -76.97
N SER A 237 13.83 11.14 -77.36
CA SER A 237 12.78 11.84 -76.59
C SER A 237 11.52 12.11 -77.42
N GLY A 238 11.36 11.38 -78.53
CA GLY A 238 10.21 11.44 -79.41
C GLY A 238 9.03 10.59 -78.91
N THR A 239 7.82 11.02 -79.28
CA THR A 239 6.59 10.27 -79.04
C THR A 239 6.15 9.51 -80.29
N LEU A 240 5.88 8.21 -80.16
CA LEU A 240 5.16 7.42 -81.15
C LEU A 240 3.67 7.42 -80.84
N LEU A 241 2.87 8.01 -81.72
CA LEU A 241 1.40 8.08 -81.60
C LEU A 241 0.74 7.18 -82.64
N ILE A 242 0.03 6.14 -82.19
CA ILE A 242 -0.72 5.20 -83.02
C ILE A 242 -2.19 5.60 -83.02
N ASN A 243 -2.65 6.26 -84.09
CA ASN A 243 -3.95 6.96 -84.11
C ASN A 243 -4.66 6.90 -85.49
N GLY A 244 -4.49 5.80 -86.22
CA GLY A 244 -5.24 5.48 -87.44
C GLY A 244 -6.70 5.11 -87.16
N ALA A 245 -7.54 5.19 -88.19
CA ALA A 245 -8.97 4.85 -88.09
C ALA A 245 -9.28 3.36 -88.42
N GLY A 246 -8.37 2.66 -89.10
CA GLY A 246 -8.49 1.25 -89.46
C GLY A 246 -7.62 0.34 -88.60
N ALA A 247 -7.58 -0.96 -88.88
CA ALA A 247 -6.69 -1.89 -88.17
C ALA A 247 -5.21 -1.51 -88.37
N GLN A 248 -4.46 -1.41 -87.28
CA GLN A 248 -3.02 -1.12 -87.31
C GLN A 248 -2.25 -2.22 -86.59
N THR A 249 -1.16 -2.67 -87.18
CA THR A 249 -0.20 -3.57 -86.53
C THR A 249 1.07 -2.79 -86.22
N VAL A 250 1.49 -2.84 -84.95
CA VAL A 250 2.79 -2.35 -84.51
C VAL A 250 3.63 -3.55 -84.12
N ALA A 251 4.63 -3.85 -84.94
CA ALA A 251 5.55 -4.96 -84.74
C ALA A 251 6.91 -4.41 -84.33
N MET A 252 7.45 -4.89 -83.21
CA MET A 252 8.79 -4.54 -82.77
C MET A 252 9.62 -5.78 -82.52
N THR A 253 10.78 -5.84 -83.13
CA THR A 253 11.71 -6.96 -82.95
C THR A 253 12.39 -6.82 -81.59
N VAL A 254 12.36 -7.87 -80.77
CA VAL A 254 12.75 -7.82 -79.34
C VAL A 254 14.27 -7.87 -79.12
N PHE A 255 14.75 -7.26 -78.03
CA PHE A 255 16.17 -7.05 -77.70
C PHE A 255 16.72 -8.06 -76.69
N THR A 256 18.06 -8.18 -76.65
CA THR A 256 18.80 -8.84 -75.57
C THR A 256 19.53 -7.85 -74.65
N ASN A 257 19.49 -6.55 -74.98
CA ASN A 257 20.19 -5.48 -74.28
C ASN A 257 19.17 -4.59 -73.53
N THR A 258 19.49 -4.24 -72.29
CA THR A 258 18.64 -3.49 -71.33
C THR A 258 18.74 -1.97 -71.46
N THR A 259 19.55 -1.43 -72.38
CA THR A 259 19.80 0.02 -72.52
C THR A 259 19.13 0.63 -73.75
N PHE A 260 18.04 0.03 -74.23
CA PHE A 260 17.44 0.33 -75.52
C PHE A 260 16.11 1.04 -75.32
N GLU A 261 16.02 2.32 -75.71
CA GLU A 261 14.81 3.14 -75.59
C GLU A 261 14.44 3.70 -76.97
N PRO A 262 13.56 3.02 -77.74
CA PRO A 262 13.23 3.44 -79.10
C PRO A 262 12.40 4.73 -79.11
N PHE A 263 11.58 4.92 -78.07
CA PHE A 263 10.72 6.08 -77.87
C PHE A 263 10.62 6.39 -76.37
N ASP A 264 10.55 7.67 -76.04
CA ASP A 264 10.29 8.15 -74.68
C ASP A 264 8.82 7.95 -74.29
N ALA A 265 7.91 8.09 -75.25
CA ALA A 265 6.50 7.78 -75.06
C ALA A 265 5.89 7.00 -76.23
N ILE A 266 5.16 5.95 -75.91
CA ILE A 266 4.28 5.24 -76.86
C ILE A 266 2.84 5.51 -76.44
N THR A 267 2.01 6.01 -77.36
CA THR A 267 0.58 6.24 -77.13
C THR A 267 -0.27 5.48 -78.13
N LEU A 268 -1.12 4.58 -77.62
CA LEU A 268 -2.06 3.77 -78.40
C LEU A 268 -3.47 4.37 -78.29
N ASN A 269 -3.94 5.04 -79.34
CA ASN A 269 -5.26 5.69 -79.39
C ASN A 269 -6.26 4.96 -80.29
N ASN A 270 -5.80 4.04 -81.14
CA ASN A 270 -6.65 3.30 -82.06
C ASN A 270 -7.18 2.01 -81.42
N ALA A 271 -8.50 1.91 -81.32
CA ALA A 271 -9.19 0.75 -80.72
C ALA A 271 -8.95 -0.58 -81.46
N SER A 272 -8.60 -0.52 -82.75
CA SER A 272 -8.29 -1.69 -83.58
C SER A 272 -6.79 -1.92 -83.77
N ALA A 273 -5.94 -1.18 -83.05
CA ALA A 273 -4.50 -1.37 -83.12
C ALA A 273 -4.04 -2.52 -82.22
N THR A 274 -3.10 -3.32 -82.71
CA THR A 274 -2.38 -4.33 -81.92
C THR A 274 -0.90 -4.02 -81.96
N PHE A 275 -0.33 -3.79 -80.78
CA PHE A 275 1.10 -3.70 -80.55
C PHE A 275 1.60 -5.06 -80.05
N SER A 276 2.61 -5.62 -80.69
CA SER A 276 3.16 -6.93 -80.33
C SER A 276 4.66 -7.02 -80.58
N GLY A 277 5.36 -7.75 -79.71
CA GLY A 277 6.75 -8.15 -79.96
C GLY A 277 6.85 -9.19 -81.09
N THR A 278 7.94 -9.17 -81.84
CA THR A 278 8.28 -10.18 -82.86
C THR A 278 9.65 -10.81 -82.59
N GLY A 279 9.80 -12.12 -82.83
CA GLY A 279 11.05 -12.87 -82.66
C GLY A 279 10.94 -14.07 -81.69
N THR A 280 12.08 -14.66 -81.30
CA THR A 280 12.15 -15.72 -80.28
C THR A 280 12.57 -15.11 -78.94
N THR A 281 11.69 -15.14 -77.92
CA THR A 281 11.91 -14.78 -76.49
C THR A 281 13.00 -13.73 -76.19
N GLY A 282 12.62 -12.53 -75.74
CA GLY A 282 13.58 -11.47 -75.38
C GLY A 282 12.97 -10.42 -74.44
N LEU A 283 13.75 -9.38 -74.11
CA LEU A 283 13.34 -8.24 -73.30
C LEU A 283 12.92 -7.07 -74.20
N LEU A 284 11.74 -6.51 -73.92
CA LEU A 284 11.33 -5.22 -74.46
C LEU A 284 11.45 -4.13 -73.39
N VAL A 285 12.08 -3.01 -73.73
CA VAL A 285 12.17 -1.85 -72.84
C VAL A 285 11.52 -0.63 -73.52
N PHE A 286 10.80 0.14 -72.72
CA PHE A 286 10.26 1.45 -73.08
C PHE A 286 10.18 2.33 -71.83
N ASP A 287 10.19 3.64 -72.02
CA ASP A 287 10.03 4.59 -70.91
C ASP A 287 8.55 4.74 -70.53
N LYS A 288 7.78 5.56 -71.25
CA LYS A 288 6.36 5.83 -70.94
C LYS A 288 5.40 5.13 -71.91
N LEU A 289 4.34 4.52 -71.37
CA LEU A 289 3.30 3.86 -72.17
C LEU A 289 1.90 4.34 -71.79
N ASN A 290 1.16 4.87 -72.75
CA ASN A 290 -0.25 5.26 -72.60
C ASN A 290 -1.12 4.40 -73.53
N ILE A 291 -2.02 3.60 -72.96
CA ILE A 291 -3.00 2.80 -73.71
C ILE A 291 -4.37 3.42 -73.49
N ASN A 292 -4.83 4.23 -74.44
CA ASN A 292 -6.17 4.81 -74.41
C ASN A 292 -7.19 3.90 -75.10
N ALA A 293 -6.75 3.08 -76.06
CA ALA A 293 -7.53 2.05 -76.72
C ALA A 293 -6.60 0.99 -77.36
N GLY A 294 -7.16 -0.09 -77.91
CA GLY A 294 -6.39 -1.10 -78.64
C GLY A 294 -5.81 -2.20 -77.75
N THR A 295 -4.91 -3.01 -78.30
CA THR A 295 -4.27 -4.13 -77.60
C THR A 295 -2.75 -3.96 -77.59
N PHE A 296 -2.14 -4.06 -76.41
CA PHE A 296 -0.71 -4.18 -76.19
C PHE A 296 -0.40 -5.59 -75.70
N ASP A 297 0.03 -6.46 -76.61
CA ASP A 297 0.21 -7.88 -76.36
C ASP A 297 1.69 -8.26 -76.32
N MET A 298 2.15 -8.68 -75.15
CA MET A 298 3.52 -9.12 -74.92
C MET A 298 3.63 -10.61 -74.66
N THR A 299 2.60 -11.39 -75.03
CA THR A 299 2.61 -12.86 -74.89
C THR A 299 3.90 -13.45 -75.49
N GLY A 300 4.64 -14.21 -74.67
CA GLY A 300 5.91 -14.84 -75.07
C GLY A 300 7.18 -14.00 -74.88
N TYR A 301 7.10 -12.78 -74.35
CA TYR A 301 8.24 -11.88 -74.15
C TYR A 301 8.33 -11.32 -72.72
N THR A 302 9.47 -10.77 -72.31
CA THR A 302 9.60 -10.04 -71.04
C THR A 302 9.57 -8.55 -71.33
N MET A 303 9.03 -7.73 -70.43
CA MET A 303 9.08 -6.26 -70.58
C MET A 303 9.61 -5.54 -69.35
N THR A 304 10.21 -4.37 -69.58
CA THR A 304 10.51 -3.36 -68.57
C THR A 304 9.93 -2.02 -69.00
N ALA A 305 9.10 -1.41 -68.16
CA ALA A 305 8.65 -0.03 -68.30
C ALA A 305 9.41 0.84 -67.30
N ASN A 306 10.26 1.76 -67.77
CA ASN A 306 11.08 2.59 -66.88
C ASN A 306 10.28 3.74 -66.25
N GLU A 307 9.30 4.29 -66.98
CA GLU A 307 8.43 5.36 -66.53
C GLU A 307 6.96 4.91 -66.40
N ALA A 308 6.05 5.87 -66.34
CA ALA A 308 4.66 5.64 -66.01
C ALA A 308 3.94 4.83 -67.11
N VAL A 309 3.16 3.84 -66.69
CA VAL A 309 2.25 3.08 -67.55
C VAL A 309 0.81 3.41 -67.17
N ALA A 310 0.05 3.94 -68.12
CA ALA A 310 -1.35 4.32 -67.93
C ALA A 310 -2.26 3.57 -68.92
N ILE A 311 -3.25 2.86 -68.40
CA ILE A 311 -4.29 2.19 -69.17
C ILE A 311 -5.60 2.95 -68.94
N GLY A 312 -5.94 3.79 -69.92
CA GLY A 312 -7.19 4.56 -70.02
C GLY A 312 -8.28 3.86 -70.83
N GLY A 313 -7.95 2.73 -71.46
CA GLY A 313 -8.84 1.85 -72.22
C GLY A 313 -8.04 0.73 -72.88
N GLY A 314 -8.70 -0.11 -73.68
CA GLY A 314 -8.01 -1.22 -74.36
C GLY A 314 -7.58 -2.37 -73.45
N THR A 315 -6.59 -3.14 -73.89
CA THR A 315 -6.09 -4.34 -73.20
C THR A 315 -4.56 -4.40 -73.22
N MET A 316 -3.95 -4.66 -72.08
CA MET A 316 -2.51 -4.95 -71.95
C MET A 316 -2.34 -6.40 -71.45
N THR A 317 -1.57 -7.22 -72.16
CA THR A 317 -1.31 -8.62 -71.77
C THR A 317 0.18 -8.84 -71.53
N MET A 318 0.54 -9.32 -70.34
CA MET A 318 1.92 -9.56 -69.93
C MET A 318 2.45 -10.86 -70.52
N GLY A 319 3.76 -10.90 -70.77
CA GLY A 319 4.35 -12.10 -71.31
C GLY A 319 4.65 -13.16 -70.26
N THR A 320 4.71 -14.40 -70.72
CA THR A 320 4.65 -15.63 -69.92
C THR A 320 6.01 -16.16 -69.46
N SER A 321 7.08 -15.39 -69.63
CA SER A 321 8.45 -15.78 -69.24
C SER A 321 9.21 -14.61 -68.63
N GLY A 322 10.06 -14.90 -67.63
CA GLY A 322 10.86 -13.87 -66.96
C GLY A 322 10.05 -12.98 -66.00
N THR A 323 10.64 -11.86 -65.59
CA THR A 323 10.02 -10.86 -64.71
C THR A 323 9.61 -9.65 -65.54
N ASN A 324 8.31 -9.34 -65.58
CA ASN A 324 7.81 -8.11 -66.21
C ASN A 324 7.89 -6.98 -65.19
N THR A 325 8.71 -5.98 -65.42
CA THR A 325 9.02 -4.93 -64.43
C THR A 325 8.39 -3.60 -64.79
N PHE A 326 7.72 -2.97 -63.82
CA PHE A 326 7.24 -1.60 -63.87
C PHE A 326 8.02 -0.78 -62.85
N SER A 327 8.94 0.05 -63.33
CA SER A 327 9.87 0.81 -62.49
C SER A 327 9.24 2.07 -61.86
N SER A 328 8.09 2.51 -62.38
CA SER A 328 7.38 3.72 -61.97
C SER A 328 5.88 3.47 -61.82
N THR A 329 5.07 4.53 -61.77
CA THR A 329 3.61 4.43 -61.52
C THR A 329 2.90 3.60 -62.59
N PHE A 330 2.13 2.62 -62.15
CA PHE A 330 1.15 1.89 -62.97
C PHE A 330 -0.27 2.35 -62.60
N ALA A 331 -1.04 2.80 -63.59
CA ALA A 331 -2.41 3.25 -63.40
C ALA A 331 -3.38 2.55 -64.36
N LEU A 332 -4.37 1.84 -63.82
CA LEU A 332 -5.49 1.26 -64.55
C LEU A 332 -6.76 2.06 -64.22
N THR A 333 -7.21 2.86 -65.17
CA THR A 333 -8.39 3.75 -65.02
C THR A 333 -9.61 3.25 -65.81
N SER A 334 -9.40 2.36 -66.79
CA SER A 334 -10.42 1.64 -67.57
C SER A 334 -9.72 0.52 -68.37
N GLY A 335 -10.47 -0.30 -69.12
CA GLY A 335 -9.90 -1.39 -69.92
C GLY A 335 -9.51 -2.63 -69.12
N ALA A 336 -8.54 -3.41 -69.62
CA ALA A 336 -8.10 -4.65 -69.00
C ALA A 336 -6.57 -4.77 -68.95
N PHE A 337 -6.06 -5.22 -67.80
CA PHE A 337 -4.69 -5.69 -67.63
C PHE A 337 -4.72 -7.19 -67.35
N ASN A 338 -3.99 -7.97 -68.15
CA ASN A 338 -3.84 -9.41 -67.97
C ASN A 338 -2.41 -9.72 -67.55
N GLY A 339 -2.25 -10.17 -66.30
CA GLY A 339 -0.99 -10.57 -65.72
C GLY A 339 -0.37 -11.80 -66.39
N SER A 340 0.82 -12.16 -65.91
CA SER A 340 1.64 -13.23 -66.47
C SER A 340 1.27 -14.62 -65.90
N SER A 341 1.87 -15.67 -66.46
CA SER A 341 2.06 -16.96 -65.76
C SER A 341 3.38 -17.05 -64.99
N SER A 342 4.21 -16.00 -65.07
CA SER A 342 5.50 -15.83 -64.41
C SER A 342 5.43 -14.68 -63.39
N THR A 343 6.45 -13.83 -63.30
CA THR A 343 6.51 -12.73 -62.33
C THR A 343 6.10 -11.40 -62.97
N VAL A 344 5.30 -10.62 -62.25
CA VAL A 344 5.07 -9.19 -62.49
C VAL A 344 5.61 -8.44 -61.28
N ASP A 345 6.46 -7.45 -61.49
CA ASP A 345 7.17 -6.72 -60.44
C ASP A 345 6.89 -5.22 -60.57
N TYR A 346 6.27 -4.64 -59.56
CA TYR A 346 5.99 -3.21 -59.48
C TYR A 346 6.92 -2.55 -58.46
N ASN A 347 7.94 -1.88 -58.97
CA ASN A 347 8.83 -1.02 -58.18
C ASN A 347 8.25 0.38 -57.94
N GLY A 348 7.22 0.77 -58.71
CA GLY A 348 6.45 2.01 -58.52
C GLY A 348 5.00 1.76 -58.09
N SER A 349 4.25 2.84 -57.85
CA SER A 349 2.92 2.74 -57.22
C SER A 349 1.88 2.16 -58.17
N VAL A 350 0.97 1.35 -57.64
CA VAL A 350 -0.09 0.69 -58.41
C VAL A 350 -1.43 1.31 -58.04
N THR A 351 -2.14 1.86 -59.02
CA THR A 351 -3.49 2.40 -58.84
C THR A 351 -4.47 1.72 -59.79
N ILE A 352 -5.51 1.09 -59.24
CA ILE A 352 -6.63 0.50 -59.95
C ILE A 352 -7.87 1.31 -59.59
N SER A 353 -8.30 2.20 -60.47
CA SER A 353 -9.49 3.05 -60.26
C SER A 353 -10.64 2.75 -61.21
N GLY A 354 -10.41 1.93 -62.24
CA GLY A 354 -11.40 1.41 -63.16
C GLY A 354 -10.90 0.16 -63.90
N GLY A 355 -11.74 -0.47 -64.72
CA GLY A 355 -11.33 -1.63 -65.52
C GLY A 355 -11.10 -2.93 -64.74
N THR A 356 -10.51 -3.93 -65.38
CA THR A 356 -10.21 -5.24 -64.77
C THR A 356 -8.69 -5.50 -64.74
N TYR A 357 -8.14 -5.65 -63.53
CA TYR A 357 -6.79 -6.12 -63.28
C TYR A 357 -6.83 -7.62 -62.97
N THR A 358 -6.34 -8.45 -63.89
CA THR A 358 -6.15 -9.88 -63.67
C THR A 358 -4.71 -10.10 -63.22
N ALA A 359 -4.50 -10.49 -61.97
CA ALA A 359 -3.18 -10.73 -61.39
C ALA A 359 -2.48 -11.92 -62.03
N SER A 360 -1.16 -12.00 -61.83
CA SER A 360 -0.34 -13.12 -62.30
C SER A 360 -0.77 -14.42 -61.62
N THR A 361 -0.80 -15.54 -62.35
CA THR A 361 -0.92 -16.88 -61.75
C THR A 361 0.37 -17.33 -61.04
N GLY A 362 1.49 -16.65 -61.32
CA GLY A 362 2.76 -16.79 -60.61
C GLY A 362 2.85 -15.86 -59.41
N SER A 363 3.74 -14.87 -59.47
CA SER A 363 3.93 -13.88 -58.39
C SER A 363 3.76 -12.45 -58.89
N THR A 364 3.06 -11.64 -58.10
CA THR A 364 2.98 -10.18 -58.25
C THR A 364 3.72 -9.54 -57.08
N PHE A 365 4.83 -8.85 -57.34
CA PHE A 365 5.59 -8.10 -56.34
C PHE A 365 5.16 -6.65 -56.32
N LEU A 366 5.03 -6.09 -55.12
CA LEU A 366 4.56 -4.73 -54.85
C LEU A 366 5.52 -4.07 -53.86
N ALA A 367 6.46 -3.28 -54.39
CA ALA A 367 7.49 -2.63 -53.58
C ALA A 367 7.04 -1.27 -53.04
N THR A 368 5.96 -0.68 -53.56
CA THR A 368 5.40 0.63 -53.15
C THR A 368 3.87 0.61 -53.02
N SER A 369 3.25 1.75 -52.69
CA SER A 369 1.82 1.86 -52.36
C SER A 369 0.90 1.27 -53.44
N TYR A 370 -0.12 0.54 -52.98
CA TYR A 370 -1.19 -0.05 -53.78
C TYR A 370 -2.52 0.66 -53.47
N THR A 371 -3.30 0.99 -54.50
CA THR A 371 -4.62 1.59 -54.32
C THR A 371 -5.63 0.91 -55.24
N HIS A 372 -6.71 0.38 -54.68
CA HIS A 372 -7.84 -0.16 -55.42
C HIS A 372 -9.13 0.57 -55.03
N ALA A 373 -9.57 1.48 -55.90
CA ALA A 373 -10.79 2.24 -55.70
C ALA A 373 -12.03 1.48 -56.23
N LEU A 374 -13.22 1.85 -55.74
CA LEU A 374 -14.52 1.21 -56.03
C LEU A 374 -14.87 0.99 -57.51
N GLY A 375 -14.23 1.70 -58.44
CA GLY A 375 -14.49 1.57 -59.88
C GLY A 375 -13.76 0.43 -60.58
N GLY A 376 -12.72 -0.13 -59.95
CA GLY A 376 -11.90 -1.21 -60.49
C GLY A 376 -12.38 -2.62 -60.13
N THR A 377 -11.77 -3.63 -60.75
CA THR A 377 -11.91 -5.04 -60.38
C THR A 377 -10.54 -5.69 -60.31
N PHE A 378 -10.21 -6.34 -59.19
CA PHE A 378 -9.01 -7.16 -59.03
C PHE A 378 -9.40 -8.64 -59.10
N ALA A 379 -8.74 -9.42 -59.94
CA ALA A 379 -8.92 -10.86 -60.05
C ALA A 379 -7.59 -11.57 -59.74
N HIS A 380 -7.54 -12.28 -58.61
CA HIS A 380 -6.30 -12.83 -58.04
C HIS A 380 -5.66 -14.00 -58.83
N SER A 381 -6.40 -14.67 -59.71
CA SER A 381 -5.88 -15.75 -60.59
C SER A 381 -5.14 -16.90 -59.88
N ASN A 382 -5.48 -17.19 -58.63
CA ASN A 382 -4.79 -18.15 -57.76
C ASN A 382 -3.27 -17.93 -57.56
N GLY A 383 -2.75 -16.73 -57.85
CA GLY A 383 -1.34 -16.40 -57.70
C GLY A 383 -0.96 -15.96 -56.28
N THR A 384 0.31 -15.58 -56.13
CA THR A 384 0.86 -15.01 -54.90
C THR A 384 1.12 -13.52 -55.08
N VAL A 385 0.50 -12.71 -54.22
CA VAL A 385 0.89 -11.30 -54.07
C VAL A 385 1.94 -11.21 -52.98
N VAL A 386 3.06 -10.57 -53.29
CA VAL A 386 4.19 -10.39 -52.38
C VAL A 386 4.38 -8.90 -52.14
N TYR A 387 4.33 -8.51 -50.87
CA TYR A 387 4.84 -7.23 -50.43
C TYR A 387 6.33 -7.36 -50.12
N ASP A 388 7.17 -6.68 -50.90
CA ASP A 388 8.64 -6.71 -50.83
C ASP A 388 9.26 -5.32 -50.65
N GLY A 389 8.43 -4.34 -50.24
CA GLY A 389 8.85 -2.97 -50.05
C GLY A 389 9.93 -2.78 -48.97
N THR A 390 10.61 -1.64 -49.05
CA THR A 390 11.68 -1.20 -48.13
C THR A 390 11.27 0.01 -47.27
N ALA A 391 10.05 0.51 -47.40
CA ALA A 391 9.57 1.71 -46.70
C ALA A 391 8.10 1.57 -46.32
N ALA A 392 7.63 2.40 -45.38
CA ALA A 392 6.27 2.34 -44.86
C ALA A 392 5.31 2.73 -45.98
N GLN A 393 4.22 1.99 -46.13
CA GLN A 393 3.33 2.10 -47.28
C GLN A 393 1.88 1.98 -46.88
N THR A 394 1.04 2.57 -47.72
CA THR A 394 -0.40 2.49 -47.60
C THR A 394 -0.92 1.63 -48.73
N TRP A 395 -1.62 0.56 -48.39
CA TRP A 395 -2.43 -0.21 -49.32
C TRP A 395 -3.89 0.10 -49.03
N ASP A 396 -4.51 0.91 -49.90
CA ASP A 396 -5.85 1.44 -49.71
C ASP A 396 -6.82 0.70 -50.62
N VAL A 397 -7.85 0.06 -50.05
CA VAL A 397 -8.86 -0.70 -50.81
C VAL A 397 -10.25 -0.26 -50.39
N ALA A 398 -11.28 -0.50 -51.19
CA ALA A 398 -12.60 0.05 -50.91
C ALA A 398 -13.26 -0.47 -49.60
N VAL A 399 -13.12 -1.77 -49.32
CA VAL A 399 -13.62 -2.43 -48.08
C VAL A 399 -12.88 -3.74 -47.86
N THR A 400 -12.92 -4.65 -48.83
CA THR A 400 -12.30 -5.96 -48.76
C THR A 400 -11.66 -6.32 -50.09
N GLU A 401 -10.38 -6.70 -50.05
CA GLU A 401 -9.65 -7.23 -51.19
C GLU A 401 -9.40 -8.72 -50.99
N GLU A 402 -9.64 -9.52 -52.01
CA GLU A 402 -9.40 -10.97 -51.96
C GLU A 402 -8.07 -11.33 -52.61
N PHE A 403 -7.18 -11.91 -51.80
CA PHE A 403 -5.94 -12.51 -52.27
C PHE A 403 -6.03 -14.03 -52.13
N TYR A 404 -5.46 -14.77 -53.09
CA TYR A 404 -5.37 -16.23 -52.95
C TYR A 404 -4.23 -16.61 -52.01
N ASN A 405 -3.00 -16.24 -52.36
CA ASN A 405 -1.85 -16.25 -51.46
C ASN A 405 -1.35 -14.82 -51.25
N LEU A 406 -1.02 -14.49 -50.00
CA LEU A 406 -0.40 -13.21 -49.64
C LEU A 406 0.86 -13.47 -48.82
N THR A 407 1.97 -12.88 -49.25
CA THR A 407 3.23 -12.89 -48.52
C THR A 407 3.62 -11.47 -48.14
N ILE A 408 3.88 -11.25 -46.85
CA ILE A 408 4.42 -9.98 -46.35
C ILE A 408 5.88 -10.23 -45.94
N ASN A 409 6.80 -9.65 -46.70
CA ASN A 409 8.25 -9.81 -46.53
C ASN A 409 8.99 -8.49 -46.75
N ASN A 410 8.92 -7.61 -45.77
CA ASN A 410 9.59 -6.32 -45.80
C ASN A 410 11.07 -6.44 -45.38
N THR A 411 11.99 -6.41 -46.34
CA THR A 411 13.41 -6.76 -46.12
C THR A 411 14.29 -5.73 -45.36
N LEU A 412 13.75 -4.66 -44.76
CA LEU A 412 14.56 -3.71 -43.98
C LEU A 412 14.49 -3.94 -42.47
N ALA A 413 15.65 -4.26 -41.91
CA ALA A 413 15.92 -4.62 -40.51
C ALA A 413 15.72 -3.50 -39.46
N THR A 414 14.89 -2.48 -39.72
CA THR A 414 14.60 -1.42 -38.74
C THR A 414 13.10 -1.33 -38.46
N SER A 415 12.75 -1.32 -37.17
CA SER A 415 11.43 -1.41 -36.53
C SER A 415 10.39 -0.32 -36.86
N SER A 416 10.47 0.32 -38.03
CA SER A 416 9.64 1.49 -38.38
C SER A 416 8.80 1.30 -39.64
N VAL A 417 8.75 0.09 -40.19
CA VAL A 417 8.14 -0.16 -41.50
C VAL A 417 6.88 -1.02 -41.36
N SER A 418 5.74 -0.36 -41.22
CA SER A 418 4.42 -0.97 -41.15
C SER A 418 3.70 -0.91 -42.50
N LEU A 419 3.00 -1.98 -42.87
CA LEU A 419 1.98 -1.94 -43.91
C LEU A 419 0.70 -1.34 -43.31
N VAL A 420 0.29 -0.17 -43.79
CA VAL A 420 -0.97 0.45 -43.40
C VAL A 420 -2.04 -0.03 -44.39
N ILE A 421 -3.02 -0.79 -43.92
CA ILE A 421 -4.16 -1.23 -44.72
C ILE A 421 -5.28 -0.19 -44.54
N GLY A 422 -5.52 0.58 -45.60
CA GLY A 422 -6.47 1.70 -45.66
C GLY A 422 -5.96 3.05 -45.17
N SER A 423 -6.72 4.12 -45.45
CA SER A 423 -6.55 5.46 -44.83
C SER A 423 -7.17 5.57 -43.42
N GLY A 424 -7.67 4.45 -42.89
CA GLY A 424 -8.23 4.24 -41.56
C GLY A 424 -8.50 2.74 -41.34
N SER A 425 -8.72 2.30 -40.11
CA SER A 425 -8.78 0.87 -39.69
C SER A 425 -9.94 0.01 -40.25
N ALA A 426 -10.60 0.42 -41.34
CA ALA A 426 -11.79 -0.23 -41.88
C ALA A 426 -11.51 -1.30 -42.96
N ASP A 427 -10.34 -1.27 -43.59
CA ASP A 427 -10.03 -2.12 -44.75
C ASP A 427 -9.64 -3.55 -44.32
N THR A 428 -10.06 -4.55 -45.10
CA THR A 428 -9.79 -5.97 -44.85
C THR A 428 -9.12 -6.65 -46.04
N PHE A 429 -8.04 -7.39 -45.81
CA PHE A 429 -7.49 -8.34 -46.78
C PHE A 429 -7.96 -9.75 -46.45
N SER A 430 -8.74 -10.35 -47.34
CA SER A 430 -9.20 -11.73 -47.22
C SER A 430 -8.24 -12.66 -47.95
N VAL A 431 -7.55 -13.53 -47.23
CA VAL A 431 -6.53 -14.44 -47.79
C VAL A 431 -7.07 -15.87 -47.84
N LEU A 432 -7.36 -16.35 -49.04
CA LEU A 432 -8.14 -17.57 -49.23
C LEU A 432 -7.36 -18.87 -48.97
N ASN A 433 -6.06 -18.93 -49.28
CA ASN A 433 -5.27 -20.16 -49.24
C ASN A 433 -4.07 -20.13 -48.29
N THR A 434 -3.13 -19.20 -48.46
CA THR A 434 -1.94 -19.14 -47.58
C THR A 434 -1.54 -17.69 -47.30
N LEU A 435 -1.43 -17.37 -46.01
CA LEU A 435 -0.82 -16.13 -45.51
C LEU A 435 0.57 -16.45 -44.97
N THR A 436 1.59 -15.77 -45.50
CA THR A 436 2.98 -15.91 -45.02
C THR A 436 3.46 -14.55 -44.53
N LEU A 437 3.84 -14.48 -43.26
CA LEU A 437 4.29 -13.28 -42.58
C LEU A 437 5.74 -13.52 -42.17
N THR A 438 6.70 -12.77 -42.73
CA THR A 438 8.13 -13.02 -42.49
C THR A 438 8.82 -11.83 -41.85
N ASN A 439 8.66 -10.64 -42.44
CA ASN A 439 9.24 -9.40 -41.95
C ASN A 439 8.22 -8.25 -42.14
N GLY A 440 8.10 -7.38 -41.14
CA GLY A 440 7.19 -6.21 -41.13
C GLY A 440 6.09 -6.29 -40.07
N SER A 441 5.15 -5.35 -40.08
CA SER A 441 3.97 -5.34 -39.19
C SER A 441 2.76 -4.69 -39.89
N ILE A 442 1.57 -4.76 -39.29
CA ILE A 442 0.34 -4.13 -39.83
C ILE A 442 -0.02 -2.86 -39.04
N GLY A 443 0.24 -1.68 -39.60
CA GLY A 443 -0.02 -0.41 -38.91
C GLY A 443 -1.48 -0.26 -38.48
N THR A 444 -2.42 -0.48 -39.41
CA THR A 444 -3.87 -0.48 -39.19
C THR A 444 -4.56 -1.43 -40.17
N GLY A 445 -5.81 -1.80 -39.89
CA GLY A 445 -6.66 -2.62 -40.76
C GLY A 445 -6.62 -4.10 -40.38
N THR A 446 -7.28 -4.95 -41.16
CA THR A 446 -7.46 -6.38 -40.84
C THR A 446 -6.95 -7.29 -41.96
N ILE A 447 -6.24 -8.36 -41.60
CA ILE A 447 -6.05 -9.51 -42.49
C ILE A 447 -6.92 -10.66 -41.96
N SER A 448 -7.92 -11.08 -42.74
CA SER A 448 -8.74 -12.25 -42.45
C SER A 448 -8.19 -13.45 -43.23
N ALA A 449 -7.46 -14.33 -42.54
CA ALA A 449 -6.92 -15.55 -43.13
C ALA A 449 -7.98 -16.65 -43.13
N LYS A 450 -8.23 -17.25 -44.30
CA LYS A 450 -9.15 -18.38 -44.48
C LYS A 450 -8.42 -19.72 -44.64
N GLY A 451 -7.12 -19.69 -44.92
CA GLY A 451 -6.28 -20.86 -45.12
C GLY A 451 -5.12 -20.96 -44.12
N ALA A 452 -4.03 -21.62 -44.50
CA ALA A 452 -2.87 -21.79 -43.62
C ALA A 452 -2.15 -20.46 -43.36
N VAL A 453 -1.67 -20.28 -42.12
CA VAL A 453 -0.92 -19.07 -41.72
C VAL A 453 0.44 -19.46 -41.16
N ASN A 454 1.50 -18.88 -41.73
CA ASN A 454 2.87 -19.09 -41.33
C ASN A 454 3.49 -17.77 -40.91
N ILE A 455 3.96 -17.69 -39.66
CA ILE A 455 4.54 -16.48 -39.06
C ILE A 455 6.02 -16.76 -38.74
N GLY A 456 6.92 -15.98 -39.33
CA GLY A 456 8.36 -16.05 -39.14
C GLY A 456 8.84 -15.32 -37.88
N THR A 457 10.13 -15.43 -37.59
CA THR A 457 10.75 -14.85 -36.38
C THR A 457 10.82 -13.33 -36.39
N ASP A 458 10.73 -12.71 -37.55
CA ASP A 458 11.03 -11.28 -37.72
C ASP A 458 9.73 -10.45 -37.95
N TRP A 459 8.57 -11.07 -37.73
CA TRP A 459 7.26 -10.45 -37.87
C TRP A 459 6.82 -9.66 -36.63
N GLY A 460 6.32 -8.44 -36.81
CA GLY A 460 5.59 -7.65 -35.80
C GLY A 460 6.40 -6.59 -35.06
N LEU A 461 7.63 -6.30 -35.49
CA LEU A 461 8.62 -5.47 -34.79
C LEU A 461 8.33 -3.98 -34.57
N ALA A 462 7.19 -3.44 -35.00
CA ALA A 462 6.95 -2.01 -34.97
C ALA A 462 6.18 -1.59 -33.72
N SER A 463 6.67 -0.58 -32.99
CA SER A 463 6.14 -0.14 -31.69
C SER A 463 4.79 0.63 -31.74
N ASN A 464 4.06 0.57 -32.84
CA ASN A 464 2.83 1.34 -33.07
C ASN A 464 1.82 0.63 -34.00
N SER A 465 1.98 -0.68 -34.18
CA SER A 465 1.05 -1.50 -34.96
C SER A 465 -0.27 -1.63 -34.20
N THR A 466 -1.40 -1.54 -34.90
CA THR A 466 -2.75 -1.77 -34.33
C THR A 466 -3.59 -2.67 -35.25
N GLY A 467 -2.94 -3.31 -36.22
CA GLY A 467 -3.58 -4.19 -37.16
C GLY A 467 -4.15 -5.42 -36.47
N THR A 468 -5.08 -6.08 -37.17
CA THR A 468 -5.68 -7.34 -36.71
C THR A 468 -5.36 -8.45 -37.68
N ILE A 469 -4.86 -9.58 -37.18
CA ILE A 469 -4.78 -10.85 -37.89
C ILE A 469 -5.89 -11.74 -37.35
N SER A 470 -6.86 -12.08 -38.18
CA SER A 470 -8.02 -12.89 -37.80
C SER A 470 -8.04 -14.22 -38.56
N ILE A 471 -8.15 -15.33 -37.83
CA ILE A 471 -8.19 -16.68 -38.37
C ILE A 471 -9.65 -17.12 -38.48
N ASP A 472 -10.23 -16.96 -39.68
CA ASP A 472 -11.69 -16.98 -39.90
C ASP A 472 -12.14 -17.94 -41.02
N GLY A 473 -11.31 -18.87 -41.49
CA GLY A 473 -11.77 -19.87 -42.46
C GLY A 473 -12.72 -20.90 -41.85
N SER A 474 -13.43 -21.63 -42.70
CA SER A 474 -14.47 -22.61 -42.30
C SER A 474 -13.96 -24.06 -42.16
N GLY A 475 -12.75 -24.35 -42.65
CA GLY A 475 -12.12 -25.68 -42.60
C GLY A 475 -11.00 -25.79 -41.58
N ALA A 476 -10.34 -26.95 -41.52
CA ALA A 476 -9.14 -27.12 -40.70
C ALA A 476 -8.05 -26.14 -41.15
N GLN A 477 -7.53 -25.35 -40.21
CA GLN A 477 -6.50 -24.35 -40.47
C GLN A 477 -5.33 -24.57 -39.52
N ALA A 478 -4.15 -24.75 -40.10
CA ALA A 478 -2.90 -24.75 -39.36
C ALA A 478 -2.36 -23.32 -39.30
N VAL A 479 -2.14 -22.84 -38.08
CA VAL A 479 -1.43 -21.59 -37.83
C VAL A 479 -0.15 -21.92 -37.10
N SER A 480 0.98 -21.47 -37.65
CA SER A 480 2.28 -21.71 -37.06
C SER A 480 3.06 -20.42 -36.89
N MET A 481 3.76 -20.30 -35.77
CA MET A 481 4.68 -19.19 -35.50
C MET A 481 6.04 -19.73 -35.07
N ALA A 482 7.11 -19.22 -35.67
CA ALA A 482 8.47 -19.54 -35.24
C ALA A 482 8.78 -18.84 -33.90
N SER A 483 9.40 -19.55 -32.97
CA SER A 483 9.82 -18.99 -31.68
C SER A 483 10.88 -17.90 -31.84
N LEU A 484 10.79 -16.86 -31.02
CA LEU A 484 11.79 -15.79 -30.97
C LEU A 484 13.02 -16.23 -30.17
N ALA A 485 14.20 -15.84 -30.63
CA ALA A 485 15.45 -16.08 -29.91
C ALA A 485 15.68 -15.07 -28.76
N ASP A 486 15.01 -13.91 -28.82
CA ASP A 486 15.14 -12.79 -27.90
C ASP A 486 13.77 -12.47 -27.28
N ALA A 487 13.74 -12.26 -25.97
CA ALA A 487 12.53 -12.07 -25.16
C ALA A 487 11.97 -10.63 -25.19
N THR A 488 12.56 -9.75 -26.00
CA THR A 488 12.22 -8.32 -26.09
C THR A 488 11.36 -7.98 -27.31
N PHE A 489 10.95 -9.00 -28.06
CA PHE A 489 10.40 -8.87 -29.40
C PHE A 489 8.92 -9.26 -29.37
N GLU A 490 8.05 -8.40 -29.91
CA GLU A 490 6.60 -8.53 -29.79
C GLU A 490 5.95 -8.60 -31.17
N VAL A 491 4.91 -9.42 -31.34
CA VAL A 491 3.97 -9.25 -32.45
C VAL A 491 3.02 -8.13 -32.08
N ALA A 492 3.30 -6.92 -32.57
CA ALA A 492 2.57 -5.70 -32.21
C ALA A 492 1.08 -5.64 -32.69
N ASP A 493 0.53 -6.72 -33.24
CA ASP A 493 -0.81 -6.75 -33.83
C ASP A 493 -1.80 -7.55 -32.96
N THR A 494 -3.09 -7.22 -33.04
CA THR A 494 -4.15 -8.03 -32.43
C THR A 494 -4.28 -9.36 -33.17
N PHE A 495 -4.12 -10.48 -32.45
CA PHE A 495 -4.33 -11.81 -33.01
C PHE A 495 -5.67 -12.38 -32.54
N THR A 496 -6.53 -12.78 -33.48
CA THR A 496 -7.86 -13.35 -33.21
C THR A 496 -7.99 -14.76 -33.79
N LEU A 497 -8.25 -15.75 -32.94
CA LEU A 497 -8.52 -17.12 -33.33
C LEU A 497 -10.03 -17.39 -33.28
N ASN A 498 -10.68 -17.46 -34.45
CA ASN A 498 -12.15 -17.49 -34.55
C ASN A 498 -12.71 -18.74 -35.25
N ASN A 499 -11.86 -19.53 -35.88
CA ASN A 499 -12.26 -20.82 -36.44
C ASN A 499 -12.17 -21.95 -35.40
N ALA A 500 -13.29 -22.63 -35.15
CA ALA A 500 -13.39 -23.77 -34.26
C ALA A 500 -12.47 -24.95 -34.61
N SER A 501 -12.09 -25.09 -35.89
CA SER A 501 -11.17 -26.14 -36.36
C SER A 501 -9.74 -25.64 -36.59
N ALA A 502 -9.41 -24.41 -36.17
CA ALA A 502 -8.05 -23.90 -36.26
C ALA A 502 -7.21 -24.40 -35.09
N THR A 503 -5.95 -24.70 -35.38
CA THR A 503 -4.94 -25.01 -34.37
C THR A 503 -3.76 -24.08 -34.57
N PHE A 504 -3.45 -23.29 -33.54
CA PHE A 504 -2.22 -22.51 -33.45
C PHE A 504 -1.17 -23.32 -32.70
N THR A 505 0.03 -23.43 -33.26
CA THR A 505 1.19 -24.07 -32.62
C THR A 505 2.45 -23.24 -32.79
N GLY A 506 3.25 -23.14 -31.74
CA GLY A 506 4.65 -22.70 -31.88
C GLY A 506 5.48 -23.72 -32.65
N THR A 507 6.50 -23.24 -33.38
CA THR A 507 7.46 -24.06 -34.13
C THR A 507 8.90 -23.63 -33.81
N GLY A 508 9.85 -24.56 -33.91
CA GLY A 508 11.25 -24.32 -33.55
C GLY A 508 11.61 -24.80 -32.14
N ALA A 509 12.78 -24.40 -31.64
CA ALA A 509 13.23 -24.73 -30.28
C ALA A 509 12.37 -24.01 -29.23
N ALA A 510 12.25 -24.57 -28.02
CA ALA A 510 11.52 -23.93 -26.92
C ALA A 510 12.05 -22.50 -26.69
N GLY A 511 11.16 -21.52 -26.79
CA GLY A 511 11.47 -20.08 -26.77
C GLY A 511 10.24 -19.24 -26.40
N GLN A 512 10.33 -17.92 -26.60
CA GLN A 512 9.22 -17.00 -26.31
C GLN A 512 8.35 -16.75 -27.55
N LEU A 513 7.04 -16.63 -27.33
CA LEU A 513 6.05 -16.11 -28.27
C LEU A 513 5.42 -14.88 -27.61
N ALA A 514 5.31 -13.77 -28.33
CA ALA A 514 4.82 -12.51 -27.76
C ALA A 514 3.77 -11.89 -28.68
N PHE A 515 2.69 -11.37 -28.08
CA PHE A 515 1.58 -10.72 -28.77
C PHE A 515 1.19 -9.45 -28.03
N ASP A 516 0.74 -8.42 -28.74
CA ASP A 516 0.10 -7.28 -28.07
C ASP A 516 -1.23 -7.73 -27.47
N LYS A 517 -2.21 -8.07 -28.32
CA LYS A 517 -3.54 -8.52 -27.91
C LYS A 517 -3.87 -9.91 -28.45
N LEU A 518 -4.43 -10.77 -27.59
CA LEU A 518 -4.81 -12.15 -27.96
C LEU A 518 -6.29 -12.41 -27.69
N ASN A 519 -7.09 -12.62 -28.74
CA ASN A 519 -8.49 -13.00 -28.63
C ASN A 519 -8.69 -14.45 -29.10
N ILE A 520 -9.19 -15.32 -28.22
CA ILE A 520 -9.56 -16.69 -28.54
C ILE A 520 -11.09 -16.79 -28.47
N THR A 521 -11.76 -16.82 -29.62
CA THR A 521 -13.22 -16.99 -29.70
C THR A 521 -13.60 -18.41 -30.12
N ALA A 522 -12.68 -19.16 -30.74
CA ALA A 522 -12.83 -20.59 -31.02
C ALA A 522 -11.44 -21.26 -31.23
N GLY A 523 -11.44 -22.57 -31.52
CA GLY A 523 -10.22 -23.30 -31.90
C GLY A 523 -9.31 -23.64 -30.72
N LEU A 524 -8.10 -24.10 -31.04
CA LEU A 524 -7.06 -24.46 -30.08
C LEU A 524 -5.82 -23.57 -30.28
N PHE A 525 -5.44 -22.83 -29.24
CA PHE A 525 -4.17 -22.15 -29.15
C PHE A 525 -3.25 -22.92 -28.20
N ASP A 526 -2.34 -23.72 -28.76
CA ASP A 526 -1.45 -24.61 -28.01
C ASP A 526 0.01 -24.16 -28.10
N VAL A 527 0.53 -23.70 -26.97
CA VAL A 527 1.92 -23.27 -26.82
C VAL A 527 2.58 -23.97 -25.63
N THR A 528 2.20 -25.22 -25.36
CA THR A 528 2.74 -26.05 -24.26
C THR A 528 4.27 -26.14 -24.19
N GLY A 529 4.96 -26.03 -25.33
CA GLY A 529 6.43 -26.03 -25.41
C GLY A 529 7.11 -24.66 -25.31
N TYR A 530 6.36 -23.57 -25.14
CA TYR A 530 6.84 -22.19 -25.29
C TYR A 530 6.38 -21.30 -24.11
N SER A 531 7.06 -20.17 -23.94
CA SER A 531 6.62 -19.10 -23.03
C SER A 531 5.82 -18.05 -23.78
N LEU A 532 4.63 -17.71 -23.30
CA LEU A 532 3.77 -16.68 -23.89
C LEU A 532 3.89 -15.35 -23.13
N THR A 533 4.11 -14.24 -23.81
CA THR A 533 4.02 -12.89 -23.21
C THR A 533 2.94 -12.10 -23.92
N THR A 534 2.08 -11.38 -23.19
CA THR A 534 1.17 -10.40 -23.80
C THR A 534 1.23 -9.03 -23.14
N GLN A 535 1.13 -7.96 -23.94
CA GLN A 535 1.13 -6.59 -23.44
C GLN A 535 -0.26 -6.04 -23.16
N ASP A 536 -1.22 -6.30 -24.04
CA ASP A 536 -2.64 -5.96 -23.89
C ASP A 536 -3.48 -7.21 -23.57
N ALA A 537 -4.80 -7.04 -23.61
CA ALA A 537 -5.76 -7.97 -23.07
C ALA A 537 -5.71 -9.35 -23.74
N VAL A 538 -5.82 -10.38 -22.91
CA VAL A 538 -6.09 -11.75 -23.36
C VAL A 538 -7.56 -12.04 -23.08
N VAL A 539 -8.31 -12.34 -24.13
CA VAL A 539 -9.74 -12.63 -24.03
C VAL A 539 -10.00 -14.06 -24.51
N VAL A 540 -10.45 -14.92 -23.60
CA VAL A 540 -10.93 -16.27 -23.90
C VAL A 540 -12.46 -16.27 -23.86
N ASN A 541 -13.08 -16.16 -25.03
CA ASN A 541 -14.53 -16.18 -25.22
C ASN A 541 -14.96 -17.36 -26.10
N GLY A 542 -14.29 -18.49 -25.92
CA GLY A 542 -14.49 -19.75 -26.62
C GLY A 542 -13.16 -20.47 -26.81
N GLY A 543 -13.17 -21.60 -27.51
CA GLY A 543 -11.95 -22.37 -27.81
C GLY A 543 -11.17 -22.83 -26.57
N THR A 544 -9.87 -23.07 -26.75
CA THR A 544 -8.95 -23.50 -25.69
C THR A 544 -7.60 -22.81 -25.83
N LEU A 545 -7.12 -22.18 -24.75
CA LEU A 545 -5.77 -21.64 -24.61
C LEU A 545 -4.95 -22.55 -23.71
N THR A 546 -3.89 -23.17 -24.22
CA THR A 546 -3.03 -24.09 -23.46
C THR A 546 -1.58 -23.61 -23.49
N LEU A 547 -0.97 -23.51 -22.31
CA LEU A 547 0.34 -22.88 -22.12
C LEU A 547 1.42 -23.84 -21.60
N GLY A 548 2.68 -23.46 -21.84
CA GLY A 548 3.84 -23.94 -21.07
C GLY A 548 4.08 -23.04 -19.85
N SER A 549 4.52 -21.80 -20.10
CA SER A 549 4.59 -20.69 -19.13
C SER A 549 4.03 -19.41 -19.75
N ALA A 550 3.61 -18.43 -18.93
CA ALA A 550 3.16 -17.14 -19.48
C ALA A 550 3.37 -15.94 -18.54
N THR A 551 3.42 -14.75 -19.14
CA THR A 551 3.33 -13.45 -18.48
C THR A 551 2.27 -12.61 -19.19
N PHE A 552 1.25 -12.18 -18.46
CA PHE A 552 0.15 -11.36 -18.95
C PHE A 552 0.22 -9.96 -18.32
N ASN A 553 0.58 -8.94 -19.11
CA ASN A 553 0.81 -7.58 -18.61
C ASN A 553 -0.44 -6.68 -18.58
N SER A 554 -1.56 -7.17 -19.11
CA SER A 554 -2.87 -6.51 -19.08
C SER A 554 -3.96 -7.51 -18.72
N THR A 555 -5.22 -7.13 -18.92
CA THR A 555 -6.40 -7.86 -18.45
C THR A 555 -6.45 -9.26 -19.06
N PHE A 556 -6.59 -10.29 -18.23
CA PHE A 556 -6.91 -11.65 -18.63
C PHE A 556 -8.38 -11.93 -18.34
N ALA A 557 -9.20 -12.12 -19.37
CA ALA A 557 -10.64 -12.35 -19.22
C ALA A 557 -11.05 -13.69 -19.82
N ILE A 558 -11.85 -14.46 -19.08
CA ILE A 558 -12.53 -15.66 -19.57
C ILE A 558 -14.05 -15.50 -19.36
N SER A 559 -14.79 -15.60 -20.46
CA SER A 559 -16.27 -15.56 -20.47
C SER A 559 -16.87 -16.87 -20.97
N SER A 560 -16.12 -17.66 -21.74
CA SER A 560 -16.43 -19.04 -22.12
C SER A 560 -15.14 -19.75 -22.57
N GLY A 561 -15.20 -21.03 -22.97
CA GLY A 561 -14.02 -21.79 -23.38
C GLY A 561 -13.17 -22.31 -22.21
N THR A 562 -11.91 -22.62 -22.48
CA THR A 562 -11.00 -23.24 -21.49
C THR A 562 -9.61 -22.61 -21.54
N PHE A 563 -9.10 -22.21 -20.37
CA PHE A 563 -7.69 -21.87 -20.15
C PHE A 563 -6.99 -23.01 -19.41
N ASN A 564 -5.84 -23.44 -19.92
CA ASN A 564 -4.98 -24.47 -19.33
C ASN A 564 -3.59 -23.87 -19.05
N GLY A 565 -3.32 -23.54 -17.80
CA GLY A 565 -2.05 -22.93 -17.37
C GLY A 565 -0.83 -23.86 -17.44
N GLY A 566 -1.01 -25.16 -17.68
CA GLY A 566 0.08 -26.13 -17.84
C GLY A 566 0.84 -26.39 -16.52
N SER A 567 2.15 -26.63 -16.64
CA SER A 567 3.04 -26.89 -15.49
C SER A 567 4.06 -25.79 -15.22
N GLY A 568 4.25 -24.83 -16.12
CA GLY A 568 5.16 -23.71 -15.94
C GLY A 568 4.55 -22.57 -15.13
N ALA A 569 5.34 -21.55 -14.83
CA ALA A 569 4.85 -20.38 -14.11
C ALA A 569 3.93 -19.54 -15.01
N VAL A 570 2.85 -19.02 -14.44
CA VAL A 570 1.94 -18.06 -15.07
C VAL A 570 1.90 -16.82 -14.20
N ASP A 571 2.28 -15.68 -14.77
CA ASP A 571 2.32 -14.41 -14.07
C ASP A 571 1.26 -13.45 -14.63
N HIS A 572 0.34 -13.02 -13.78
CA HIS A 572 -0.71 -12.06 -14.11
C HIS A 572 -0.39 -10.70 -13.49
N ASN A 573 0.30 -9.87 -14.28
CA ASN A 573 0.54 -8.46 -13.98
C ASN A 573 -0.67 -7.57 -14.29
N GLY A 574 -1.71 -8.10 -14.94
CA GLY A 574 -3.01 -7.45 -15.16
C GLY A 574 -4.18 -8.17 -14.46
N ALA A 575 -5.36 -7.54 -14.45
CA ALA A 575 -6.53 -8.06 -13.76
C ALA A 575 -7.05 -9.38 -14.37
N ILE A 576 -7.48 -10.31 -13.54
CA ILE A 576 -8.12 -11.57 -13.94
C ILE A 576 -9.64 -11.45 -13.77
N THR A 577 -10.40 -11.75 -14.81
CA THR A 577 -11.88 -11.82 -14.74
C THR A 577 -12.38 -13.15 -15.27
N ILE A 578 -13.00 -13.94 -14.40
CA ILE A 578 -13.67 -15.21 -14.71
C ILE A 578 -15.18 -14.96 -14.60
N SER A 579 -15.83 -14.86 -15.76
CA SER A 579 -17.29 -14.64 -15.89
C SER A 579 -18.01 -15.83 -16.53
N GLY A 580 -17.26 -16.87 -16.89
CA GLY A 580 -17.73 -18.13 -17.44
C GLY A 580 -16.55 -19.02 -17.86
N GLY A 581 -16.82 -20.16 -18.49
CA GLY A 581 -15.77 -21.09 -18.96
C GLY A 581 -15.03 -21.82 -17.82
N THR A 582 -13.84 -22.33 -18.13
CA THR A 582 -12.98 -23.06 -17.18
C THR A 582 -11.57 -22.47 -17.15
N TYR A 583 -11.12 -22.01 -15.98
CA TYR A 583 -9.74 -21.61 -15.70
C TYR A 583 -9.04 -22.74 -14.94
N ASN A 584 -8.16 -23.48 -15.62
CA ASN A 584 -7.28 -24.47 -15.00
C ASN A 584 -5.96 -23.79 -14.67
N ALA A 585 -5.74 -23.46 -13.39
CA ALA A 585 -4.49 -22.88 -12.91
C ALA A 585 -3.31 -23.82 -13.18
N THR A 586 -2.09 -23.29 -13.22
CA THR A 586 -0.91 -24.12 -13.41
C THR A 586 -0.67 -25.02 -12.18
N THR A 587 -0.08 -26.20 -12.39
CA THR A 587 0.43 -27.03 -11.27
C THR A 587 1.68 -26.44 -10.61
N GLY A 588 2.32 -25.44 -11.25
CA GLY A 588 3.44 -24.67 -10.73
C GLY A 588 2.96 -23.48 -9.91
N THR A 589 3.39 -22.27 -10.31
CA THR A 589 3.04 -21.01 -9.64
C THR A 589 2.17 -20.13 -10.53
N THR A 590 1.01 -19.70 -10.02
CA THR A 590 0.24 -18.59 -10.58
C THR A 590 0.49 -17.35 -9.73
N SER A 591 1.23 -16.37 -10.26
CA SER A 591 1.39 -15.04 -9.65
C SER A 591 0.26 -14.12 -10.06
N ILE A 592 -0.25 -13.33 -9.12
CA ILE A 592 -1.33 -12.36 -9.33
C ILE A 592 -0.92 -11.06 -8.66
N SER A 593 -0.71 -10.02 -9.46
CA SER A 593 -0.29 -8.70 -8.97
C SER A 593 -1.43 -7.68 -8.87
N VAL A 594 -2.62 -8.01 -9.40
CA VAL A 594 -3.76 -7.09 -9.55
C VAL A 594 -5.11 -7.78 -9.26
N ALA A 595 -6.24 -7.11 -9.54
CA ALA A 595 -7.59 -7.58 -9.22
C ALA A 595 -7.90 -8.98 -9.75
N TYR A 596 -8.52 -9.81 -8.91
CA TYR A 596 -9.06 -11.12 -9.25
C TYR A 596 -10.57 -11.11 -9.03
N THR A 597 -11.34 -11.38 -10.08
CA THR A 597 -12.81 -11.48 -10.01
C THR A 597 -13.27 -12.81 -10.57
N HIS A 598 -14.03 -13.58 -9.79
CA HIS A 598 -14.67 -14.83 -10.22
C HIS A 598 -16.18 -14.79 -9.91
N SER A 599 -16.96 -14.43 -10.92
CA SER A 599 -18.42 -14.24 -10.82
C SER A 599 -19.22 -15.42 -11.36
N ALA A 600 -18.65 -16.23 -12.26
CA ALA A 600 -19.23 -17.46 -12.78
C ALA A 600 -18.15 -18.28 -13.50
N GLY A 601 -18.43 -19.56 -13.78
CA GLY A 601 -17.49 -20.47 -14.42
C GLY A 601 -16.93 -21.51 -13.45
N THR A 602 -15.76 -22.06 -13.78
CA THR A 602 -15.04 -23.03 -12.95
C THR A 602 -13.58 -22.64 -12.84
N PHE A 603 -13.10 -22.45 -11.61
CA PHE A 603 -11.68 -22.34 -11.30
C PHE A 603 -11.18 -23.67 -10.73
N ASN A 604 -10.18 -24.26 -11.39
CA ASN A 604 -9.53 -25.48 -10.92
C ASN A 604 -8.10 -25.12 -10.51
N HIS A 605 -7.84 -25.17 -9.20
CA HIS A 605 -6.54 -24.79 -8.63
C HIS A 605 -5.40 -25.78 -8.95
N ASN A 606 -5.71 -27.01 -9.39
CA ASN A 606 -4.75 -28.04 -9.80
C ASN A 606 -3.62 -28.37 -8.81
N SER A 607 -3.87 -28.12 -7.52
CA SER A 607 -2.88 -28.21 -6.43
C SER A 607 -1.64 -27.31 -6.59
N GLY A 608 -1.68 -26.32 -7.50
CA GLY A 608 -0.61 -25.35 -7.67
C GLY A 608 -0.50 -24.34 -6.52
N LEU A 609 0.56 -23.56 -6.56
CA LEU A 609 0.78 -22.42 -5.68
C LEU A 609 0.20 -21.15 -6.32
N ILE A 610 -0.70 -20.48 -5.61
CA ILE A 610 -1.13 -19.14 -5.97
C ILE A 610 -0.32 -18.14 -5.14
N VAL A 611 0.35 -17.20 -5.79
CA VAL A 611 1.13 -16.13 -5.14
C VAL A 611 0.44 -14.81 -5.42
N PHE A 612 0.14 -14.06 -4.37
CA PHE A 612 -0.23 -12.66 -4.48
C PHE A 612 1.00 -11.79 -4.23
N ASP A 613 1.49 -11.12 -5.28
CA ASP A 613 2.75 -10.33 -5.29
C ASP A 613 2.56 -8.87 -5.74
N GLY A 614 1.32 -8.41 -5.80
CA GLY A 614 0.98 -7.03 -6.18
C GLY A 614 1.57 -6.00 -5.24
N ASN A 615 1.82 -4.78 -5.73
CA ASN A 615 2.37 -3.65 -4.96
C ASN A 615 1.33 -2.54 -4.66
N SER A 616 0.06 -2.79 -5.01
CA SER A 616 -1.05 -1.82 -5.00
C SER A 616 -2.29 -2.42 -4.33
N GLN A 617 -3.36 -1.61 -4.17
CA GLN A 617 -4.62 -2.10 -3.60
C GLN A 617 -5.28 -3.02 -4.59
N VAL A 618 -5.64 -4.21 -4.13
CA VAL A 618 -6.24 -5.23 -4.95
C VAL A 618 -7.45 -5.80 -4.26
N THR A 619 -8.53 -5.96 -5.03
CA THR A 619 -9.72 -6.69 -4.61
C THR A 619 -9.68 -8.12 -5.13
N TRP A 620 -9.94 -9.07 -4.24
CA TRP A 620 -10.26 -10.46 -4.53
C TRP A 620 -11.76 -10.64 -4.33
N ASP A 621 -12.49 -10.70 -5.43
CA ASP A 621 -13.96 -10.73 -5.46
C ASP A 621 -14.43 -12.07 -6.04
N VAL A 622 -15.09 -12.88 -5.23
CA VAL A 622 -15.57 -14.22 -5.59
C VAL A 622 -17.04 -14.32 -5.16
N ASN A 623 -17.84 -15.21 -5.75
CA ASN A 623 -19.27 -15.23 -5.39
C ASN A 623 -19.56 -15.47 -3.90
N ILE A 624 -18.85 -16.42 -3.28
CA ILE A 624 -18.97 -16.76 -1.84
C ILE A 624 -17.68 -17.42 -1.34
N THR A 625 -17.20 -18.44 -2.06
CA THR A 625 -16.04 -19.24 -1.65
C THR A 625 -15.20 -19.62 -2.85
N GLU A 626 -13.88 -19.46 -2.71
CA GLU A 626 -12.91 -19.92 -3.69
C GLU A 626 -11.94 -20.91 -3.06
N GLU A 627 -11.71 -22.06 -3.70
CA GLU A 627 -10.79 -23.07 -3.19
C GLU A 627 -9.44 -23.00 -3.90
N LEU A 628 -8.37 -22.84 -3.11
CA LEU A 628 -6.99 -22.82 -3.59
C LEU A 628 -6.22 -24.07 -3.16
N GLY A 629 -5.18 -24.39 -3.93
CA GLY A 629 -4.16 -25.39 -3.56
C GLY A 629 -3.32 -24.88 -2.40
N SER A 630 -2.17 -24.29 -2.68
CA SER A 630 -1.42 -23.51 -1.68
C SER A 630 -1.52 -22.02 -2.02
N PHE A 631 -1.42 -21.16 -1.01
CA PHE A 631 -1.52 -19.71 -1.18
C PHE A 631 -0.39 -19.00 -0.45
N THR A 632 0.29 -18.10 -1.14
CA THR A 632 1.30 -17.21 -0.56
C THR A 632 0.90 -15.76 -0.77
N MET A 633 0.83 -15.00 0.33
CA MET A 633 0.76 -13.54 0.28
C MET A 633 2.17 -12.97 0.43
N ASN A 634 2.65 -12.27 -0.59
CA ASN A 634 3.96 -11.66 -0.62
C ASN A 634 3.90 -10.26 -1.26
N ASN A 635 3.11 -9.37 -0.66
CA ASN A 635 2.98 -7.99 -1.11
C ASN A 635 3.97 -7.10 -0.33
N PRO A 636 5.02 -6.54 -0.97
CA PRO A 636 6.03 -5.73 -0.29
C PRO A 636 5.42 -4.52 0.44
N ARG A 637 5.78 -4.33 1.72
CA ARG A 637 5.26 -3.27 2.60
C ARG A 637 5.70 -1.82 2.25
N THR A 638 5.52 -1.35 1.01
CA THR A 638 5.98 0.00 0.62
C THR A 638 4.95 1.11 0.81
N THR A 639 3.66 0.82 1.03
CA THR A 639 2.61 1.87 0.97
C THR A 639 1.39 1.71 1.91
N ASN A 640 1.38 0.76 2.85
CA ASN A 640 0.22 0.55 3.74
C ASN A 640 -1.07 0.27 2.94
N ILE A 641 -1.02 -0.71 2.02
CA ILE A 641 -2.18 -1.08 1.20
C ILE A 641 -2.49 -2.59 1.32
N PRO A 642 -3.64 -2.99 1.85
CA PRO A 642 -3.98 -4.40 2.07
C PRO A 642 -4.63 -5.06 0.85
N LEU A 643 -4.59 -6.39 0.81
CA LEU A 643 -5.51 -7.21 0.01
C LEU A 643 -6.93 -7.08 0.57
N ILE A 644 -7.91 -6.81 -0.29
CA ILE A 644 -9.33 -6.77 0.07
C ILE A 644 -9.98 -8.03 -0.48
N ILE A 645 -10.30 -9.00 0.37
CA ILE A 645 -11.24 -10.06 -0.01
C ILE A 645 -12.64 -9.48 0.16
N ALA A 646 -13.49 -9.52 -0.86
CA ALA A 646 -14.75 -8.78 -0.84
C ALA A 646 -15.64 -9.22 0.35
N THR A 647 -16.48 -8.30 0.81
CA THR A 647 -17.22 -8.52 2.07
C THR A 647 -18.26 -9.62 1.89
N GLY A 648 -18.13 -10.69 2.67
CA GLY A 648 -18.98 -11.89 2.56
C GLY A 648 -18.27 -13.08 1.91
N ASP A 649 -17.10 -12.85 1.33
CA ASP A 649 -16.35 -13.87 0.61
C ASP A 649 -15.36 -14.61 1.52
N THR A 650 -15.04 -15.84 1.14
CA THR A 650 -14.14 -16.73 1.87
C THR A 650 -13.11 -17.38 0.93
N LEU A 651 -11.84 -17.32 1.30
CA LEU A 651 -10.77 -18.05 0.63
C LEU A 651 -10.46 -19.35 1.39
N VAL A 652 -10.60 -20.50 0.74
CA VAL A 652 -10.29 -21.81 1.35
C VAL A 652 -8.95 -22.30 0.80
N VAL A 653 -7.95 -22.43 1.66
CA VAL A 653 -6.61 -22.90 1.28
C VAL A 653 -6.47 -24.36 1.72
N ASN A 654 -6.52 -25.28 0.76
CA ASN A 654 -6.50 -26.73 1.02
C ASN A 654 -5.08 -27.24 1.40
N GLY A 655 -4.04 -26.58 0.90
CA GLY A 655 -2.62 -26.82 1.16
C GLY A 655 -2.01 -25.80 2.14
N ALA A 656 -0.76 -25.41 1.91
CA ALA A 656 -0.06 -24.49 2.81
C ALA A 656 -0.50 -23.03 2.59
N LEU A 657 -0.69 -22.28 3.68
CA LEU A 657 -0.91 -20.84 3.69
C LEU A 657 0.35 -20.13 4.18
N THR A 658 1.00 -19.34 3.32
CA THR A 658 2.21 -18.58 3.67
C THR A 658 1.93 -17.09 3.60
N LEU A 659 2.03 -16.40 4.73
CA LEU A 659 1.81 -14.98 4.89
C LEU A 659 3.18 -14.31 5.10
N THR A 660 3.85 -13.94 4.02
CA THR A 660 5.24 -13.45 4.03
C THR A 660 5.35 -11.94 4.19
N ASP A 661 4.57 -11.15 3.46
CA ASP A 661 4.56 -9.70 3.57
C ASP A 661 3.18 -9.15 3.14
N GLY A 662 2.84 -7.95 3.62
CA GLY A 662 1.57 -7.28 3.36
C GLY A 662 0.52 -7.55 4.44
N ALA A 663 -0.75 -7.37 4.10
CA ALA A 663 -1.89 -7.56 5.01
C ALA A 663 -3.20 -7.85 4.25
N TRP A 664 -4.24 -8.30 4.96
CA TRP A 664 -5.60 -8.44 4.42
C TRP A 664 -6.63 -7.72 5.29
N GLN A 665 -7.60 -7.03 4.67
CA GLN A 665 -8.51 -6.14 5.40
C GLN A 665 -9.87 -6.76 5.72
N THR A 666 -10.54 -7.33 4.72
CA THR A 666 -11.89 -7.90 4.81
C THR A 666 -11.89 -9.32 4.27
N GLY A 667 -12.99 -10.05 4.47
CA GLY A 667 -13.18 -11.43 4.03
C GLY A 667 -12.41 -12.45 4.86
N ASP A 668 -12.90 -13.69 4.84
CA ASP A 668 -12.37 -14.76 5.67
C ASP A 668 -11.39 -15.65 4.92
N ILE A 669 -10.39 -16.17 5.62
CA ILE A 669 -9.47 -17.18 5.11
C ILE A 669 -9.63 -18.44 5.94
N ILE A 670 -9.90 -19.57 5.30
CA ILE A 670 -9.97 -20.90 5.93
C ILE A 670 -8.73 -21.69 5.51
N ALA A 671 -7.80 -21.88 6.44
CA ALA A 671 -6.65 -22.74 6.24
C ALA A 671 -6.97 -24.19 6.66
N LYS A 672 -6.73 -25.14 5.74
CA LYS A 672 -6.82 -26.59 6.01
C LYS A 672 -5.45 -27.27 6.11
N GLY A 673 -4.39 -26.67 5.56
CA GLY A 673 -3.01 -27.10 5.74
C GLY A 673 -2.22 -26.18 6.69
N ASP A 674 -0.91 -26.39 6.77
CA ASP A 674 -0.02 -25.62 7.65
C ASP A 674 -0.01 -24.12 7.29
N VAL A 675 0.12 -23.28 8.32
CA VAL A 675 0.15 -21.82 8.18
C VAL A 675 1.50 -21.29 8.64
N SER A 676 2.12 -20.43 7.85
CA SER A 676 3.36 -19.72 8.21
C SER A 676 3.13 -18.22 8.09
N ILE A 677 3.31 -17.46 9.16
CA ILE A 677 3.15 -16.00 9.21
C ILE A 677 4.51 -15.39 9.53
N ALA A 678 5.03 -14.55 8.64
CA ALA A 678 6.30 -13.85 8.82
C ALA A 678 6.13 -12.56 9.64
N SER A 679 7.21 -12.05 10.23
CA SER A 679 7.21 -10.83 11.03
C SER A 679 6.94 -9.56 10.22
N THR A 680 7.09 -9.63 8.89
CA THR A 680 6.79 -8.57 7.93
C THR A 680 5.31 -8.49 7.57
N PHE A 681 4.52 -9.52 7.91
CA PHE A 681 3.10 -9.55 7.62
C PHE A 681 2.28 -8.81 8.71
N GLY A 682 1.50 -7.80 8.32
CA GLY A 682 0.66 -7.01 9.22
C GLY A 682 0.39 -5.58 8.74
N PHE A 683 -0.62 -4.93 9.32
CA PHE A 683 -1.09 -3.57 8.96
C PHE A 683 -1.20 -2.66 10.18
N SER A 684 -1.13 -1.34 9.97
CA SER A 684 -1.26 -0.34 11.05
C SER A 684 -2.71 -0.07 11.52
N SER A 685 -3.68 -0.83 11.02
CA SER A 685 -5.12 -0.66 11.23
C SER A 685 -5.82 -2.02 11.20
N VAL A 686 -6.89 -2.14 11.97
CA VAL A 686 -7.48 -3.44 12.28
C VAL A 686 -8.29 -3.97 11.09
N GLY A 687 -7.88 -5.10 10.52
CA GLY A 687 -8.69 -5.86 9.56
C GLY A 687 -9.90 -6.51 10.23
N SER A 688 -11.02 -6.61 9.53
CA SER A 688 -12.25 -7.27 9.97
C SER A 688 -12.35 -8.74 9.54
N GLY A 689 -11.47 -9.22 8.65
CA GLY A 689 -11.43 -10.62 8.22
C GLY A 689 -11.01 -11.58 9.35
N THR A 690 -11.39 -12.86 9.23
CA THR A 690 -11.01 -13.92 10.17
C THR A 690 -10.17 -14.99 9.50
N LEU A 691 -9.06 -15.40 10.14
CA LEU A 691 -8.30 -16.60 9.79
C LEU A 691 -8.83 -17.79 10.60
N TYR A 692 -9.42 -18.77 9.92
CA TYR A 692 -9.86 -20.02 10.51
C TYR A 692 -8.82 -21.13 10.28
N ILE A 693 -8.47 -21.82 11.36
CA ILE A 693 -7.65 -23.04 11.33
C ILE A 693 -8.60 -24.24 11.50
N SER A 694 -8.92 -24.93 10.40
CA SER A 694 -10.08 -25.85 10.36
C SER A 694 -9.87 -27.18 9.63
N GLY A 695 -8.66 -27.49 9.14
CA GLY A 695 -8.42 -28.80 8.53
C GLY A 695 -8.56 -29.97 9.53
N THR A 696 -8.63 -31.20 9.03
CA THR A 696 -8.92 -32.40 9.84
C THR A 696 -7.68 -33.13 10.36
N GLY A 697 -6.52 -32.87 9.77
CA GLY A 697 -5.22 -33.45 10.16
C GLY A 697 -4.46 -32.60 11.18
N VAL A 698 -3.23 -33.01 11.49
CA VAL A 698 -2.27 -32.19 12.24
C VAL A 698 -2.00 -30.91 11.45
N GLN A 699 -2.04 -29.76 12.12
CA GLN A 699 -1.78 -28.45 11.53
C GLN A 699 -0.87 -27.65 12.43
N THR A 700 0.18 -27.08 11.86
CA THR A 700 1.06 -26.16 12.56
C THR A 700 0.83 -24.75 12.05
N VAL A 701 0.60 -23.81 12.95
CA VAL A 701 0.57 -22.37 12.66
C VAL A 701 1.84 -21.76 13.25
N SER A 702 2.81 -21.49 12.40
CA SER A 702 4.09 -20.90 12.76
C SER A 702 4.01 -19.39 12.59
N VAL A 703 4.23 -18.63 13.66
CA VAL A 703 4.19 -17.16 13.63
C VAL A 703 5.57 -16.62 14.00
N ALA A 704 6.25 -15.97 13.06
CA ALA A 704 7.51 -15.30 13.37
C ALA A 704 7.23 -14.09 14.26
N ALA A 705 7.97 -13.97 15.35
CA ALA A 705 7.76 -12.88 16.30
C ALA A 705 8.06 -11.51 15.66
N SER A 706 7.21 -10.52 15.93
CA SER A 706 7.43 -9.14 15.47
C SER A 706 7.92 -8.23 16.61
N ALA A 707 8.65 -7.18 16.25
CA ALA A 707 8.98 -6.07 17.14
C ALA A 707 7.82 -5.06 17.11
N VAL A 708 6.77 -5.32 17.89
CA VAL A 708 5.53 -4.54 17.86
C VAL A 708 5.77 -3.10 18.32
N THR A 709 5.60 -2.14 17.41
CA THR A 709 5.17 -0.77 17.73
C THR A 709 3.64 -0.76 17.75
N SER A 710 3.01 0.14 18.52
CA SER A 710 1.58 0.09 18.93
C SER A 710 0.51 0.02 17.82
N ASP A 711 0.87 -0.01 16.55
CA ASP A 711 -0.06 0.11 15.43
C ASP A 711 -0.27 -1.22 14.67
N GLU A 712 0.59 -2.24 14.84
CA GLU A 712 0.62 -3.45 13.99
C GLU A 712 -0.20 -4.65 14.53
N PHE A 713 -1.53 -4.56 14.57
CA PHE A 713 -2.39 -5.67 15.04
C PHE A 713 -3.00 -6.48 13.88
N VAL A 714 -2.77 -7.80 13.88
CA VAL A 714 -3.28 -8.77 12.91
C VAL A 714 -4.79 -8.98 13.06
N ASN A 715 -5.46 -9.47 12.02
CA ASN A 715 -6.86 -9.89 12.00
C ASN A 715 -7.24 -10.94 13.08
N THR A 716 -8.54 -11.27 13.15
CA THR A 716 -9.07 -12.27 14.10
C THR A 716 -8.57 -13.67 13.77
N LEU A 717 -8.14 -14.44 14.78
CA LEU A 717 -7.76 -15.85 14.66
C LEU A 717 -8.84 -16.75 15.30
N THR A 718 -9.34 -17.72 14.56
CA THR A 718 -10.25 -18.76 15.09
C THR A 718 -9.65 -20.15 14.87
N ILE A 719 -9.56 -20.96 15.93
CA ILE A 719 -8.98 -22.30 15.88
C ILE A 719 -10.08 -23.31 16.22
N ASN A 720 -10.44 -24.12 15.24
CA ASN A 720 -11.49 -25.15 15.34
C ASN A 720 -10.94 -26.58 15.21
N ASN A 721 -9.72 -26.73 14.70
CA ASN A 721 -9.06 -28.02 14.60
C ASN A 721 -8.44 -28.44 15.94
N VAL A 722 -8.86 -29.61 16.46
CA VAL A 722 -8.35 -30.19 17.71
C VAL A 722 -6.86 -30.55 17.67
N GLN A 723 -6.31 -30.79 16.48
CA GLN A 723 -4.90 -31.13 16.25
C GLN A 723 -4.07 -29.92 15.81
N ALA A 724 -4.64 -28.71 15.81
CA ALA A 724 -3.88 -27.51 15.48
C ALA A 724 -2.98 -27.07 16.64
N THR A 725 -1.75 -26.69 16.33
CA THR A 725 -0.81 -26.06 17.25
C THR A 725 -0.36 -24.72 16.69
N VAL A 726 -0.62 -23.63 17.40
CA VAL A 726 -0.07 -22.29 17.10
C VAL A 726 1.18 -22.08 17.93
N GLN A 727 2.28 -21.69 17.30
CA GLN A 727 3.57 -21.50 17.95
C GLN A 727 4.34 -20.32 17.34
N GLY A 728 5.13 -19.66 18.17
CA GLY A 728 6.09 -18.67 17.69
C GLY A 728 7.32 -19.32 17.04
N THR A 729 7.96 -18.62 16.11
CA THR A 729 9.25 -19.01 15.52
C THR A 729 10.25 -17.86 15.55
N GLY A 730 11.56 -18.18 15.53
CA GLY A 730 12.63 -17.19 15.62
C GLY A 730 12.95 -16.77 17.07
N ALA A 731 13.56 -15.58 17.23
CA ALA A 731 13.89 -15.04 18.53
C ALA A 731 12.63 -14.68 19.34
N ALA A 732 12.72 -14.71 20.67
CA ALA A 732 11.63 -14.31 21.56
C ALA A 732 11.12 -12.90 21.19
N GLY A 733 9.80 -12.72 21.20
CA GLY A 733 9.11 -11.47 20.86
C GLY A 733 7.60 -11.62 21.05
N THR A 734 6.80 -10.80 20.36
CA THR A 734 5.34 -10.76 20.55
C THR A 734 4.59 -11.47 19.43
N LEU A 735 3.61 -12.31 19.78
CA LEU A 735 2.58 -12.84 18.90
C LEU A 735 1.33 -11.97 19.05
N ALA A 736 1.04 -11.12 18.07
CA ALA A 736 -0.06 -10.15 18.16
C ALA A 736 -1.23 -10.54 17.25
N PHE A 737 -2.44 -10.53 17.80
CA PHE A 737 -3.70 -10.71 17.08
C PHE A 737 -4.72 -9.66 17.52
N ASN A 738 -5.73 -9.37 16.70
CA ASN A 738 -6.85 -8.52 17.11
C ASN A 738 -7.68 -9.28 18.15
N SER A 739 -8.41 -10.30 17.72
CA SER A 739 -9.19 -11.18 18.58
C SER A 739 -8.76 -12.63 18.36
N ILE A 740 -8.94 -13.46 19.38
CA ILE A 740 -8.62 -14.90 19.32
C ILE A 740 -9.83 -15.67 19.81
N THR A 741 -10.27 -16.66 19.03
CA THR A 741 -11.30 -17.63 19.44
C THR A 741 -10.71 -19.03 19.38
N LEU A 742 -10.47 -19.61 20.56
CA LEU A 742 -9.97 -20.97 20.72
C LEU A 742 -11.14 -21.90 21.07
N THR A 743 -11.62 -22.68 20.10
CA THR A 743 -12.66 -23.70 20.35
C THR A 743 -12.07 -25.11 20.47
N ALA A 744 -10.91 -25.35 19.88
CA ALA A 744 -10.13 -26.57 20.00
C ALA A 744 -8.64 -26.30 19.71
N GLY A 745 -7.77 -27.31 19.86
CA GLY A 745 -6.34 -27.18 19.56
C GLY A 745 -5.54 -26.53 20.67
N THR A 746 -4.30 -26.16 20.36
CA THR A 746 -3.34 -25.58 21.31
C THR A 746 -2.73 -24.29 20.78
N ILE A 747 -2.72 -23.22 21.58
CA ILE A 747 -1.83 -22.07 21.37
C ILE A 747 -0.66 -22.22 22.36
N ASN A 748 0.55 -22.35 21.83
CA ASN A 748 1.77 -22.51 22.59
C ASN A 748 2.68 -21.28 22.42
N ALA A 749 2.51 -20.30 23.29
CA ALA A 749 3.30 -19.08 23.34
C ALA A 749 4.46 -19.17 24.36
N THR A 750 4.97 -20.37 24.68
CA THR A 750 5.87 -20.57 25.83
C THR A 750 7.14 -19.71 25.86
N SER A 751 7.63 -19.23 24.72
CA SER A 751 8.80 -18.34 24.62
C SER A 751 8.48 -16.96 24.04
N TYR A 752 7.18 -16.63 23.91
CA TYR A 752 6.71 -15.44 23.20
C TYR A 752 5.58 -14.76 23.96
N THR A 753 5.56 -13.43 23.99
CA THR A 753 4.45 -12.70 24.61
C THR A 753 3.22 -12.78 23.71
N LEU A 754 2.10 -13.31 24.20
CA LEU A 754 0.83 -13.26 23.45
C LEU A 754 0.13 -11.92 23.68
N SER A 755 -0.25 -11.22 22.60
CA SER A 755 -1.01 -9.97 22.69
C SER A 755 -2.32 -10.05 21.92
N SER A 756 -3.41 -9.63 22.57
CA SER A 756 -4.72 -9.47 21.93
C SER A 756 -5.40 -8.16 22.36
N VAL A 757 -5.72 -7.29 21.41
CA VAL A 757 -6.40 -5.99 21.67
C VAL A 757 -7.92 -6.10 21.73
N GLY A 758 -8.48 -7.07 21.04
CA GLY A 758 -9.88 -7.45 21.07
C GLY A 758 -10.14 -8.56 22.09
N THR A 759 -11.17 -9.37 21.83
CA THR A 759 -11.59 -10.40 22.78
C THR A 759 -10.80 -11.69 22.55
N LEU A 760 -10.20 -12.23 23.62
CA LEU A 760 -9.75 -13.62 23.69
C LEU A 760 -10.89 -14.48 24.26
N THR A 761 -11.44 -15.36 23.44
CA THR A 761 -12.44 -16.34 23.85
C THR A 761 -11.82 -17.73 23.88
N VAL A 762 -11.85 -18.39 25.03
CA VAL A 762 -11.40 -19.77 25.22
C VAL A 762 -12.64 -20.61 25.57
N ASN A 763 -13.14 -21.32 24.56
CA ASN A 763 -14.31 -22.21 24.67
C ASN A 763 -13.94 -23.69 24.43
N GLY A 764 -12.66 -24.01 24.51
CA GLY A 764 -12.08 -25.34 24.39
C GLY A 764 -10.56 -25.24 24.18
N GLY A 765 -9.90 -26.37 23.93
CA GLY A 765 -8.45 -26.39 23.69
C GLY A 765 -7.58 -25.98 24.89
N THR A 766 -6.33 -25.64 24.60
CA THR A 766 -5.32 -25.23 25.60
C THR A 766 -4.53 -24.01 25.14
N LEU A 767 -4.42 -22.98 25.98
CA LEU A 767 -3.59 -21.81 25.78
C LEU A 767 -2.45 -21.78 26.81
N ASN A 768 -1.21 -21.86 26.34
CA ASN A 768 0.00 -21.79 27.17
C ASN A 768 0.76 -20.47 26.93
N LEU A 769 0.86 -19.61 27.93
CA LEU A 769 1.61 -18.34 27.84
C LEU A 769 3.11 -18.46 28.21
N GLY A 770 3.46 -19.45 29.03
CA GLY A 770 4.84 -19.79 29.45
C GLY A 770 5.73 -18.61 29.89
N GLU A 771 6.99 -18.59 29.44
CA GLU A 771 8.01 -17.60 29.80
C GLU A 771 7.85 -16.26 29.06
N GLY A 772 7.07 -16.23 27.98
CA GLY A 772 6.81 -15.01 27.22
C GLY A 772 5.70 -14.13 27.81
N GLY A 773 4.76 -14.71 28.56
CA GLY A 773 3.69 -13.96 29.22
C GLY A 773 2.56 -13.53 28.29
N GLY A 774 1.75 -12.55 28.72
CA GLY A 774 0.58 -12.10 27.97
C GLY A 774 0.16 -10.66 28.22
N SER A 775 -0.35 -10.00 27.17
CA SER A 775 -1.00 -8.69 27.23
C SER A 775 -2.35 -8.79 26.51
N LEU A 776 -3.38 -9.12 27.28
CA LEU A 776 -4.69 -9.55 26.79
C LEU A 776 -5.75 -8.54 27.20
N ALA A 777 -6.63 -8.12 26.30
CA ALA A 777 -7.73 -7.21 26.63
C ALA A 777 -8.88 -7.93 27.35
N THR A 778 -10.00 -8.16 26.67
CA THR A 778 -11.15 -8.88 27.25
C THR A 778 -10.91 -10.38 27.15
N VAL A 779 -11.10 -11.12 28.23
CA VAL A 779 -10.93 -12.58 28.26
C VAL A 779 -12.21 -13.26 28.73
N ASN A 780 -12.71 -14.17 27.90
CA ASN A 780 -13.86 -15.03 28.21
C ASN A 780 -13.41 -16.49 28.23
N LEU A 781 -13.30 -17.08 29.42
CA LEU A 781 -12.95 -18.48 29.62
C LEU A 781 -14.21 -19.28 30.01
N SER A 782 -14.82 -19.96 29.02
CA SER A 782 -16.03 -20.76 29.22
C SER A 782 -15.75 -22.28 29.25
N SER A 783 -14.64 -22.73 28.67
CA SER A 783 -14.18 -24.12 28.67
C SER A 783 -12.66 -24.17 28.36
N GLY A 784 -12.06 -25.34 28.25
CA GLY A 784 -10.63 -25.48 27.95
C GLY A 784 -9.70 -25.10 29.10
N THR A 785 -8.43 -24.85 28.78
CA THR A 785 -7.37 -24.56 29.76
C THR A 785 -6.56 -23.33 29.37
N LEU A 786 -6.36 -22.38 30.29
CA LEU A 786 -5.47 -21.23 30.15
C LEU A 786 -4.37 -21.32 31.21
N ASN A 787 -3.13 -21.48 30.76
CA ASN A 787 -1.93 -21.64 31.57
C ASN A 787 -1.10 -20.35 31.50
N ALA A 788 -0.97 -19.62 32.62
CA ALA A 788 -0.32 -18.32 32.68
C ALA A 788 1.22 -18.38 32.59
N GLY A 789 1.83 -19.51 32.92
CA GLY A 789 3.28 -19.70 32.82
C GLY A 789 4.06 -19.06 33.96
N SER A 790 5.21 -18.46 33.64
CA SER A 790 6.17 -17.94 34.63
C SER A 790 6.47 -16.45 34.50
N SER A 791 5.95 -15.79 33.46
CA SER A 791 6.23 -14.40 33.14
C SER A 791 5.08 -13.45 33.53
N THR A 792 5.15 -12.18 33.12
CA THR A 792 4.06 -11.23 33.39
C THR A 792 2.86 -11.47 32.47
N VAL A 793 1.65 -11.53 33.04
CA VAL A 793 0.39 -11.60 32.32
C VAL A 793 -0.51 -10.44 32.75
N THR A 794 -0.92 -9.60 31.81
CA THR A 794 -1.81 -8.47 32.06
C THR A 794 -3.12 -8.66 31.32
N PHE A 795 -4.23 -8.64 32.04
CA PHE A 795 -5.60 -8.56 31.53
C PHE A 795 -6.07 -7.12 31.63
N SER A 796 -6.01 -6.36 30.54
CA SER A 796 -6.26 -4.91 30.54
C SER A 796 -7.75 -4.55 30.57
N ALA A 797 -8.64 -5.49 30.24
CA ALA A 797 -10.09 -5.35 30.34
C ALA A 797 -10.71 -6.45 31.23
N THR A 798 -11.98 -6.81 31.00
CA THR A 798 -12.71 -7.74 31.87
C THR A 798 -12.21 -9.16 31.67
N PHE A 799 -11.93 -9.86 32.77
CA PHE A 799 -11.71 -11.30 32.80
C PHE A 799 -12.95 -12.00 33.36
N THR A 800 -13.58 -12.84 32.53
CA THR A 800 -14.75 -13.64 32.91
C THR A 800 -14.41 -15.11 32.78
N GLN A 801 -14.50 -15.84 33.89
CA GLN A 801 -14.45 -17.29 33.91
C GLN A 801 -15.85 -17.87 34.24
N SER A 802 -16.45 -18.50 33.24
CA SER A 802 -17.74 -19.20 33.33
C SER A 802 -17.61 -20.72 33.14
N GLY A 803 -16.38 -21.23 33.05
CA GLY A 803 -16.03 -22.64 33.01
C GLY A 803 -14.53 -22.84 32.81
N GLY A 804 -14.12 -24.03 32.37
CA GLY A 804 -12.72 -24.34 32.08
C GLY A 804 -11.77 -24.29 33.29
N VAL A 805 -10.48 -24.25 32.99
CA VAL A 805 -9.38 -24.21 33.98
C VAL A 805 -8.46 -23.03 33.68
N PHE A 806 -8.25 -22.16 34.67
CA PHE A 806 -7.18 -21.18 34.69
C PHE A 806 -6.11 -21.63 35.68
N ASP A 807 -4.87 -21.75 35.23
CA ASP A 807 -3.71 -22.08 36.07
C ASP A 807 -2.68 -20.94 36.03
N GLY A 808 -2.63 -20.19 37.14
CA GLY A 808 -1.74 -19.05 37.32
C GLY A 808 -0.26 -19.40 37.40
N GLN A 809 0.09 -20.67 37.69
CA GLN A 809 1.47 -21.15 37.81
C GLN A 809 2.36 -20.17 38.60
N SER A 810 3.51 -19.73 38.07
CA SER A 810 4.42 -18.80 38.77
C SER A 810 4.43 -17.40 38.15
N ALA A 811 3.45 -17.06 37.33
CA ALA A 811 3.36 -15.80 36.59
C ALA A 811 3.09 -14.60 37.51
N THR A 812 3.53 -13.40 37.12
CA THR A 812 3.02 -12.16 37.75
C THR A 812 1.77 -11.73 36.99
N ILE A 813 0.60 -11.86 37.61
CA ILE A 813 -0.68 -11.66 36.92
C ILE A 813 -1.31 -10.35 37.37
N THR A 814 -1.79 -9.53 36.44
CA THR A 814 -2.55 -8.30 36.72
C THR A 814 -3.89 -8.32 36.02
N TYR A 815 -4.98 -8.19 36.77
CA TYR A 815 -6.33 -7.94 36.27
C TYR A 815 -6.65 -6.46 36.45
N SER A 816 -6.58 -5.68 35.37
CA SER A 816 -6.67 -4.22 35.43
C SER A 816 -8.07 -3.70 35.75
N THR A 817 -9.12 -4.46 35.43
CA THR A 817 -10.52 -4.05 35.63
C THR A 817 -11.31 -5.11 36.40
N THR A 818 -12.38 -5.66 35.84
CA THR A 818 -13.29 -6.59 36.49
C THR A 818 -12.80 -8.03 36.37
N PHE A 819 -12.79 -8.74 37.50
CA PHE A 819 -12.60 -10.19 37.59
C PHE A 819 -13.92 -10.85 38.04
N VAL A 820 -14.41 -11.80 37.23
CA VAL A 820 -15.61 -12.59 37.55
C VAL A 820 -15.31 -14.07 37.46
N LEU A 821 -15.53 -14.79 38.56
CA LEU A 821 -15.52 -16.25 38.61
C LEU A 821 -16.94 -16.76 38.93
N SER A 822 -17.53 -17.51 38.00
CA SER A 822 -18.90 -18.05 38.12
C SER A 822 -18.97 -19.58 37.96
N ALA A 823 -17.98 -20.19 37.33
CA ALA A 823 -17.81 -21.65 37.20
C ALA A 823 -16.37 -22.00 36.77
N GLY A 824 -16.01 -23.28 36.80
CA GLY A 824 -14.65 -23.76 36.47
C GLY A 824 -13.68 -23.74 37.65
N THR A 825 -12.39 -23.93 37.37
CA THR A 825 -11.32 -23.92 38.38
C THR A 825 -10.35 -22.78 38.08
N PHE A 826 -10.12 -21.91 39.06
CA PHE A 826 -9.15 -20.83 39.02
C PHE A 826 -8.06 -21.10 40.06
N THR A 827 -6.82 -21.29 39.62
CA THR A 827 -5.65 -21.34 40.50
C THR A 827 -4.89 -20.02 40.38
N ALA A 828 -4.81 -19.26 41.46
CA ALA A 828 -4.00 -18.04 41.52
C ALA A 828 -2.51 -18.37 41.32
N SER A 829 -1.71 -17.36 41.00
CA SER A 829 -0.27 -17.57 40.84
C SER A 829 0.42 -17.86 42.18
N SER A 830 1.44 -18.72 42.17
CA SER A 830 2.42 -18.90 43.25
C SER A 830 3.36 -17.69 43.42
N GLY A 831 3.38 -16.76 42.45
CA GLY A 831 4.02 -15.44 42.52
C GLY A 831 3.04 -14.37 43.03
N THR A 832 2.73 -13.37 42.21
CA THR A 832 1.82 -12.27 42.57
C THR A 832 0.62 -12.22 41.64
N THR A 833 -0.60 -12.11 42.20
CA THR A 833 -1.84 -11.88 41.46
C THR A 833 -2.48 -10.55 41.90
N THR A 834 -2.40 -9.52 41.05
CA THR A 834 -2.97 -8.20 41.32
C THR A 834 -4.38 -8.08 40.73
N LEU A 835 -5.36 -7.78 41.57
CA LEU A 835 -6.74 -7.51 41.22
C LEU A 835 -7.00 -6.00 41.39
N SER A 836 -6.97 -5.25 40.28
CA SER A 836 -7.01 -3.78 40.31
C SER A 836 -8.43 -3.20 40.31
N GLY A 837 -9.44 -3.95 39.86
CA GLY A 837 -10.84 -3.51 39.87
C GLY A 837 -11.74 -4.41 40.71
N ALA A 838 -12.97 -4.64 40.25
CA ALA A 838 -13.97 -5.39 41.01
C ALA A 838 -13.67 -6.90 41.01
N PHE A 839 -13.80 -7.56 42.16
CA PHE A 839 -13.64 -8.99 42.33
C PHE A 839 -15.00 -9.61 42.70
N THR A 840 -15.50 -10.54 41.88
CA THR A 840 -16.78 -11.22 42.11
C THR A 840 -16.63 -12.74 42.06
N HIS A 841 -16.98 -13.42 43.15
CA HIS A 841 -17.06 -14.88 43.28
C HIS A 841 -18.20 -15.28 44.25
N THR A 842 -19.44 -15.09 43.81
CA THR A 842 -20.63 -15.17 44.68
C THR A 842 -21.37 -16.51 44.64
N ALA A 843 -21.24 -17.29 43.55
CA ALA A 843 -21.82 -18.63 43.45
C ALA A 843 -21.17 -19.41 42.29
N GLY A 844 -20.87 -20.70 42.52
CA GLY A 844 -20.21 -21.59 41.55
C GLY A 844 -18.69 -21.35 41.44
N GLY A 845 -17.99 -22.21 40.70
CA GLY A 845 -16.54 -22.11 40.51
C GLY A 845 -15.70 -22.62 41.70
N THR A 846 -14.38 -22.66 41.52
CA THR A 846 -13.42 -22.99 42.58
C THR A 846 -12.23 -22.04 42.49
N PHE A 847 -12.00 -21.25 43.53
CA PHE A 847 -10.81 -20.42 43.69
C PHE A 847 -9.77 -21.17 44.55
N SER A 848 -8.56 -21.34 44.02
CA SER A 848 -7.42 -21.95 44.71
C SER A 848 -6.32 -20.90 44.84
N ALA A 849 -5.99 -20.51 46.08
CA ALA A 849 -5.10 -19.38 46.37
C ALA A 849 -3.61 -19.61 46.03
N ALA A 850 -3.21 -20.86 45.75
CA ALA A 850 -1.80 -21.26 45.60
C ALA A 850 -0.93 -20.77 46.78
N THR A 851 0.39 -20.61 46.57
CA THR A 851 1.34 -20.15 47.60
C THR A 851 1.73 -18.67 47.46
N GLY A 852 1.12 -17.95 46.52
CA GLY A 852 1.50 -16.58 46.18
C GLY A 852 0.81 -15.50 47.02
N THR A 853 0.98 -14.26 46.59
CA THR A 853 0.34 -13.07 47.16
C THR A 853 -0.74 -12.55 46.22
N VAL A 854 -1.96 -12.40 46.73
CA VAL A 854 -3.03 -11.67 46.04
C VAL A 854 -3.01 -10.22 46.48
N VAL A 855 -2.91 -9.29 45.53
CA VAL A 855 -2.85 -7.85 45.79
C VAL A 855 -4.16 -7.20 45.35
N ALA A 856 -4.89 -6.59 46.28
CA ALA A 856 -5.99 -5.68 45.96
C ALA A 856 -5.42 -4.31 45.57
N GLY A 857 -5.24 -4.09 44.27
CA GLY A 857 -4.59 -2.89 43.70
C GLY A 857 -5.57 -1.91 43.05
N GLY A 858 -5.08 -0.89 42.35
CA GLY A 858 -5.92 0.01 41.53
C GLY A 858 -6.77 1.01 42.32
N GLY A 859 -7.90 1.47 41.75
CA GLY A 859 -8.78 2.48 42.36
C GLY A 859 -9.89 1.90 43.24
N THR A 860 -10.95 2.66 43.51
CA THR A 860 -12.11 2.18 44.28
C THR A 860 -12.78 0.97 43.61
N SER A 861 -13.01 -0.12 44.35
CA SER A 861 -13.68 -1.30 43.80
C SER A 861 -14.41 -2.12 44.87
N THR A 862 -15.38 -2.91 44.43
CA THR A 862 -16.15 -3.84 45.28
C THR A 862 -15.59 -5.25 45.18
N TRP A 863 -15.52 -5.91 46.34
CA TRP A 863 -15.13 -7.29 46.51
C TRP A 863 -16.36 -8.03 47.06
N ASN A 864 -16.88 -8.96 46.28
CA ASN A 864 -18.12 -9.68 46.57
C ASN A 864 -17.88 -11.17 46.42
N VAL A 865 -17.98 -11.89 47.53
CA VAL A 865 -17.74 -13.33 47.62
C VAL A 865 -19.01 -14.01 48.13
N ALA A 866 -19.06 -15.35 48.11
CA ALA A 866 -20.28 -16.04 48.54
C ALA A 866 -20.57 -15.83 50.05
N THR A 867 -19.55 -16.03 50.88
CA THR A 867 -19.54 -15.78 52.34
C THR A 867 -18.10 -15.65 52.85
N THR A 868 -17.24 -16.56 52.42
CA THR A 868 -15.81 -16.58 52.74
C THR A 868 -14.99 -16.82 51.48
N GLU A 869 -13.90 -16.09 51.31
CA GLU A 869 -12.86 -16.39 50.32
C GLU A 869 -11.51 -16.50 51.02
N THR A 870 -10.69 -17.49 50.63
CA THR A 870 -9.42 -17.76 51.29
C THR A 870 -8.25 -17.38 50.39
N PHE A 871 -7.29 -16.66 50.96
CA PHE A 871 -6.02 -16.30 50.33
C PHE A 871 -4.85 -16.90 51.12
N ASN A 872 -3.74 -17.17 50.42
CA ASN A 872 -2.49 -17.53 51.08
C ASN A 872 -1.87 -16.28 51.70
N ASN A 873 -1.25 -15.40 50.89
CA ASN A 873 -0.88 -14.06 51.33
C ASN A 873 -1.83 -13.04 50.67
N PHE A 874 -2.17 -11.98 51.38
CA PHE A 874 -3.05 -10.92 50.88
C PHE A 874 -2.46 -9.55 51.17
N GLN A 875 -2.46 -8.67 50.16
CA GLN A 875 -1.98 -7.29 50.30
C GLN A 875 -3.05 -6.33 49.80
N ILE A 876 -3.28 -5.23 50.53
CA ILE A 876 -4.02 -4.08 50.01
C ILE A 876 -3.00 -2.98 49.67
N ASN A 877 -2.94 -2.62 48.39
CA ASN A 877 -2.03 -1.61 47.86
C ASN A 877 -2.75 -0.83 46.76
N SER A 878 -3.69 0.01 47.17
CA SER A 878 -4.72 0.62 46.32
C SER A 878 -4.69 2.14 46.45
N THR A 879 -5.03 2.88 45.39
CA THR A 879 -5.21 4.33 45.44
C THR A 879 -6.63 4.75 45.85
N GLY A 880 -7.54 3.78 46.01
CA GLY A 880 -8.92 4.03 46.45
C GLY A 880 -9.44 2.97 47.42
N THR A 881 -10.70 3.11 47.82
CA THR A 881 -11.36 2.26 48.82
C THR A 881 -11.70 0.88 48.26
N LYS A 882 -11.33 -0.18 48.98
CA LYS A 882 -11.76 -1.56 48.73
C LYS A 882 -12.96 -1.88 49.62
N THR A 883 -14.13 -2.05 49.00
CA THR A 883 -15.38 -2.35 49.70
C THR A 883 -15.62 -3.85 49.66
N VAL A 884 -15.48 -4.55 50.79
CA VAL A 884 -15.91 -5.95 50.91
C VAL A 884 -17.39 -5.96 51.24
N SER A 885 -18.18 -6.74 50.51
CA SER A 885 -19.64 -6.74 50.66
C SER A 885 -20.05 -7.14 52.09
N SER A 886 -21.16 -6.56 52.57
CA SER A 886 -21.59 -6.78 53.95
C SER A 886 -21.93 -8.26 54.20
N GLY A 887 -21.35 -8.86 55.23
CA GLY A 887 -21.48 -10.29 55.55
C GLY A 887 -20.35 -11.16 54.99
N ASP A 888 -19.52 -10.63 54.10
CA ASP A 888 -18.40 -11.36 53.51
C ASP A 888 -17.14 -11.29 54.38
N THR A 889 -16.35 -12.37 54.34
CA THR A 889 -15.06 -12.50 55.04
C THR A 889 -13.94 -12.91 54.08
N LEU A 890 -12.83 -12.17 54.08
CA LEU A 890 -11.60 -12.56 53.39
C LEU A 890 -10.64 -13.19 54.42
N VAL A 891 -10.37 -14.48 54.29
CA VAL A 891 -9.49 -15.23 55.20
C VAL A 891 -8.07 -15.23 54.64
N VAL A 892 -7.07 -14.91 55.45
CA VAL A 892 -5.66 -14.84 55.04
C VAL A 892 -4.83 -15.81 55.88
N ASN A 893 -4.39 -16.91 55.28
CA ASN A 893 -3.67 -17.98 55.97
C ASN A 893 -2.22 -17.61 56.32
N GLY A 894 -1.56 -16.87 55.42
CA GLY A 894 -0.19 -16.38 55.53
C GLY A 894 -0.18 -14.90 55.93
N THR A 895 0.69 -14.11 55.31
CA THR A 895 0.87 -12.69 55.66
C THR A 895 -0.26 -11.82 55.08
N LEU A 896 -0.82 -10.95 55.93
CA LEU A 896 -1.68 -9.84 55.54
C LEU A 896 -0.87 -8.54 55.56
N GLU A 897 -0.87 -7.79 54.47
CA GLU A 897 -0.15 -6.52 54.37
C GLU A 897 -1.06 -5.36 53.94
N PHE A 898 -1.12 -4.32 54.74
CA PHE A 898 -1.79 -3.06 54.43
C PHE A 898 -0.74 -2.04 53.98
N THR A 899 -0.59 -1.81 52.67
CA THR A 899 0.43 -0.91 52.12
C THR A 899 -0.13 0.50 51.89
N ASP A 900 -1.22 0.62 51.13
CA ASP A 900 -1.85 1.90 50.77
C ASP A 900 -3.34 1.65 50.45
N GLY A 901 -4.17 2.68 50.59
CA GLY A 901 -5.61 2.65 50.33
C GLY A 901 -6.47 2.53 51.59
N GLU A 902 -7.74 2.24 51.38
CA GLU A 902 -8.73 2.10 52.44
C GLU A 902 -9.51 0.79 52.35
N PHE A 903 -9.96 0.28 53.50
CA PHE A 903 -10.82 -0.91 53.59
C PHE A 903 -12.19 -0.57 54.19
N SER A 904 -13.28 -0.86 53.48
CA SER A 904 -14.64 -0.51 53.90
C SER A 904 -15.56 -1.72 53.94
N THR A 905 -16.37 -1.83 55.00
CA THR A 905 -17.33 -2.91 55.28
C THR A 905 -16.72 -4.33 55.24
N GLY A 906 -17.48 -5.35 55.64
CA GLY A 906 -17.02 -6.75 55.65
C GLY A 906 -15.91 -7.03 56.68
N THR A 907 -15.34 -8.25 56.61
CA THR A 907 -14.30 -8.73 57.52
C THR A 907 -13.06 -9.18 56.75
N ILE A 908 -11.87 -8.85 57.25
CA ILE A 908 -10.63 -9.55 56.90
C ILE A 908 -10.20 -10.32 58.14
N ASP A 909 -10.07 -11.63 58.02
CA ASP A 909 -9.68 -12.53 59.10
C ASP A 909 -8.25 -13.04 58.86
N ALA A 910 -7.31 -12.63 59.71
CA ALA A 910 -5.90 -12.91 59.56
C ALA A 910 -5.46 -14.06 60.47
N PHE A 911 -4.95 -15.13 59.87
CA PHE A 911 -4.39 -16.28 60.59
C PHE A 911 -2.86 -16.20 60.69
N GLY A 912 -2.19 -15.54 59.74
CA GLY A 912 -0.76 -15.22 59.81
C GLY A 912 -0.49 -13.76 60.16
N ASP A 913 0.79 -13.36 60.11
CA ASP A 913 1.25 -12.04 60.54
C ASP A 913 0.60 -10.89 59.75
N VAL A 914 0.32 -9.77 60.44
CA VAL A 914 -0.28 -8.56 59.87
C VAL A 914 0.71 -7.41 59.92
N ASN A 915 1.02 -6.83 58.76
CA ASN A 915 1.91 -5.67 58.62
C ASN A 915 1.14 -4.48 58.08
N ILE A 916 1.26 -3.31 58.72
CA ILE A 916 0.59 -2.07 58.30
C ILE A 916 1.66 -1.04 57.97
N ALA A 917 1.68 -0.52 56.75
CA ALA A 917 2.59 0.53 56.33
C ALA A 917 2.10 1.92 56.77
N SER A 918 3.01 2.90 56.83
CA SER A 918 2.69 4.29 57.19
C SER A 918 1.84 5.02 56.15
N THR A 919 1.77 4.46 54.93
CA THR A 919 0.98 4.97 53.80
C THR A 919 -0.45 4.45 53.78
N TRP A 920 -0.85 3.60 54.73
CA TRP A 920 -2.22 3.11 54.81
C TRP A 920 -3.21 4.19 55.24
N ASN A 921 -4.37 4.30 54.58
CA ASN A 921 -5.31 5.42 54.79
C ASN A 921 -6.51 5.09 55.70
N GLY A 922 -6.64 3.84 56.14
CA GLY A 922 -7.58 3.49 57.21
C GLY A 922 -8.74 2.56 56.84
N GLY A 923 -9.56 2.23 57.84
CA GLY A 923 -10.81 1.47 57.66
C GLY A 923 -12.08 2.31 57.87
N THR A 924 -13.08 2.17 56.98
CA THR A 924 -14.38 2.86 57.06
C THR A 924 -15.58 1.91 57.08
N GLY A 925 -16.79 2.44 57.26
CA GLY A 925 -18.03 1.67 57.03
C GLY A 925 -18.26 0.47 57.96
N GLY A 926 -17.61 0.41 59.13
CA GLY A 926 -17.72 -0.74 60.04
C GLY A 926 -16.90 -1.96 59.61
N SER A 927 -15.83 -1.77 58.86
CA SER A 927 -14.87 -2.83 58.51
C SER A 927 -14.21 -3.45 59.75
N ILE A 928 -13.99 -4.76 59.71
CA ILE A 928 -13.39 -5.52 60.83
C ILE A 928 -12.08 -6.16 60.36
N LEU A 929 -10.99 -5.88 61.09
CA LEU A 929 -9.80 -6.73 61.09
C LEU A 929 -9.93 -7.69 62.27
N LEU A 930 -10.16 -8.96 61.96
CA LEU A 930 -10.29 -10.04 62.91
C LEU A 930 -8.99 -10.84 62.97
N ILE A 931 -8.54 -11.15 64.18
CA ILE A 931 -7.43 -12.08 64.43
C ILE A 931 -7.98 -13.31 65.17
N ASP A 932 -8.43 -14.32 64.43
CA ASP A 932 -9.07 -15.54 64.96
C ASP A 932 -8.29 -16.84 64.69
N GLY A 933 -7.13 -16.76 64.03
CA GLY A 933 -6.28 -17.93 63.81
C GLY A 933 -5.81 -18.60 65.11
N THR A 934 -5.38 -19.88 65.06
CA THR A 934 -4.83 -20.58 66.24
C THR A 934 -3.31 -20.46 66.38
N ALA A 935 -2.63 -20.06 65.30
CA ALA A 935 -1.17 -19.92 65.25
C ALA A 935 -0.70 -18.67 66.02
N SER A 936 0.60 -18.55 66.27
CA SER A 936 1.17 -17.29 66.75
C SER A 936 1.07 -16.25 65.63
N THR A 937 0.44 -15.12 65.90
CA THR A 937 0.20 -14.05 64.93
C THR A 937 0.71 -12.73 65.47
N THR A 938 1.58 -12.04 64.73
CA THR A 938 2.06 -10.70 65.10
C THR A 938 1.33 -9.64 64.29
N VAL A 939 0.73 -8.66 64.95
CA VAL A 939 0.19 -7.45 64.30
C VAL A 939 1.14 -6.30 64.58
N SER A 940 1.80 -5.79 63.54
CA SER A 940 2.74 -4.68 63.66
C SER A 940 2.05 -3.37 63.25
N LEU A 941 1.70 -2.54 64.23
CA LEU A 941 1.17 -1.20 64.00
C LEU A 941 2.31 -0.26 63.58
N THR A 942 2.00 0.75 62.75
CA THR A 942 2.96 1.76 62.31
C THR A 942 2.60 3.15 62.83
N ASN A 943 3.56 4.07 62.76
CA ASN A 943 3.38 5.48 63.08
C ASN A 943 2.43 6.16 62.09
N GLY A 944 1.37 6.76 62.60
CA GLY A 944 0.52 7.61 61.80
C GLY A 944 -0.31 8.57 62.64
N GLY A 945 -0.46 9.79 62.15
CA GLY A 945 -1.40 10.75 62.71
C GLY A 945 -2.81 10.44 62.20
N GLY A 946 -3.77 10.26 63.11
CA GLY A 946 -5.22 10.29 62.88
C GLY A 946 -5.87 9.24 61.97
N ASN A 947 -5.19 8.72 60.94
CA ASN A 947 -5.86 8.00 59.83
C ASN A 947 -5.22 6.66 59.43
N THR A 948 -4.13 6.18 60.05
CA THR A 948 -3.47 4.90 59.69
C THR A 948 -4.10 3.69 60.39
N GLU A 949 -5.43 3.55 60.27
CA GLU A 949 -6.25 2.56 60.98
C GLU A 949 -6.28 1.19 60.28
N PRO A 950 -5.83 0.06 60.86
CA PRO A 950 -5.91 -1.23 60.17
C PRO A 950 -7.31 -1.57 59.65
N ALA A 951 -8.34 -1.24 60.43
CA ALA A 951 -9.75 -1.33 60.09
C ALA A 951 -10.55 -0.42 61.03
N ASN A 952 -11.87 -0.29 60.83
CA ASN A 952 -12.71 0.43 61.77
C ASN A 952 -12.73 -0.25 63.17
N THR A 953 -12.70 -1.58 63.20
CA THR A 953 -12.58 -2.38 64.42
C THR A 953 -11.39 -3.33 64.30
N LEU A 954 -10.48 -3.28 65.28
CA LEU A 954 -9.50 -4.34 65.52
C LEU A 954 -10.06 -5.28 66.61
N ARG A 955 -10.33 -6.54 66.23
CA ARG A 955 -10.80 -7.57 67.14
C ARG A 955 -9.77 -8.68 67.28
N VAL A 956 -9.33 -8.94 68.51
CA VAL A 956 -8.34 -9.99 68.82
C VAL A 956 -9.00 -11.09 69.63
N VAL A 957 -9.15 -12.27 69.02
CA VAL A 957 -9.74 -13.47 69.64
C VAL A 957 -8.68 -14.56 69.83
N ASN A 958 -7.64 -14.56 68.99
CA ASN A 958 -6.51 -15.49 69.10
C ASN A 958 -5.69 -15.23 70.39
N PRO A 959 -5.59 -16.22 71.31
CA PRO A 959 -4.83 -16.08 72.55
C PRO A 959 -3.31 -15.97 72.35
N ASN A 960 -2.81 -16.43 71.19
CA ASN A 960 -1.39 -16.38 70.82
C ASN A 960 -1.04 -15.13 70.00
N ALA A 961 -2.01 -14.24 69.73
CA ALA A 961 -1.76 -13.03 68.98
C ALA A 961 -1.00 -11.99 69.82
N VAL A 962 -0.05 -11.32 69.18
CA VAL A 962 0.71 -10.20 69.76
C VAL A 962 0.56 -8.98 68.87
N VAL A 963 -0.10 -7.94 69.37
CA VAL A 963 -0.23 -6.63 68.71
C VAL A 963 0.87 -5.72 69.25
N ASN A 964 1.80 -5.29 68.40
CA ASN A 964 2.90 -4.41 68.78
C ASN A 964 2.67 -3.01 68.22
N ALA A 965 2.68 -2.01 69.09
CA ALA A 965 2.86 -0.62 68.67
C ALA A 965 4.32 -0.40 68.22
N PRO A 966 4.60 0.59 67.34
CA PRO A 966 5.95 0.90 66.89
C PRO A 966 6.81 1.37 68.07
N ALA A 967 8.14 1.30 67.93
CA ALA A 967 9.08 1.62 69.01
C ALA A 967 9.18 3.12 69.35
N SER A 968 8.71 4.01 68.48
CA SER A 968 8.68 5.47 68.69
C SER A 968 7.62 6.10 67.78
N GLY A 969 6.86 7.10 68.25
CA GLY A 969 5.81 7.78 67.47
C GLY A 969 4.43 7.66 68.14
N SER A 970 3.36 7.61 67.33
CA SER A 970 1.98 7.43 67.80
C SER A 970 1.25 6.39 66.95
N SER A 971 0.48 5.52 67.61
CA SER A 971 -0.48 4.61 66.99
C SER A 971 -1.90 5.04 67.35
N TYR A 972 -2.78 4.93 66.36
CA TYR A 972 -4.21 5.15 66.50
C TYR A 972 -4.92 3.81 66.25
N ILE A 973 -5.96 3.53 67.03
CA ILE A 973 -6.93 2.45 66.79
C ILE A 973 -8.31 3.05 67.02
N PHE A 974 -9.26 2.91 66.10
CA PHE A 974 -10.59 3.50 66.26
C PHE A 974 -11.41 2.72 67.31
N VAL A 975 -11.76 1.46 67.04
CA VAL A 975 -12.37 0.55 68.03
C VAL A 975 -11.42 -0.61 68.32
N LEU A 976 -11.16 -0.86 69.60
CA LEU A 976 -10.33 -1.97 70.07
C LEU A 976 -11.17 -2.95 70.90
N ASP A 977 -11.31 -4.18 70.39
CA ASP A 977 -11.99 -5.28 71.07
C ASP A 977 -10.98 -6.41 71.37
N MET A 978 -10.49 -6.42 72.61
CA MET A 978 -9.53 -7.40 73.12
C MET A 978 -10.27 -8.51 73.89
N GLN A 979 -10.44 -9.66 73.24
CA GLN A 979 -11.03 -10.86 73.85
C GLN A 979 -9.94 -11.86 74.28
N ALA A 980 -8.77 -11.84 73.64
CA ALA A 980 -7.59 -12.59 74.03
C ALA A 980 -6.30 -11.90 73.53
N GLY A 981 -5.16 -12.60 73.60
CA GLY A 981 -3.88 -12.12 73.07
C GLY A 981 -3.19 -11.08 73.94
N THR A 982 -2.14 -10.47 73.41
CA THR A 982 -1.37 -9.42 74.08
C THR A 982 -1.19 -8.21 73.17
N LEU A 983 -1.53 -7.01 73.64
CA LEU A 983 -1.15 -5.75 73.01
C LEU A 983 0.03 -5.14 73.76
N ASN A 984 1.18 -4.99 73.11
CA ASN A 984 2.35 -4.30 73.64
C ASN A 984 2.48 -2.92 73.00
N ALA A 985 2.11 -1.89 73.75
CA ALA A 985 2.43 -0.54 73.38
C ALA A 985 3.80 -0.21 73.98
N SER A 986 4.88 -0.26 73.19
CA SER A 986 6.26 -0.04 73.69
C SER A 986 6.89 1.16 73.00
N GLY A 987 7.16 2.24 73.74
CA GLY A 987 7.87 3.43 73.23
C GLY A 987 7.07 4.47 72.40
N SER A 988 5.92 4.12 71.82
CA SER A 988 5.01 5.05 71.09
C SER A 988 3.74 5.36 71.85
N ALA A 989 3.13 6.54 71.67
CA ALA A 989 1.81 6.83 72.22
C ALA A 989 0.73 5.95 71.57
N LEU A 990 -0.25 5.45 72.33
CA LEU A 990 -1.39 4.70 71.80
C LEU A 990 -2.68 5.49 72.07
N THR A 991 -3.46 5.75 71.03
CA THR A 991 -4.79 6.35 71.17
C THR A 991 -5.85 5.37 70.66
N VAL A 992 -6.81 5.03 71.52
CA VAL A 992 -8.05 4.37 71.12
C VAL A 992 -9.11 5.47 70.91
N GLY A 993 -9.43 5.75 69.65
CA GLY A 993 -10.28 6.87 69.26
C GLY A 993 -11.76 6.76 69.63
N SER A 994 -12.23 5.53 69.85
CA SER A 994 -13.59 5.21 70.24
C SER A 994 -13.58 4.23 71.42
N THR A 995 -14.35 3.14 71.33
CA THR A 995 -14.56 2.22 72.44
C THR A 995 -13.37 1.28 72.61
N LEU A 996 -12.89 1.13 73.85
CA LEU A 996 -12.00 0.05 74.27
C LEU A 996 -12.81 -0.98 75.06
N THR A 997 -12.83 -2.23 74.58
CA THR A 997 -13.38 -3.37 75.33
C THR A 997 -12.26 -4.35 75.65
N LEU A 998 -12.06 -4.63 76.94
CA LEU A 998 -11.12 -5.63 77.43
C LEU A 998 -11.90 -6.72 78.18
N SER A 999 -12.21 -7.80 77.47
CA SER A 999 -12.91 -8.97 78.03
C SER A 999 -11.98 -10.15 78.31
N GLY A 1000 -10.76 -10.14 77.72
CA GLY A 1000 -9.69 -11.09 77.99
C GLY A 1000 -8.34 -10.59 77.43
N GLY A 1001 -7.28 -11.39 77.53
CA GLY A 1001 -5.95 -10.99 77.07
C GLY A 1001 -5.23 -9.97 77.97
N THR A 1002 -4.16 -9.36 77.45
CA THR A 1002 -3.30 -8.41 78.18
C THR A 1002 -3.01 -7.15 77.34
N ILE A 1003 -3.11 -5.96 77.94
CA ILE A 1003 -2.65 -4.69 77.35
C ILE A 1003 -1.47 -4.18 78.19
N ASN A 1004 -0.29 -4.06 77.59
CA ASN A 1004 0.93 -3.54 78.19
C ASN A 1004 1.24 -2.14 77.67
N ALA A 1005 1.01 -1.12 78.49
CA ALA A 1005 1.31 0.29 78.21
C ALA A 1005 2.76 0.64 78.61
N ASN A 1006 3.74 0.03 77.94
CA ASN A 1006 5.16 0.38 78.05
C ASN A 1006 5.53 1.66 77.25
N THR A 1007 4.63 2.64 77.20
CA THR A 1007 4.70 3.84 76.35
C THR A 1007 5.00 5.12 77.13
N GLY A 1008 5.10 6.26 76.43
CA GLY A 1008 4.99 7.58 77.04
C GLY A 1008 3.55 8.02 77.34
N SER A 1009 2.55 7.56 76.56
CA SER A 1009 1.14 7.93 76.73
C SER A 1009 0.16 6.87 76.17
N VAL A 1010 -1.00 6.71 76.82
CA VAL A 1010 -2.16 5.95 76.33
C VAL A 1010 -3.42 6.81 76.51
N ILE A 1011 -4.21 6.99 75.46
CA ILE A 1011 -5.46 7.77 75.49
C ILE A 1011 -6.62 6.88 75.06
N VAL A 1012 -7.70 6.84 75.82
CA VAL A 1012 -8.96 6.22 75.41
C VAL A 1012 -10.03 7.31 75.34
N SER A 1013 -10.46 7.62 74.12
CA SER A 1013 -11.29 8.79 73.85
C SER A 1013 -12.79 8.57 74.08
N SER A 1014 -13.26 7.32 74.13
CA SER A 1014 -14.64 6.99 74.49
C SER A 1014 -14.68 5.96 75.63
N ALA A 1015 -15.77 5.20 75.73
CA ALA A 1015 -15.97 4.28 76.84
C ALA A 1015 -14.86 3.21 76.89
N TYR A 1016 -14.28 3.02 78.07
CA TYR A 1016 -13.43 1.88 78.38
C TYR A 1016 -14.18 0.92 79.29
N THR A 1017 -14.49 -0.27 78.79
CA THR A 1017 -15.09 -1.35 79.58
C THR A 1017 -14.09 -2.48 79.78
N GLN A 1018 -13.75 -2.75 81.04
CA GLN A 1018 -12.94 -3.91 81.41
C GLN A 1018 -13.79 -4.91 82.20
N SER A 1019 -14.08 -6.05 81.58
CA SER A 1019 -14.82 -7.17 82.17
C SER A 1019 -13.94 -8.41 82.40
N GLY A 1020 -12.72 -8.42 81.83
CA GLY A 1020 -11.72 -9.46 82.03
C GLY A 1020 -10.31 -8.97 81.65
N GLY A 1021 -9.39 -9.90 81.42
CA GLY A 1021 -8.01 -9.59 81.00
C GLY A 1021 -7.18 -8.79 82.01
N THR A 1022 -6.02 -8.32 81.57
CA THR A 1022 -5.08 -7.51 82.36
C THR A 1022 -4.68 -6.24 81.62
N PHE A 1023 -4.84 -5.08 82.24
CA PHE A 1023 -4.27 -3.82 81.76
C PHE A 1023 -3.07 -3.43 82.64
N ASN A 1024 -1.92 -3.21 82.02
CA ASN A 1024 -0.67 -2.83 82.68
C ASN A 1024 -0.27 -1.41 82.24
N GLY A 1025 -0.61 -0.41 83.06
CA GLY A 1025 -0.29 1.00 82.82
C GLY A 1025 1.20 1.32 82.84
N ASN A 1026 2.01 0.51 83.55
CA ASN A 1026 3.47 0.63 83.67
C ASN A 1026 3.91 2.10 83.81
N SER A 1027 4.86 2.60 83.02
CA SER A 1027 5.35 3.99 83.13
C SER A 1027 4.58 5.00 82.27
N ALA A 1028 3.54 4.60 81.53
CA ALA A 1028 2.85 5.46 80.58
C ALA A 1028 1.94 6.49 81.25
N SER A 1029 1.76 7.68 80.66
CA SER A 1029 0.65 8.56 81.04
C SER A 1029 -0.66 7.99 80.46
N VAL A 1030 -1.55 7.46 81.28
CA VAL A 1030 -2.81 6.87 80.83
C VAL A 1030 -3.94 7.88 81.05
N THR A 1031 -4.70 8.23 80.02
CA THR A 1031 -5.86 9.12 80.09
C THR A 1031 -7.11 8.42 79.56
N HIS A 1032 -8.16 8.40 80.36
CA HIS A 1032 -9.50 7.99 79.95
C HIS A 1032 -10.38 9.23 79.85
N GLU A 1033 -10.73 9.63 78.63
CA GLU A 1033 -11.49 10.87 78.36
C GLU A 1033 -13.00 10.70 78.64
N SER A 1034 -13.48 9.45 78.68
CA SER A 1034 -14.89 9.13 78.94
C SER A 1034 -15.06 8.16 80.12
N THR A 1035 -16.21 7.47 80.18
CA THR A 1035 -16.52 6.51 81.24
C THR A 1035 -15.54 5.33 81.23
N PHE A 1036 -14.84 5.13 82.34
CA PHE A 1036 -14.07 3.93 82.62
C PHE A 1036 -14.84 3.05 83.61
N THR A 1037 -15.19 1.83 83.20
CA THR A 1037 -15.86 0.84 84.04
C THR A 1037 -14.97 -0.40 84.20
N LEU A 1038 -14.59 -0.68 85.45
CA LEU A 1038 -13.92 -1.91 85.86
C LEU A 1038 -14.94 -2.84 86.54
N SER A 1039 -15.24 -3.95 85.88
CA SER A 1039 -16.21 -4.97 86.35
C SER A 1039 -15.60 -6.38 86.48
N GLY A 1040 -14.39 -6.59 85.95
CA GLY A 1040 -13.65 -7.84 86.01
C GLY A 1040 -12.21 -7.67 85.52
N GLY A 1041 -11.36 -8.70 85.68
CA GLY A 1041 -9.94 -8.63 85.31
C GLY A 1041 -9.05 -7.84 86.29
N THR A 1042 -7.85 -7.46 85.85
CA THR A 1042 -6.89 -6.68 86.65
C THR A 1042 -6.50 -5.40 85.93
N TYR A 1043 -6.65 -4.26 86.59
CA TYR A 1043 -6.17 -2.95 86.12
C TYR A 1043 -5.01 -2.50 87.01
N ASN A 1044 -3.79 -2.63 86.49
CA ASN A 1044 -2.60 -2.05 87.10
C ASN A 1044 -2.45 -0.62 86.58
N ALA A 1045 -2.73 0.37 87.42
CA ALA A 1045 -2.58 1.77 87.08
C ALA A 1045 -1.11 2.12 86.76
N SER A 1046 -0.92 3.25 86.10
CA SER A 1046 0.42 3.73 85.78
C SER A 1046 1.21 4.10 87.05
N THR A 1047 2.50 3.76 87.09
CA THR A 1047 3.47 4.29 88.06
C THR A 1047 3.77 5.77 87.84
N GLY A 1048 3.47 6.29 86.64
CA GLY A 1048 3.53 7.70 86.29
C GLY A 1048 2.22 8.41 86.63
N THR A 1049 1.32 8.55 85.65
CA THR A 1049 0.01 9.17 85.86
C THR A 1049 -1.13 8.40 85.20
N THR A 1050 -2.22 8.20 85.93
CA THR A 1050 -3.52 7.78 85.41
C THR A 1050 -4.51 8.93 85.57
N SER A 1051 -5.12 9.37 84.47
CA SER A 1051 -6.06 10.48 84.38
C SER A 1051 -7.46 9.98 84.05
N ILE A 1052 -8.46 10.47 84.77
CA ILE A 1052 -9.89 10.26 84.45
C ILE A 1052 -10.52 11.62 84.19
N GLU A 1053 -11.14 11.79 83.02
CA GLU A 1053 -11.80 13.05 82.66
C GLU A 1053 -13.30 13.08 82.99
N TYR A 1054 -13.96 11.91 82.94
CA TYR A 1054 -15.40 11.76 83.19
C TYR A 1054 -15.68 10.78 84.34
N HIS A 1055 -16.36 9.64 84.10
CA HIS A 1055 -16.72 8.70 85.15
C HIS A 1055 -15.64 7.64 85.40
N PHE A 1056 -15.37 7.35 86.68
CA PHE A 1056 -14.67 6.17 87.17
C PHE A 1056 -15.66 5.28 87.92
N THR A 1057 -15.86 4.04 87.48
CA THR A 1057 -16.77 3.09 88.13
C THR A 1057 -16.06 1.78 88.45
N HIS A 1058 -16.01 1.42 89.73
CA HIS A 1058 -15.48 0.15 90.26
C HIS A 1058 -16.30 -0.31 91.48
N THR A 1059 -17.55 -0.72 91.24
CA THR A 1059 -18.54 -1.03 92.30
C THR A 1059 -18.60 -2.51 92.68
N ALA A 1060 -18.19 -3.43 91.80
CA ALA A 1060 -18.09 -4.86 92.07
C ALA A 1060 -17.23 -5.60 91.03
N GLY A 1061 -16.53 -6.65 91.46
CA GLY A 1061 -15.63 -7.42 90.60
C GLY A 1061 -14.35 -6.66 90.24
N GLY A 1062 -13.43 -7.31 89.51
CA GLY A 1062 -12.15 -6.70 89.10
C GLY A 1062 -11.12 -6.55 90.22
N THR A 1063 -9.93 -6.05 89.86
CA THR A 1063 -8.86 -5.69 90.80
C THR A 1063 -8.18 -4.42 90.30
N PHE A 1064 -8.23 -3.35 91.09
CA PHE A 1064 -7.52 -2.10 90.84
C PHE A 1064 -6.23 -2.06 91.67
N ASN A 1065 -5.08 -1.87 91.00
CA ASN A 1065 -3.79 -1.70 91.66
C ASN A 1065 -3.24 -0.30 91.33
N HIS A 1066 -3.19 0.60 92.32
CA HIS A 1066 -2.74 1.99 92.14
C HIS A 1066 -1.25 2.14 91.75
N ASN A 1067 -0.44 1.09 91.97
CA ASN A 1067 0.95 0.97 91.50
C ASN A 1067 1.88 2.13 91.86
N ASN A 1068 1.72 2.71 93.06
CA ASN A 1068 2.48 3.86 93.58
C ASN A 1068 2.55 5.10 92.67
N GLY A 1069 1.64 5.25 91.69
CA GLY A 1069 1.63 6.39 90.77
C GLY A 1069 0.73 7.55 91.21
N LEU A 1070 0.64 8.56 90.34
CA LEU A 1070 -0.32 9.65 90.46
C LEU A 1070 -1.65 9.27 89.80
N PHE A 1071 -2.74 9.34 90.56
CA PHE A 1071 -4.09 9.29 90.01
C PHE A 1071 -4.66 10.70 89.96
N ARG A 1072 -5.21 11.10 88.82
CA ARG A 1072 -5.67 12.47 88.59
C ARG A 1072 -7.13 12.48 88.11
N SER A 1073 -7.99 13.15 88.86
CA SER A 1073 -9.29 13.58 88.37
C SER A 1073 -9.10 14.91 87.65
N MET A 1074 -9.49 15.01 86.38
CA MET A 1074 -9.35 16.26 85.62
C MET A 1074 -10.53 16.57 84.71
N GLY A 1075 -10.68 17.83 84.32
CA GLY A 1075 -11.85 18.27 83.53
C GLY A 1075 -11.66 18.08 82.03
N GLY A 1076 -12.63 17.44 81.37
CA GLY A 1076 -12.73 17.34 79.90
C GLY A 1076 -14.18 17.32 79.39
N ILE A 1077 -15.08 16.58 80.06
CA ILE A 1077 -16.48 16.42 79.66
C ILE A 1077 -17.36 16.23 80.91
N GLY A 1078 -18.24 17.19 81.23
CA GLY A 1078 -19.18 17.10 82.37
C GLY A 1078 -18.55 16.86 83.76
N ASP A 1079 -19.41 16.65 84.75
CA ASP A 1079 -19.00 16.27 86.11
C ASP A 1079 -18.51 14.82 86.13
N GLY A 1080 -17.37 14.58 86.76
CA GLY A 1080 -16.77 13.25 86.84
C GLY A 1080 -17.15 12.54 88.13
N THR A 1081 -17.90 11.45 88.03
CA THR A 1081 -18.28 10.64 89.20
C THR A 1081 -17.24 9.57 89.49
N PHE A 1082 -16.87 9.43 90.75
CA PHE A 1082 -16.08 8.34 91.31
C PHE A 1082 -17.02 7.46 92.11
N ASP A 1083 -17.41 6.34 91.51
CA ASP A 1083 -18.35 5.38 92.04
C ASP A 1083 -17.64 4.07 92.34
N VAL A 1084 -17.47 3.74 93.60
CA VAL A 1084 -16.68 2.60 94.08
C VAL A 1084 -17.52 1.70 94.97
N ALA A 1085 -17.06 0.48 95.28
CA ALA A 1085 -17.89 -0.47 96.04
C ALA A 1085 -18.26 0.05 97.44
N THR A 1086 -17.27 0.54 98.18
CA THR A 1086 -17.38 1.22 99.49
C THR A 1086 -16.14 2.07 99.75
N SER A 1087 -14.97 1.57 99.37
CA SER A 1087 -13.70 2.27 99.47
C SER A 1087 -12.73 1.84 98.39
N GLU A 1088 -11.94 2.77 97.85
CA GLU A 1088 -10.92 2.49 96.85
C GLU A 1088 -9.58 3.11 97.23
N GLU A 1089 -8.48 2.40 97.01
CA GLU A 1089 -7.15 2.87 97.39
C GLU A 1089 -6.39 3.49 96.21
N PHE A 1090 -5.92 4.72 96.40
CA PHE A 1090 -5.00 5.44 95.54
C PHE A 1090 -3.69 5.73 96.27
N TYR A 1091 -2.60 5.90 95.51
CA TYR A 1091 -1.35 6.35 96.09
C TYR A 1091 -1.31 7.87 96.21
N ASN A 1092 -0.87 8.58 95.17
CA ASN A 1092 -1.01 10.03 95.10
C ASN A 1092 -2.31 10.34 94.36
N PHE A 1093 -3.10 11.29 94.85
CA PHE A 1093 -4.36 11.69 94.22
C PHE A 1093 -4.39 13.20 94.02
N THR A 1094 -4.62 13.63 92.78
CA THR A 1094 -4.73 15.05 92.45
C THR A 1094 -6.07 15.36 91.78
N VAL A 1095 -6.71 16.46 92.20
CA VAL A 1095 -7.86 17.04 91.50
C VAL A 1095 -7.42 18.28 90.73
N VAL A 1096 -7.61 18.27 89.41
CA VAL A 1096 -7.29 19.36 88.49
C VAL A 1096 -8.48 19.60 87.54
N ARG A 1097 -9.55 20.24 88.02
CA ARG A 1097 -10.72 20.57 87.19
C ARG A 1097 -10.90 22.07 87.04
N THR A 1098 -11.16 22.54 85.82
CA THR A 1098 -11.29 23.98 85.51
C THR A 1098 -12.74 24.45 85.38
N THR A 1099 -13.68 23.59 84.96
CA THR A 1099 -15.09 23.95 84.71
C THR A 1099 -16.13 23.01 85.30
N ASN A 1100 -15.74 21.80 85.71
CA ASN A 1100 -16.66 20.73 86.15
C ASN A 1100 -16.19 20.14 87.47
N ASP A 1101 -17.02 19.32 88.10
CA ASP A 1101 -16.77 18.87 89.46
C ASP A 1101 -16.33 17.40 89.53
N THR A 1102 -15.56 17.05 90.58
CA THR A 1102 -15.34 15.65 90.96
C THR A 1102 -16.41 15.26 91.96
N VAL A 1103 -17.19 14.22 91.70
CA VAL A 1103 -18.26 13.77 92.60
C VAL A 1103 -17.92 12.37 93.09
N ILE A 1104 -17.63 12.22 94.37
CA ILE A 1104 -17.50 10.90 95.00
C ILE A 1104 -18.91 10.43 95.37
N THR A 1105 -19.35 9.25 94.92
CA THR A 1105 -20.69 8.75 95.24
C THR A 1105 -20.94 8.74 96.76
N THR A 1106 -22.15 9.13 97.18
CA THR A 1106 -22.49 9.19 98.61
C THR A 1106 -22.36 7.81 99.27
N GLY A 1107 -21.58 7.75 100.35
CA GLY A 1107 -21.26 6.50 101.07
C GLY A 1107 -19.88 5.94 100.76
N ASP A 1108 -19.24 6.43 99.70
CA ASP A 1108 -17.95 5.95 99.26
C ASP A 1108 -16.78 6.71 99.91
N THR A 1109 -15.65 6.02 100.01
CA THR A 1109 -14.40 6.59 100.55
C THR A 1109 -13.24 6.39 99.59
N LEU A 1110 -12.63 7.47 99.11
CA LEU A 1110 -11.35 7.38 98.40
C LEU A 1110 -10.22 7.45 99.43
N VAL A 1111 -9.36 6.44 99.47
CA VAL A 1111 -8.26 6.32 100.43
C VAL A 1111 -6.96 6.68 99.73
N ILE A 1112 -6.25 7.69 100.22
CA ILE A 1112 -5.04 8.24 99.59
C ILE A 1112 -3.84 7.92 100.48
N ARG A 1113 -3.01 6.97 100.04
CA ARG A 1113 -1.85 6.46 100.79
C ARG A 1113 -0.65 7.41 100.78
N GLY A 1114 -0.46 8.10 99.65
CA GLY A 1114 0.53 9.16 99.45
C GLY A 1114 -0.11 10.54 99.61
N ASP A 1115 0.29 11.50 98.78
CA ASP A 1115 -0.15 12.89 98.89
C ASP A 1115 -1.50 13.11 98.19
N LEU A 1116 -2.38 13.86 98.85
CA LEU A 1116 -3.63 14.39 98.30
C LEU A 1116 -3.40 15.85 97.91
N THR A 1117 -3.54 16.17 96.63
CA THR A 1117 -3.41 17.55 96.12
C THR A 1117 -4.68 18.03 95.46
N LEU A 1118 -5.20 19.18 95.88
CA LEU A 1118 -6.33 19.86 95.26
C LEU A 1118 -5.78 21.07 94.54
N GLU A 1119 -5.52 20.95 93.24
CA GLU A 1119 -4.88 22.02 92.46
C GLU A 1119 -5.90 23.05 91.97
N THR A 1120 -6.99 22.59 91.35
CA THR A 1120 -8.10 23.40 90.83
C THR A 1120 -9.40 22.57 90.82
N GLY A 1121 -10.55 23.24 90.94
CA GLY A 1121 -11.87 22.62 90.77
C GLY A 1121 -12.66 22.42 92.07
N SER A 1122 -13.67 21.55 92.01
CA SER A 1122 -14.55 21.21 93.14
C SER A 1122 -14.53 19.71 93.44
N ILE A 1123 -14.78 19.33 94.68
CA ILE A 1123 -15.08 17.94 95.06
C ILE A 1123 -16.31 17.82 95.95
N PHE A 1124 -17.28 16.99 95.57
CA PHE A 1124 -18.55 16.80 96.28
C PHE A 1124 -18.79 15.35 96.66
N GLY A 1125 -19.65 15.14 97.67
CA GLY A 1125 -20.14 13.82 98.04
C GLY A 1125 -19.33 13.15 99.15
N GLY A 1126 -18.85 11.93 98.90
CA GLY A 1126 -18.26 11.00 99.89
C GLY A 1126 -17.04 11.48 100.69
N THR A 1127 -16.17 10.54 101.07
CA THR A 1127 -15.04 10.80 102.00
C THR A 1127 -13.68 10.71 101.31
N LEU A 1128 -12.80 11.67 101.56
CA LEU A 1128 -11.37 11.64 101.25
C LEU A 1128 -10.58 11.24 102.50
N ALA A 1129 -10.00 10.05 102.50
CA ALA A 1129 -9.21 9.51 103.60
C ALA A 1129 -7.71 9.64 103.31
N ALA A 1130 -7.07 10.71 103.77
CA ALA A 1130 -5.67 11.03 103.54
C ALA A 1130 -4.74 10.41 104.59
N TYR A 1131 -3.75 9.63 104.13
CA TYR A 1131 -2.67 9.06 104.94
C TYR A 1131 -1.31 9.75 104.72
N GLY A 1132 -1.10 10.43 103.58
CA GLY A 1132 0.05 11.32 103.33
C GLY A 1132 -0.32 12.80 103.43
N ASN A 1133 0.49 13.69 102.85
CA ASN A 1133 0.30 15.13 103.02
C ASN A 1133 -0.93 15.61 102.24
N VAL A 1134 -1.55 16.69 102.72
CA VAL A 1134 -2.69 17.33 102.05
C VAL A 1134 -2.30 18.74 101.64
N ALA A 1135 -2.35 19.02 100.34
CA ALA A 1135 -2.07 20.33 99.78
C ALA A 1135 -3.27 20.84 98.97
N VAL A 1136 -3.70 22.07 99.25
CA VAL A 1136 -4.79 22.75 98.55
C VAL A 1136 -4.20 24.01 97.89
N ALA A 1137 -3.90 23.93 96.60
CA ALA A 1137 -3.28 25.03 95.85
C ALA A 1137 -4.32 26.05 95.39
N SER A 1138 -5.47 25.60 94.90
CA SER A 1138 -6.66 26.43 94.70
C SER A 1138 -7.91 25.55 94.65
N CYS A 1139 -9.06 26.11 94.99
CA CYS A 1139 -10.34 25.40 94.94
C CYS A 1139 -11.52 26.32 94.60
N SER A 1140 -12.66 25.75 94.21
CA SER A 1140 -13.92 26.47 94.02
C SER A 1140 -14.92 26.18 95.13
N ALA A 1141 -15.50 24.97 95.17
CA ALA A 1141 -16.39 24.52 96.26
C ALA A 1141 -16.12 23.06 96.62
N HIS A 1142 -16.01 22.74 97.90
CA HIS A 1142 -15.70 21.37 98.36
C HIS A 1142 -16.67 20.96 99.45
N SER A 1143 -17.36 19.82 99.31
CA SER A 1143 -18.25 19.27 100.35
C SER A 1143 -17.92 17.84 100.76
N SER A 1144 -16.86 17.23 100.21
CA SER A 1144 -16.45 15.87 100.58
C SER A 1144 -15.70 15.86 101.90
N VAL A 1145 -16.04 14.95 102.81
CA VAL A 1145 -15.40 14.88 104.14
C VAL A 1145 -13.91 14.59 103.99
N LEU A 1146 -13.04 15.41 104.60
CA LEU A 1146 -11.60 15.18 104.61
C LEU A 1146 -11.16 14.55 105.94
N GLN A 1147 -10.55 13.37 105.90
CA GLN A 1147 -10.04 12.67 107.07
C GLN A 1147 -8.51 12.52 107.01
N PHE A 1148 -7.82 12.95 108.06
CA PHE A 1148 -6.40 12.65 108.27
C PHE A 1148 -6.27 11.40 109.13
N LEU A 1149 -5.64 10.36 108.58
CA LEU A 1149 -5.50 9.03 109.18
C LEU A 1149 -4.01 8.62 109.27
N GLY A 1150 -3.75 7.37 109.68
CA GLY A 1150 -2.40 6.80 109.71
C GLY A 1150 -1.54 7.20 110.93
N THR A 1151 -0.27 6.77 110.91
CA THR A 1151 0.69 6.91 112.03
C THR A 1151 1.83 7.90 111.77
N ALA A 1152 2.06 8.29 110.51
CA ALA A 1152 3.11 9.23 110.11
C ALA A 1152 2.71 10.68 110.34
N ASP A 1153 3.68 11.58 110.46
CA ASP A 1153 3.42 13.02 110.44
C ASP A 1153 2.96 13.44 109.03
N GLN A 1154 1.93 14.28 108.97
CA GLN A 1154 1.36 14.83 107.74
C GLN A 1154 1.46 16.35 107.78
N THR A 1155 1.65 16.98 106.63
CA THR A 1155 1.48 18.42 106.50
C THR A 1155 0.14 18.76 105.88
N TYR A 1156 -0.42 19.89 106.28
CA TYR A 1156 -1.62 20.45 105.72
C TYR A 1156 -1.39 21.91 105.31
N SER A 1157 -1.54 22.19 104.02
CA SER A 1157 -1.27 23.52 103.45
C SER A 1157 -2.39 23.98 102.53
N LEU A 1158 -2.80 25.24 102.67
CA LEU A 1158 -3.68 25.97 101.76
C LEU A 1158 -2.92 27.16 101.18
N ALA A 1159 -3.06 27.43 99.89
CA ALA A 1159 -2.52 28.67 99.32
C ALA A 1159 -3.14 29.91 99.98
N ALA A 1160 -2.39 31.01 100.08
CA ALA A 1160 -2.84 32.23 100.75
C ALA A 1160 -4.16 32.77 100.13
N GLY A 1161 -5.19 32.96 100.96
CA GLY A 1161 -6.52 33.46 100.54
C GLY A 1161 -7.53 32.38 100.13
N THR A 1162 -7.19 31.10 100.24
CA THR A 1162 -8.09 29.97 99.93
C THR A 1162 -9.20 29.86 101.00
N THR A 1163 -10.47 30.06 100.62
CA THR A 1163 -11.66 29.94 101.50
C THR A 1163 -12.67 28.89 101.01
N CYS A 1164 -12.24 28.02 100.11
CA CYS A 1164 -13.10 27.16 99.29
C CYS A 1164 -13.16 25.71 99.77
N LEU A 1165 -12.41 25.35 100.81
CA LEU A 1165 -12.57 24.08 101.49
C LEU A 1165 -13.78 24.20 102.44
N ASN A 1166 -14.94 23.76 101.98
CA ASN A 1166 -16.24 23.92 102.67
C ASN A 1166 -16.75 22.60 103.25
N SER A 1167 -15.83 21.68 103.56
CA SER A 1167 -16.11 20.34 104.04
C SER A 1167 -15.69 20.13 105.49
N ASP A 1168 -16.29 19.15 106.14
CA ASP A 1168 -15.85 18.69 107.45
C ASP A 1168 -14.43 18.15 107.36
N VAL A 1169 -13.59 18.54 108.32
CA VAL A 1169 -12.22 18.07 108.45
C VAL A 1169 -12.10 17.28 109.74
N THR A 1170 -11.69 16.03 109.65
CA THR A 1170 -11.47 15.17 110.80
C THR A 1170 -10.01 14.75 110.89
N ILE A 1171 -9.40 14.94 112.06
CA ILE A 1171 -8.07 14.42 112.39
C ILE A 1171 -8.28 13.21 113.30
N ASN A 1172 -7.99 12.03 112.77
CA ASN A 1172 -8.18 10.75 113.44
C ASN A 1172 -6.93 9.88 113.25
N LYS A 1173 -5.81 10.38 113.77
CA LYS A 1173 -4.51 9.72 113.62
C LYS A 1173 -4.31 8.70 114.75
N ALA A 1174 -3.76 7.55 114.41
CA ALA A 1174 -3.37 6.55 115.40
C ALA A 1174 -2.12 7.00 116.18
N SER A 1175 -1.21 7.74 115.52
CA SER A 1175 -0.05 8.43 116.10
C SER A 1175 0.46 9.51 115.12
N GLY A 1176 1.44 10.33 115.53
CA GLY A 1176 1.97 11.42 114.72
C GLY A 1176 1.10 12.67 114.77
N LYS A 1177 1.46 13.69 113.98
CA LYS A 1177 0.77 14.99 113.94
C LYS A 1177 0.38 15.44 112.54
N VAL A 1178 -0.64 16.28 112.44
CA VAL A 1178 -0.94 17.11 111.27
C VAL A 1178 -0.35 18.49 111.54
N THR A 1179 0.63 18.91 110.76
CA THR A 1179 1.27 20.23 110.91
C THR A 1179 0.78 21.19 109.84
N LEU A 1180 0.31 22.37 110.26
CA LEU A 1180 -0.06 23.43 109.33
C LEU A 1180 1.19 24.08 108.73
N LEU A 1181 1.12 24.39 107.43
CA LEU A 1181 2.13 25.17 106.70
C LEU A 1181 1.57 26.50 106.16
N SER A 1182 0.31 26.80 106.48
CA SER A 1182 -0.39 28.03 106.11
C SER A 1182 -1.51 28.29 107.11
N ASP A 1183 -2.06 29.51 107.09
CA ASP A 1183 -3.32 29.79 107.78
C ASP A 1183 -4.43 28.91 107.21
N VAL A 1184 -5.31 28.41 108.07
CA VAL A 1184 -6.49 27.62 107.70
C VAL A 1184 -7.74 28.45 108.01
N THR A 1185 -8.60 28.66 107.02
CA THR A 1185 -9.87 29.39 107.17
C THR A 1185 -11.04 28.50 106.76
N MET A 1186 -11.97 28.30 107.69
CA MET A 1186 -13.16 27.46 107.64
C MET A 1186 -14.35 28.31 108.12
N THR A 1187 -15.10 28.91 107.19
CA THR A 1187 -16.08 29.97 107.47
C THR A 1187 -17.49 29.71 106.92
N VAL A 1188 -17.73 28.56 106.29
CA VAL A 1188 -19.06 28.17 105.81
C VAL A 1188 -19.93 27.60 106.94
N ASN A 1189 -21.25 27.72 106.79
CA ASN A 1189 -22.20 27.21 107.78
C ASN A 1189 -22.09 25.69 107.94
N ASN A 1190 -22.29 25.19 109.16
CA ASN A 1190 -22.31 23.76 109.48
C ASN A 1190 -21.03 22.98 109.14
N GLN A 1191 -19.88 23.65 109.05
CA GLN A 1191 -18.59 23.01 108.82
C GLN A 1191 -17.90 22.66 110.14
N ASP A 1192 -17.57 21.38 110.31
CA ASP A 1192 -16.94 20.86 111.51
C ASP A 1192 -15.43 20.64 111.33
N LEU A 1193 -14.66 20.99 112.36
CA LEU A 1193 -13.26 20.59 112.50
C LEU A 1193 -13.12 19.74 113.76
N THR A 1194 -12.86 18.45 113.58
CA THR A 1194 -12.86 17.46 114.67
C THR A 1194 -11.50 16.80 114.82
N ILE A 1195 -10.86 16.97 115.97
CA ILE A 1195 -9.66 16.22 116.36
C ILE A 1195 -10.09 15.02 117.20
N THR A 1196 -10.39 13.89 116.57
CA THR A 1196 -10.79 12.65 117.27
C THR A 1196 -9.63 12.08 118.08
N SER A 1197 -8.45 11.94 117.44
CA SER A 1197 -7.21 11.45 118.05
C SER A 1197 -5.97 11.94 117.31
N GLY A 1198 -4.84 12.03 118.01
CA GLY A 1198 -3.58 12.56 117.46
C GLY A 1198 -3.45 14.07 117.68
N THR A 1199 -2.48 14.71 117.01
CA THR A 1199 -2.16 16.13 117.21
C THR A 1199 -2.44 16.96 115.95
N LEU A 1200 -3.18 18.06 116.08
CA LEU A 1200 -3.16 19.18 115.14
C LEU A 1200 -2.17 20.23 115.64
N ASP A 1201 -1.08 20.45 114.91
CA ASP A 1201 0.00 21.38 115.23
C ASP A 1201 -0.11 22.61 114.33
N LEU A 1202 -0.50 23.75 114.90
CA LEU A 1202 -0.69 25.00 114.16
C LEU A 1202 0.62 25.62 113.68
N ASN A 1203 1.74 25.29 114.34
CA ASN A 1203 3.08 25.63 113.86
C ASN A 1203 3.28 27.14 113.51
N GLY A 1204 2.65 28.05 114.26
CA GLY A 1204 2.76 29.49 114.04
C GLY A 1204 1.73 30.08 113.06
N TYR A 1205 0.83 29.28 112.50
CA TYR A 1205 -0.21 29.73 111.57
C TYR A 1205 -1.59 29.88 112.24
N ASN A 1206 -2.40 30.81 111.73
CA ASN A 1206 -3.72 31.09 112.27
C ASN A 1206 -4.73 29.99 111.90
N LEU A 1207 -5.62 29.69 112.83
CA LEU A 1207 -6.78 28.82 112.60
C LEU A 1207 -8.06 29.64 112.74
N ASN A 1208 -8.73 29.91 111.64
CA ASN A 1208 -10.05 30.53 111.65
C ASN A 1208 -11.11 29.48 111.36
N ASN A 1209 -11.66 28.85 112.40
CA ASN A 1209 -12.79 27.93 112.34
C ASN A 1209 -14.05 28.59 112.90
N ASN A 1210 -14.39 29.78 112.38
CA ASN A 1210 -15.57 30.54 112.78
C ASN A 1210 -16.66 30.42 111.69
N PRO A 1211 -17.47 29.35 111.71
CA PRO A 1211 -18.59 29.21 110.79
C PRO A 1211 -19.61 30.32 111.09
N LEU A 1212 -20.16 30.94 110.05
CA LEU A 1212 -21.15 32.01 110.22
C LEU A 1212 -22.39 31.55 111.03
N VAL A 1213 -22.76 30.25 110.97
CA VAL A 1213 -23.76 29.56 111.83
C VAL A 1213 -23.51 28.03 111.89
N GLY A 1214 -23.50 27.43 113.10
CA GLY A 1214 -23.87 26.01 113.31
C GLY A 1214 -22.80 24.91 113.14
N GLY A 1215 -21.53 25.25 112.88
CA GLY A 1215 -20.42 24.28 112.90
C GLY A 1215 -19.81 24.10 114.30
N VAL A 1216 -19.08 23.00 114.49
CA VAL A 1216 -18.50 22.56 115.77
C VAL A 1216 -16.99 22.38 115.64
N PHE A 1217 -16.22 23.08 116.49
CA PHE A 1217 -14.82 22.75 116.72
C PHE A 1217 -14.71 21.74 117.86
N THR A 1218 -14.21 20.54 117.57
CA THR A 1218 -14.11 19.45 118.55
C THR A 1218 -12.67 19.06 118.81
N ILE A 1219 -12.27 19.00 120.09
CA ILE A 1219 -11.07 18.27 120.52
C ILE A 1219 -11.51 17.07 121.34
N GLY A 1220 -11.34 15.88 120.77
CA GLY A 1220 -11.69 14.60 121.34
C GLY A 1220 -10.83 14.22 122.54
N ALA A 1221 -11.27 13.20 123.28
CA ALA A 1221 -10.62 12.73 124.50
C ALA A 1221 -9.16 12.26 124.32
N SER A 1222 -8.76 11.93 123.09
CA SER A 1222 -7.38 11.57 122.72
C SER A 1222 -6.77 12.54 121.69
N GLY A 1223 -7.40 13.68 121.47
CA GLY A 1223 -6.96 14.73 120.56
C GLY A 1223 -6.07 15.76 121.27
N THR A 1224 -5.10 16.29 120.53
CA THR A 1224 -4.23 17.38 120.96
C THR A 1224 -4.27 18.53 119.96
N LEU A 1225 -4.53 19.76 120.42
CA LEU A 1225 -4.26 20.98 119.66
C LEU A 1225 -2.94 21.57 120.15
N GLN A 1226 -1.95 21.72 119.27
CA GLN A 1226 -0.63 22.28 119.58
C GLN A 1226 -0.42 23.65 118.90
N LEU A 1227 0.14 24.61 119.64
CA LEU A 1227 0.34 26.01 119.23
C LEU A 1227 1.73 26.51 119.67
N GLN A 1228 2.24 27.57 119.05
CA GLN A 1228 3.45 28.30 119.45
C GLN A 1228 3.15 29.48 120.39
N GLY A 1229 1.91 29.99 120.42
CA GLY A 1229 1.43 31.07 121.29
C GLY A 1229 1.22 32.43 120.63
N GLY A 1230 1.65 32.61 119.37
CA GLY A 1230 1.44 33.83 118.58
C GLY A 1230 0.28 33.72 117.58
N GLU A 1231 -0.31 32.53 117.44
CA GLU A 1231 -1.40 32.24 116.52
C GLU A 1231 -2.72 32.86 116.97
N THR A 1232 -3.53 33.31 116.03
CA THR A 1232 -4.94 33.63 116.25
C THR A 1232 -5.77 32.38 115.98
N VAL A 1233 -6.53 31.95 116.99
CA VAL A 1233 -7.53 30.88 116.84
C VAL A 1233 -8.93 31.47 117.01
N THR A 1234 -9.64 31.59 115.89
CA THR A 1234 -11.01 32.10 115.87
C THR A 1234 -11.95 30.91 115.78
N THR A 1235 -12.75 30.68 116.80
CA THR A 1235 -13.78 29.62 116.84
C THR A 1235 -15.06 30.19 117.46
N ASP A 1236 -16.21 29.55 117.22
CA ASP A 1236 -17.43 29.90 117.95
C ASP A 1236 -17.40 29.25 119.35
N ALA A 1237 -17.07 30.06 120.36
CA ALA A 1237 -16.99 29.61 121.74
C ALA A 1237 -18.30 28.97 122.25
N ALA A 1238 -19.47 29.27 121.65
CA ALA A 1238 -20.75 28.70 122.05
C ALA A 1238 -20.93 27.23 121.62
N THR A 1239 -20.26 26.79 120.55
CA THR A 1239 -20.42 25.44 119.99
C THR A 1239 -19.18 24.56 120.17
N ASN A 1240 -18.04 25.13 120.60
CA ASN A 1240 -16.81 24.39 120.88
C ASN A 1240 -17.01 23.18 121.81
N GLN A 1241 -16.56 21.99 121.38
CA GLN A 1241 -16.58 20.75 122.15
C GLN A 1241 -15.18 20.32 122.54
N ILE A 1242 -14.72 20.78 123.71
CA ILE A 1242 -13.43 20.37 124.30
C ILE A 1242 -13.67 19.25 125.31
N LEU A 1243 -13.50 17.99 124.87
CA LEU A 1243 -13.93 16.80 125.61
C LEU A 1243 -12.94 16.40 126.71
N ALA A 1244 -13.43 15.75 127.78
CA ALA A 1244 -12.57 15.28 128.87
C ALA A 1244 -11.47 14.34 128.34
N GLY A 1245 -10.21 14.61 128.68
CA GLY A 1245 -9.03 13.90 128.15
C GLY A 1245 -8.27 14.67 127.04
N SER A 1246 -8.93 15.63 126.37
CA SER A 1246 -8.30 16.46 125.34
C SER A 1246 -7.12 17.28 125.87
N THR A 1247 -6.09 17.48 125.06
CA THR A 1247 -4.93 18.32 125.41
C THR A 1247 -4.83 19.56 124.51
N VAL A 1248 -4.61 20.74 125.09
CA VAL A 1248 -4.15 21.92 124.35
C VAL A 1248 -2.73 22.25 124.81
N LYS A 1249 -1.79 22.33 123.88
CA LYS A 1249 -0.35 22.37 124.14
C LYS A 1249 0.30 23.60 123.51
N TYR A 1250 1.03 24.39 124.29
CA TYR A 1250 1.81 25.53 123.82
C TYR A 1250 3.31 25.20 123.84
N THR A 1251 4.03 25.41 122.73
CA THR A 1251 5.44 24.99 122.55
C THR A 1251 6.41 26.09 122.09
N GLY A 1252 5.96 27.32 121.83
CA GLY A 1252 6.81 28.35 121.20
C GLY A 1252 7.98 28.80 122.07
N THR A 1253 8.97 29.47 121.49
CA THR A 1253 10.17 29.91 122.23
C THR A 1253 10.33 31.43 122.23
N VAL A 1254 9.34 32.16 121.73
CA VAL A 1254 9.33 33.63 121.59
C VAL A 1254 7.99 34.17 122.10
N GLY A 1255 8.03 35.11 123.05
CA GLY A 1255 6.83 35.69 123.69
C GLY A 1255 6.37 37.01 123.04
N PRO A 1256 5.17 37.51 123.40
CA PRO A 1256 4.23 36.98 124.41
C PRO A 1256 3.32 35.85 123.88
N TYR A 1257 2.93 34.92 124.76
CA TYR A 1257 1.86 33.95 124.48
C TYR A 1257 0.48 34.54 124.68
N THR A 1258 -0.41 34.33 123.72
CA THR A 1258 -1.85 34.55 123.89
C THR A 1258 -2.52 33.21 124.18
N ILE A 1259 -2.91 33.02 125.44
CA ILE A 1259 -3.69 31.84 125.84
C ILE A 1259 -5.12 32.03 125.34
N ILE A 1260 -5.60 31.10 124.53
CA ILE A 1260 -6.94 31.14 123.95
C ILE A 1260 -7.95 30.91 125.06
N ASP A 1261 -9.10 31.58 125.04
CA ASP A 1261 -10.14 31.35 126.03
C ASP A 1261 -10.92 30.07 125.70
N PHE A 1262 -10.41 28.93 126.17
CA PHE A 1262 -11.06 27.63 126.06
C PHE A 1262 -11.42 27.06 127.43
N PRO A 1263 -12.46 26.20 127.49
CA PRO A 1263 -12.76 25.41 128.69
C PRO A 1263 -11.78 24.23 128.82
N TYR A 1264 -10.49 24.55 129.02
CA TYR A 1264 -9.38 23.60 129.05
C TYR A 1264 -9.66 22.38 129.94
N LYS A 1265 -9.37 21.19 129.42
CA LYS A 1265 -9.39 19.93 130.18
C LYS A 1265 -7.99 19.50 130.59
N ASN A 1266 -7.02 19.64 129.69
CA ASN A 1266 -5.60 19.49 129.95
C ASN A 1266 -4.84 20.57 129.18
N LEU A 1267 -4.25 21.54 129.89
CA LEU A 1267 -3.42 22.58 129.30
C LEU A 1267 -1.95 22.27 129.60
N VAL A 1268 -1.14 22.16 128.55
CA VAL A 1268 0.30 21.90 128.65
C VAL A 1268 1.06 23.09 128.09
N ILE A 1269 1.92 23.71 128.89
CA ILE A 1269 2.83 24.76 128.45
C ILE A 1269 4.24 24.18 128.51
N ALA A 1270 4.84 23.96 127.34
CA ALA A 1270 6.09 23.23 127.16
C ALA A 1270 7.17 24.03 126.39
N GLY A 1271 6.93 25.32 126.12
CA GLY A 1271 7.89 26.27 125.55
C GLY A 1271 8.37 27.31 126.58
N GLY A 1272 9.40 28.09 126.23
CA GLY A 1272 10.13 28.99 127.14
C GLY A 1272 10.03 30.46 126.79
N ALA A 1273 8.89 30.89 126.27
CA ALA A 1273 8.61 32.27 125.87
C ALA A 1273 8.21 33.18 127.04
#